data_AF-A0A167WPR6-F1
#
_entry.id   AF-A0A167WPR6-F1
#
_cell.length_a   1.000
_cell.length_b   1.000
_cell.length_c   1.000
_cell.angle_alpha   90.00
_cell.angle_beta   90.00
_cell.angle_gamma   90.00
#
_symmetry.space_group_name_H-M   'P 1'
#
loop_
_entity.id
_entity.type
_entity.pdbx_description
1 polymer ?
#
loop_
_entity_poly.entity_id
_entity_poly.type
_entity_poly.pdbx_seq_one_letter_code
_entity_poly.pdbx_strand_id
1 'polypeptide(L)'
;MTIIDTTKDISALFKQQVKAAPDALALEDDSFRYTYAELDRKVESLARRLRRHGVTRDVLVGVLLPRSAYYVIACLAALRAGGAFLVLELAYPPDLLADVLSDAKPAVVVTLKSEAAKAQSSNVPQIILDESSTESENGVDEDIKPAVSEDDLEKLCFVSYSSGTTGKPKGIANCHRAPVLSYNIRFGLQDVQPGDRVACNVFFIWEMLRPLLRGATVVAVPDDTSYDPAALVDLLENKNITETLMTPTLLATVLSRHHDIGERLPNLRTLWLNGEVVTSDLARRAMRLLPKTRLLNCYSASETHEIACGDIREMLRDDDAYCPVGPSFVPDYTYILNEQGEKVEEGVSGELFVGGPMLARGYLNLPEQTAKAFVPNPFVAESGQRMYRTGDTARRLPSGVLEITGRVGEMIKLRGYSVVPGKVENAIMKHLAVSHCAVIAHGDGLERQLVAYIVRDRDASNDDRPVVDINTSGYSPAARRTLAPYLAHYMIPALWVELDFLPTHGVSGKVDLKNLPPPRSRSPIETEEKDPISLSDIAGVWAATLKTAKSVLKAEDNFFDLGGHSLSLAELSSRLLNKFQFRVPIARLADNPTLAGHLKTVRDIRDGHVAEVQADLPAVLRADAKLDESVVPIEGTKYKSIKDAKNVLLTGVTGFLGPFLLNEILTTTDAHVICLVRFNEPEDDDQPGGVARIRRNLLDMGIWRDSIMERIEILPGNLSRPKFGLTSSAFDELAQRIDLIVHAAATVNLVYSYAALQKPNVGGTREILHLACKAGATVQYVSTNGVLPASTEQKGWDENVCLPVDDVPTKLADGYGQTKWVAEQLVLEASRRGLPVMIHRAGTISGHSVNGAANAWDLLSALIVESIKLKYAPDVENWRAEMTPVDYVSRAIIHLASKPEKPQQTIFHLGDSNPVQMRSVFADLKKLGYPTEPLGWNEWVALWTEKRGSVKGGDGAFTVDILRSGMPTVDFLCGIVVLDDTATREHLKDVARPSVNAHLLETYTRHWFARGWLAKAPLRQAPPPAKGILSGRVAVITGASSGIGAAVATLLAREGCHVALAARRVASLEAVKSKLNAPEGTKVLIKSTDVTKKDQVDALFKAATAELGPVDILVSCAGVMYYTLMANTKMDEWEQTVDVNCKGLLHCLSASVPDMLARHKGHIVAISSDAGRKVFPGLGVYSASKFFVEATLQALRLETAGSGLRVTAVQPGNTQTDLLTMSTDQEAVEKYGGPSESQILDPMDVAKAIVYALQQPEHVAMNEILIEPRDEPI
;
A
#
# COMPACT_ATOMS: atom_id res chain seq x y z
N MET A 1 -39.72 -12.86 -42.56
CA MET A 1 -40.95 -13.42 -41.94
C MET A 1 -41.11 -12.79 -40.57
N THR A 2 -42.34 -12.44 -40.17
CA THR A 2 -42.63 -11.93 -38.83
C THR A 2 -42.50 -13.05 -37.80
N ILE A 3 -41.73 -12.81 -36.75
CA ILE A 3 -41.40 -13.76 -35.69
C ILE A 3 -42.33 -13.61 -34.49
N ILE A 4 -42.76 -12.37 -34.21
CA ILE A 4 -43.81 -12.05 -33.24
C ILE A 4 -44.95 -11.34 -33.97
N ASP A 5 -46.13 -11.30 -33.35
CA ASP A 5 -47.27 -10.53 -33.89
C ASP A 5 -47.01 -9.03 -33.73
N THR A 6 -46.52 -8.39 -34.79
CA THR A 6 -46.18 -6.97 -34.78
C THR A 6 -47.41 -6.05 -34.76
N THR A 7 -48.63 -6.59 -34.69
CA THR A 7 -49.87 -5.82 -34.55
C THR A 7 -50.32 -5.67 -33.09
N LYS A 8 -49.66 -6.36 -32.16
CA LYS A 8 -50.00 -6.40 -30.73
C LYS A 8 -49.03 -5.59 -29.88
N ASP A 9 -49.55 -4.95 -28.83
CA ASP A 9 -48.70 -4.25 -27.87
C ASP A 9 -47.85 -5.21 -27.02
N ILE A 10 -46.85 -4.65 -26.34
CA ILE A 10 -45.89 -5.47 -25.55
C ILE A 10 -46.58 -6.24 -24.42
N SER A 11 -47.63 -5.69 -23.80
CA SER A 11 -48.34 -6.37 -22.72
C SER A 11 -49.09 -7.60 -23.24
N ALA A 12 -49.72 -7.47 -24.41
CA ALA A 12 -50.42 -8.56 -25.08
C ALA A 12 -49.43 -9.66 -25.53
N LEU A 13 -48.29 -9.28 -26.10
CA LEU A 13 -47.23 -10.22 -26.48
C LEU A 13 -46.67 -10.97 -25.26
N PHE A 14 -46.46 -10.27 -24.13
CA PHE A 14 -46.05 -10.91 -22.88
C PHE A 14 -47.12 -11.89 -22.37
N LYS A 15 -48.41 -11.53 -22.38
CA LYS A 15 -49.51 -12.45 -22.02
C LYS A 15 -49.54 -13.70 -22.90
N GLN A 16 -49.31 -13.55 -24.20
CA GLN A 16 -49.25 -14.69 -25.13
C GLN A 16 -48.13 -15.65 -24.70
N GLN A 17 -46.95 -15.11 -24.36
CA GLN A 17 -45.83 -15.92 -23.88
C GLN A 17 -46.10 -16.58 -22.52
N VAL A 18 -46.76 -15.88 -21.59
CA VAL A 18 -47.18 -16.45 -20.29
C VAL A 18 -48.09 -17.67 -20.51
N LYS A 19 -49.02 -17.61 -21.45
CA LYS A 19 -49.90 -18.75 -21.79
C LYS A 19 -49.14 -19.88 -22.46
N ALA A 20 -48.13 -19.57 -23.27
CA ALA A 20 -47.35 -20.56 -24.00
C ALA A 20 -46.38 -21.34 -23.09
N ALA A 21 -45.82 -20.73 -22.05
CA ALA A 21 -44.83 -21.34 -21.16
C ALA A 21 -44.98 -20.90 -19.69
N PRO A 22 -46.12 -21.19 -19.02
CA PRO A 22 -46.41 -20.66 -17.69
C PRO A 22 -45.40 -21.08 -16.62
N ASP A 23 -44.90 -22.31 -16.70
CA ASP A 23 -43.98 -22.90 -15.72
C ASP A 23 -42.50 -22.62 -16.03
N ALA A 24 -42.20 -22.00 -17.17
CA ALA A 24 -40.82 -21.63 -17.53
C ALA A 24 -40.34 -20.45 -16.67
N LEU A 25 -39.04 -20.41 -16.37
CA LEU A 25 -38.44 -19.31 -15.61
C LEU A 25 -38.38 -18.05 -16.48
N ALA A 26 -39.01 -16.96 -16.02
CA ALA A 26 -39.12 -15.71 -16.76
C ALA A 26 -38.14 -14.65 -16.29
N LEU A 27 -38.00 -14.49 -14.96
CA LEU A 27 -37.23 -13.40 -14.36
C LEU A 27 -36.49 -13.90 -13.13
N GLU A 28 -35.22 -13.53 -13.05
CA GLU A 28 -34.34 -13.88 -11.93
C GLU A 28 -33.46 -12.67 -11.53
N ASP A 29 -33.28 -12.47 -10.24
CA ASP A 29 -32.15 -11.72 -9.65
C ASP A 29 -31.53 -12.56 -8.51
N ASP A 30 -30.74 -11.95 -7.64
CA ASP A 30 -30.11 -12.68 -6.52
C ASP A 30 -31.10 -13.06 -5.42
N SER A 31 -32.21 -12.35 -5.31
CA SER A 31 -33.21 -12.55 -4.25
C SER A 31 -34.42 -13.35 -4.71
N PHE A 32 -34.78 -13.26 -5.99
CA PHE A 32 -36.04 -13.78 -6.52
C PHE A 32 -35.86 -14.55 -7.82
N ARG A 33 -36.70 -15.58 -7.97
CA ARG A 33 -36.88 -16.36 -9.19
C ARG A 33 -38.37 -16.49 -9.45
N TYR A 34 -38.82 -16.01 -10.60
CA TYR A 34 -40.23 -16.03 -10.99
C TYR A 34 -40.41 -16.79 -12.30
N THR A 35 -41.28 -17.80 -12.26
CA THR A 35 -41.86 -18.37 -13.48
C THR A 35 -42.73 -17.35 -14.22
N TYR A 36 -43.05 -17.58 -15.49
CA TYR A 36 -43.94 -16.69 -16.24
C TYR A 36 -45.31 -16.51 -15.54
N ALA A 37 -45.88 -17.58 -14.97
CA ALA A 37 -47.14 -17.50 -14.23
C ALA A 37 -47.02 -16.74 -12.90
N GLU A 38 -45.89 -16.84 -12.19
CA GLU A 38 -45.64 -16.05 -10.99
C GLU A 38 -45.40 -14.57 -11.30
N LEU A 39 -44.61 -14.30 -12.33
CA LEU A 39 -44.35 -12.95 -12.81
C LEU A 39 -45.65 -12.28 -13.25
N ASP A 40 -46.51 -12.97 -14.02
CA ASP A 40 -47.80 -12.45 -14.45
C ASP A 40 -48.72 -12.11 -13.27
N ARG A 41 -48.75 -12.94 -12.22
CA ARG A 41 -49.51 -12.64 -10.99
C ARG A 41 -49.00 -11.38 -10.28
N LYS A 42 -47.68 -11.20 -10.18
CA LYS A 42 -47.08 -9.99 -9.59
C LYS A 42 -47.37 -8.75 -10.43
N VAL A 43 -47.25 -8.87 -11.74
CA VAL A 43 -47.55 -7.81 -12.72
C VAL A 43 -49.03 -7.42 -12.65
N GLU A 44 -49.96 -8.38 -12.61
CA GLU A 44 -51.40 -8.09 -12.52
C GLU A 44 -51.77 -7.46 -11.18
N SER A 45 -51.21 -7.94 -10.07
CA SER A 45 -51.44 -7.36 -8.74
C SER A 45 -51.01 -5.88 -8.70
N LEU A 46 -49.81 -5.56 -9.19
CA LEU A 46 -49.34 -4.18 -9.27
C LEU A 46 -50.15 -3.36 -10.30
N ALA A 47 -50.52 -3.93 -11.44
CA ALA A 47 -51.32 -3.25 -12.45
C ALA A 47 -52.71 -2.83 -11.91
N ARG A 48 -53.35 -3.64 -11.06
CA ARG A 48 -54.61 -3.27 -10.40
C ARG A 48 -54.42 -2.07 -9.46
N ARG A 49 -53.34 -2.04 -8.68
CA ARG A 49 -53.00 -0.88 -7.84
C ARG A 49 -52.77 0.36 -8.69
N LEU A 50 -52.02 0.24 -9.78
CA LEU A 50 -51.78 1.34 -10.73
C LEU A 50 -53.09 1.89 -11.33
N ARG A 51 -54.05 1.03 -11.70
CA ARG A 51 -55.37 1.47 -12.21
C ARG A 51 -56.15 2.29 -11.17
N ARG A 52 -56.02 2.00 -9.86
CA ARG A 52 -56.64 2.81 -8.78
C ARG A 52 -56.06 4.23 -8.71
N HIS A 53 -54.80 4.41 -9.11
CA HIS A 53 -54.17 5.73 -9.28
C HIS A 53 -54.50 6.39 -10.63
N GLY A 54 -55.48 5.87 -11.38
CA GLY A 54 -55.93 6.47 -12.64
C GLY A 54 -55.04 6.17 -13.85
N VAL A 55 -54.16 5.18 -13.76
CA VAL A 55 -53.30 4.78 -14.89
C VAL A 55 -54.14 4.19 -16.02
N THR A 56 -54.06 4.81 -17.20
CA THR A 56 -54.71 4.42 -18.46
C THR A 56 -53.78 4.70 -19.65
N ARG A 57 -54.24 4.51 -20.91
CA ARG A 57 -53.47 4.85 -22.12
C ARG A 57 -52.87 6.26 -22.04
N ASP A 58 -51.59 6.37 -22.42
CA ASP A 58 -50.76 7.58 -22.40
C ASP A 58 -50.49 8.20 -21.00
N VAL A 59 -50.97 7.58 -19.90
CA VAL A 59 -50.66 8.01 -18.53
C VAL A 59 -49.33 7.40 -18.08
N LEU A 60 -48.45 8.23 -17.52
CA LEU A 60 -47.12 7.82 -17.08
C LEU A 60 -47.11 7.27 -15.65
N VAL A 61 -46.35 6.20 -15.44
CA VAL A 61 -45.99 5.63 -14.13
C VAL A 61 -44.50 5.83 -13.93
N GLY A 62 -44.09 6.62 -12.93
CA GLY A 62 -42.68 6.80 -12.60
C GLY A 62 -42.10 5.53 -11.99
N VAL A 63 -40.98 5.04 -12.52
CA VAL A 63 -40.27 3.88 -11.99
C VAL A 63 -38.95 4.36 -11.39
N LEU A 64 -38.92 4.51 -10.07
CA LEU A 64 -37.75 4.95 -9.30
C LEU A 64 -37.28 3.79 -8.41
N LEU A 65 -36.61 2.83 -9.03
CA LEU A 65 -36.20 1.56 -8.41
C LEU A 65 -34.74 1.23 -8.78
N PRO A 66 -33.99 0.53 -7.91
CA PRO A 66 -32.71 -0.04 -8.30
C PRO A 66 -32.91 -1.16 -9.34
N ARG A 67 -31.86 -1.45 -10.11
CA ARG A 67 -31.83 -2.56 -11.08
C ARG A 67 -32.08 -3.89 -10.37
N SER A 68 -33.28 -4.46 -10.57
CA SER A 68 -33.77 -5.65 -9.84
C SER A 68 -35.00 -6.24 -10.53
N ALA A 69 -35.48 -7.39 -10.05
CA ALA A 69 -36.73 -7.96 -10.51
C ALA A 69 -37.93 -7.02 -10.30
N TYR A 70 -37.92 -6.20 -9.24
CA TYR A 70 -38.97 -5.20 -9.00
C TYR A 70 -39.06 -4.15 -10.11
N TYR A 71 -37.92 -3.75 -10.69
CA TYR A 71 -37.90 -2.81 -11.82
C TYR A 71 -38.66 -3.38 -13.01
N VAL A 72 -38.36 -4.63 -13.39
CA VAL A 72 -39.01 -5.32 -14.51
C VAL A 72 -40.52 -5.49 -14.26
N ILE A 73 -40.91 -5.87 -13.02
CA ILE A 73 -42.31 -6.00 -12.61
C ILE A 73 -43.03 -4.65 -12.75
N ALA A 74 -42.43 -3.55 -12.29
CA ALA A 74 -43.02 -2.22 -12.36
C ALA A 74 -43.25 -1.76 -13.81
N CYS A 75 -42.27 -1.98 -14.70
CA CYS A 75 -42.40 -1.67 -16.12
C CYS A 75 -43.53 -2.48 -16.78
N LEU A 76 -43.56 -3.80 -16.58
CA LEU A 76 -44.62 -4.66 -17.13
C LEU A 76 -46.00 -4.32 -16.55
N ALA A 77 -46.07 -3.98 -15.27
CA ALA A 77 -47.32 -3.59 -14.60
C ALA A 77 -47.87 -2.26 -15.12
N ALA A 78 -47.01 -1.28 -15.40
CA ALA A 78 -47.42 -0.03 -16.04
C ALA A 78 -48.06 -0.29 -17.41
N LEU A 79 -47.43 -1.14 -18.23
CA LEU A 79 -47.97 -1.55 -19.53
C LEU A 79 -49.27 -2.36 -19.38
N ARG A 80 -49.35 -3.28 -18.41
CA ARG A 80 -50.56 -4.09 -18.11
C ARG A 80 -51.72 -3.24 -17.59
N ALA A 81 -51.43 -2.16 -16.87
CA ALA A 81 -52.43 -1.16 -16.48
C ALA A 81 -52.93 -0.33 -17.68
N GLY A 82 -52.21 -0.40 -18.81
CA GLY A 82 -52.48 0.35 -20.05
C GLY A 82 -51.70 1.66 -20.14
N GLY A 83 -50.92 2.02 -19.12
CA GLY A 83 -50.07 3.21 -19.14
C GLY A 83 -48.72 2.98 -19.79
N ALA A 84 -47.84 3.94 -19.61
CA ALA A 84 -46.43 3.87 -20.00
C ALA A 84 -45.54 4.08 -18.79
N PHE A 85 -44.40 3.41 -18.73
CA PHE A 85 -43.45 3.67 -17.65
C PHE A 85 -42.52 4.84 -18.00
N LEU A 86 -42.26 5.68 -17.01
CA LEU A 86 -41.29 6.76 -17.04
C LEU A 86 -40.03 6.28 -16.32
N VAL A 87 -38.92 6.25 -17.05
CA VAL A 87 -37.61 5.88 -16.51
C VAL A 87 -37.10 6.99 -15.59
N LEU A 88 -36.93 6.70 -14.30
CA LEU A 88 -36.33 7.59 -13.31
C LEU A 88 -35.07 6.94 -12.73
N GLU A 89 -33.99 7.70 -12.65
CA GLU A 89 -32.70 7.20 -12.19
C GLU A 89 -32.44 7.57 -10.73
N LEU A 90 -32.01 6.59 -9.93
CA LEU A 90 -31.65 6.81 -8.51
C LEU A 90 -30.46 7.76 -8.33
N ALA A 91 -29.65 7.94 -9.38
CA ALA A 91 -28.48 8.80 -9.42
C ALA A 91 -28.80 10.27 -9.79
N TYR A 92 -30.04 10.60 -10.13
CA TYR A 92 -30.41 11.99 -10.38
C TYR A 92 -30.25 12.84 -9.10
N PRO A 93 -29.61 14.02 -9.20
CA PRO A 93 -29.68 15.01 -8.13
C PRO A 93 -31.15 15.36 -7.81
N PRO A 94 -31.49 15.69 -6.55
CA PRO A 94 -32.86 15.98 -6.14
C PRO A 94 -33.58 17.01 -7.03
N ASP A 95 -32.90 18.09 -7.40
CA ASP A 95 -33.48 19.15 -8.23
C ASP A 95 -33.78 18.67 -9.66
N LEU A 96 -32.88 17.86 -10.24
CA LEU A 96 -33.07 17.27 -11.56
C LEU A 96 -34.23 16.27 -11.57
N LEU A 97 -34.33 15.44 -10.53
CA LEU A 97 -35.45 14.51 -10.37
C LEU A 97 -36.77 15.27 -10.22
N ALA A 98 -36.78 16.36 -9.46
CA ALA A 98 -37.95 17.22 -9.30
C ALA A 98 -38.36 17.87 -10.64
N ASP A 99 -37.40 18.36 -11.43
CA ASP A 99 -37.65 18.92 -12.77
C ASP A 99 -38.28 17.89 -13.71
N VAL A 100 -37.77 16.66 -13.72
CA VAL A 100 -38.30 15.56 -14.53
C VAL A 100 -39.72 15.19 -14.11
N LEU A 101 -39.98 15.08 -12.80
CA LEU A 101 -41.32 14.76 -12.28
C LEU A 101 -42.32 15.89 -12.57
N SER A 102 -41.87 17.15 -12.49
CA SER A 102 -42.69 18.34 -12.78
C SER A 102 -43.08 18.43 -14.27
N ASP A 103 -42.17 18.10 -15.18
CA ASP A 103 -42.45 18.04 -16.61
C ASP A 103 -43.32 16.82 -16.97
N ALA A 104 -42.94 15.63 -16.50
CA ALA A 104 -43.59 14.38 -16.90
C ALA A 104 -44.98 14.17 -16.26
N LYS A 105 -45.19 14.69 -15.05
CA LYS A 105 -46.43 14.55 -14.25
C LYS A 105 -46.97 13.11 -14.22
N PRO A 106 -46.17 12.11 -13.77
CA PRO A 106 -46.67 10.75 -13.66
C PRO A 106 -47.82 10.67 -12.64
N ALA A 107 -48.77 9.77 -12.88
CA ALA A 107 -49.92 9.58 -11.97
C ALA A 107 -49.50 9.01 -10.60
N VAL A 108 -48.43 8.22 -10.60
CA VAL A 108 -47.87 7.57 -9.41
C VAL A 108 -46.40 7.21 -9.67
N VAL A 109 -45.58 7.22 -8.63
CA VAL A 109 -44.19 6.72 -8.63
C VAL A 109 -44.12 5.40 -7.88
N VAL A 110 -43.62 4.35 -8.53
CA VAL A 110 -43.32 3.06 -7.90
C VAL A 110 -41.89 3.09 -7.40
N THR A 111 -41.68 2.76 -6.12
CA THR A 111 -40.38 2.84 -5.46
C THR A 111 -40.24 1.84 -4.30
N LEU A 112 -39.08 1.84 -3.63
CA LEU A 112 -38.81 1.10 -2.39
C LEU A 112 -38.76 2.07 -1.20
N LYS A 113 -38.95 1.54 0.01
CA LYS A 113 -38.93 2.34 1.24
C LYS A 113 -37.63 3.11 1.43
N SER A 114 -36.49 2.52 1.05
CA SER A 114 -35.17 3.17 1.13
C SER A 114 -35.04 4.39 0.21
N GLU A 115 -35.75 4.39 -0.92
CA GLU A 115 -35.63 5.42 -1.96
C GLU A 115 -36.78 6.44 -1.94
N ALA A 116 -37.86 6.15 -1.21
CA ALA A 116 -39.09 6.95 -1.18
C ALA A 116 -38.84 8.45 -0.89
N ALA A 117 -37.88 8.75 0.00
CA ALA A 117 -37.50 10.11 0.37
C ALA A 117 -37.05 10.97 -0.83
N LYS A 118 -36.45 10.36 -1.87
CA LYS A 118 -35.96 11.08 -3.05
C LYS A 118 -37.07 11.70 -3.88
N ALA A 119 -38.26 11.09 -3.89
CA ALA A 119 -39.42 11.57 -4.64
C ALA A 119 -40.42 12.38 -3.80
N GLN A 120 -40.21 12.53 -2.48
CA GLN A 120 -41.15 13.22 -1.57
C GLN A 120 -41.36 14.69 -1.92
N SER A 121 -40.35 15.38 -2.46
CA SER A 121 -40.42 16.81 -2.82
C SER A 121 -41.42 17.13 -3.94
N SER A 122 -41.88 16.13 -4.69
CA SER A 122 -42.70 16.31 -5.89
C SER A 122 -44.22 16.27 -5.65
N ASN A 123 -44.68 15.91 -4.44
CA ASN A 123 -46.10 15.66 -4.10
C ASN A 123 -46.82 14.63 -5.01
N VAL A 124 -46.09 13.83 -5.78
CA VAL A 124 -46.67 12.75 -6.61
C VAL A 124 -46.97 11.54 -5.71
N PRO A 125 -48.14 10.88 -5.84
CA PRO A 125 -48.45 9.65 -5.11
C PRO A 125 -47.36 8.58 -5.28
N GLN A 126 -47.10 7.81 -4.24
CA GLN A 126 -46.07 6.76 -4.26
C GLN A 126 -46.68 5.38 -3.96
N ILE A 127 -46.21 4.36 -4.67
CA ILE A 127 -46.41 2.95 -4.35
C ILE A 127 -45.07 2.38 -3.87
N ILE A 128 -45.02 1.97 -2.61
CA ILE A 128 -43.87 1.31 -2.01
C ILE A 128 -44.06 -0.21 -2.15
N LEU A 129 -43.10 -0.90 -2.78
CA LEU A 129 -43.23 -2.33 -3.10
C LEU A 129 -42.84 -3.27 -1.96
N ASP A 130 -41.94 -2.85 -1.08
CA ASP A 130 -41.37 -3.62 0.04
C ASP A 130 -42.08 -3.36 1.39
N GLU A 131 -43.23 -2.68 1.36
CA GLU A 131 -44.10 -2.50 2.52
C GLU A 131 -45.28 -3.48 2.49
N SER A 132 -45.56 -4.13 3.63
CA SER A 132 -46.72 -5.01 3.81
C SER A 132 -47.99 -4.22 3.59
N SER A 133 -48.70 -4.44 2.49
CA SER A 133 -49.93 -3.69 2.23
C SER A 133 -51.00 -4.00 3.29
N THR A 134 -51.51 -2.98 3.95
CA THR A 134 -52.71 -3.05 4.80
C THR A 134 -54.01 -3.06 4.01
N GLU A 135 -53.94 -2.85 2.68
CA GLU A 135 -55.10 -3.00 1.79
C GLU A 135 -55.47 -4.48 1.69
N SER A 136 -56.59 -4.87 2.28
CA SER A 136 -57.15 -6.20 2.10
C SER A 136 -57.40 -6.45 0.60
N GLU A 137 -56.88 -7.56 0.07
CA GLU A 137 -57.21 -8.07 -1.28
C GLU A 137 -58.71 -8.43 -1.46
N ASN A 138 -59.52 -8.22 -0.42
CA ASN A 138 -60.95 -8.57 -0.33
C ASN A 138 -61.91 -7.43 -0.71
N GLY A 139 -61.43 -6.31 -1.24
CA GLY A 139 -62.30 -5.22 -1.73
C GLY A 139 -63.01 -5.64 -3.03
N VAL A 140 -64.34 -5.63 -3.02
CA VAL A 140 -65.24 -5.95 -4.14
C VAL A 140 -64.81 -5.22 -5.42
N ASP A 141 -64.78 -5.95 -6.54
CA ASP A 141 -64.59 -5.45 -7.92
C ASP A 141 -65.65 -4.38 -8.25
N GLU A 142 -65.40 -3.12 -7.88
CA GLU A 142 -66.19 -1.99 -8.39
C GLU A 142 -65.47 -1.38 -9.60
N ASP A 143 -66.14 -1.49 -10.75
CA ASP A 143 -65.91 -0.76 -12.01
C ASP A 143 -64.43 -0.64 -12.46
N ILE A 144 -63.74 -1.77 -12.61
CA ILE A 144 -62.50 -1.81 -13.39
C ILE A 144 -62.85 -1.47 -14.84
N LYS A 145 -62.49 -0.26 -15.27
CA LYS A 145 -62.62 0.20 -16.66
C LYS A 145 -62.13 -0.89 -17.64
N PRO A 146 -62.84 -1.10 -18.77
CA PRO A 146 -62.65 -2.26 -19.64
C PRO A 146 -61.22 -2.40 -20.15
N ALA A 147 -60.89 -3.65 -20.54
CA ALA A 147 -59.61 -4.02 -21.11
C ALA A 147 -59.18 -3.04 -22.22
N VAL A 148 -57.97 -2.53 -22.06
CA VAL A 148 -57.34 -1.59 -22.97
C VAL A 148 -57.09 -2.29 -24.31
N SER A 149 -57.46 -1.66 -25.44
CA SER A 149 -57.30 -2.24 -26.79
C SER A 149 -55.85 -2.66 -27.05
N GLU A 150 -55.60 -3.95 -27.25
CA GLU A 150 -54.25 -4.54 -27.41
C GLU A 150 -53.61 -4.24 -28.79
N ASP A 151 -54.35 -3.57 -29.68
CA ASP A 151 -53.99 -3.33 -31.09
C ASP A 151 -53.56 -1.88 -31.39
N ASP A 152 -53.69 -0.96 -30.42
CA ASP A 152 -53.33 0.46 -30.59
C ASP A 152 -51.86 0.72 -30.26
N LEU A 153 -50.99 0.48 -31.24
CA LEU A 153 -49.54 0.61 -31.11
C LEU A 153 -49.03 2.06 -31.08
N GLU A 154 -49.88 3.04 -31.37
CA GLU A 154 -49.53 4.45 -31.30
C GLU A 154 -49.58 5.01 -29.87
N LYS A 155 -50.02 4.21 -28.89
CA LYS A 155 -49.98 4.55 -27.47
C LYS A 155 -48.59 4.44 -26.89
N LEU A 156 -48.31 5.29 -25.89
CA LEU A 156 -47.01 5.29 -25.22
C LEU A 156 -46.73 3.93 -24.59
N CYS A 157 -45.51 3.47 -24.78
CA CYS A 157 -44.91 2.34 -24.09
C CYS A 157 -44.02 2.84 -22.95
N PHE A 158 -43.15 3.82 -23.23
CA PHE A 158 -42.29 4.40 -22.22
C PHE A 158 -41.84 5.82 -22.56
N VAL A 159 -41.38 6.53 -21.54
CA VAL A 159 -40.70 7.82 -21.66
C VAL A 159 -39.34 7.74 -20.99
N SER A 160 -38.30 8.19 -21.68
CA SER A 160 -36.93 8.31 -21.14
C SER A 160 -36.44 9.74 -21.31
N TYR A 161 -35.81 10.32 -20.29
CA TYR A 161 -35.27 11.67 -20.36
C TYR A 161 -33.83 11.70 -20.86
N SER A 162 -33.49 12.73 -21.63
CA SER A 162 -32.11 13.03 -22.05
C SER A 162 -31.76 14.50 -21.80
N SER A 163 -30.47 14.83 -21.69
CA SER A 163 -30.02 16.22 -21.56
C SER A 163 -30.24 16.98 -22.87
N GLY A 164 -31.22 17.89 -22.90
CA GLY A 164 -31.52 18.71 -24.08
C GLY A 164 -30.46 19.77 -24.37
N THR A 165 -30.35 20.18 -25.64
CA THR A 165 -29.44 21.25 -26.11
C THR A 165 -29.80 22.63 -25.55
N THR A 166 -31.03 22.81 -25.07
CA THR A 166 -31.57 24.06 -24.50
C THR A 166 -31.42 24.19 -22.99
N GLY A 167 -30.82 23.18 -22.33
CA GLY A 167 -30.51 23.24 -20.91
C GLY A 167 -31.44 22.44 -20.00
N LYS A 168 -32.72 22.26 -20.36
CA LYS A 168 -33.66 21.42 -19.62
C LYS A 168 -33.67 19.97 -20.15
N PRO A 169 -33.86 18.96 -19.29
CA PRO A 169 -34.09 17.58 -19.72
C PRO A 169 -35.29 17.49 -20.67
N LYS A 170 -35.20 16.66 -21.70
CA LYS A 170 -36.30 16.42 -22.67
C LYS A 170 -36.79 14.97 -22.54
N GLY A 171 -38.07 14.79 -22.28
CA GLY A 171 -38.70 13.47 -22.23
C GLY A 171 -38.95 12.93 -23.64
N ILE A 172 -38.46 11.74 -23.96
CA ILE A 172 -38.59 11.14 -25.30
C ILE A 172 -39.74 10.14 -25.28
N ALA A 173 -40.82 10.44 -26.01
CA ALA A 173 -42.07 9.71 -25.93
C ALA A 173 -42.12 8.57 -26.94
N ASN A 174 -41.91 7.33 -26.47
CA ASN A 174 -41.86 6.13 -27.31
C ASN A 174 -43.19 5.37 -27.29
N CYS A 175 -43.79 5.17 -28.47
CA CYS A 175 -45.00 4.36 -28.65
C CYS A 175 -44.67 2.87 -28.78
N HIS A 176 -45.63 1.97 -28.56
CA HIS A 176 -45.43 0.52 -28.69
C HIS A 176 -44.97 0.07 -30.09
N ARG A 177 -45.36 0.78 -31.16
CA ARG A 177 -44.99 0.45 -32.54
C ARG A 177 -43.49 0.23 -32.73
N ALA A 178 -42.66 1.18 -32.31
CA ALA A 178 -41.22 1.14 -32.57
C ALA A 178 -40.50 0.02 -31.80
N PRO A 179 -40.72 -0.20 -30.49
CA PRO A 179 -40.17 -1.33 -29.76
C PRO A 179 -40.62 -2.69 -30.30
N VAL A 180 -41.91 -2.87 -30.61
CA VAL A 180 -42.43 -4.15 -31.13
C VAL A 180 -41.76 -4.49 -32.47
N LEU A 181 -41.67 -3.52 -33.38
CA LEU A 181 -40.98 -3.70 -34.66
C LEU A 181 -39.49 -3.98 -34.47
N SER A 182 -38.83 -3.21 -33.59
CA SER A 182 -37.42 -3.39 -33.22
C SER A 182 -37.16 -4.82 -32.71
N TYR A 183 -37.99 -5.33 -31.81
CA TYR A 183 -37.81 -6.65 -31.20
C TYR A 183 -38.00 -7.75 -32.24
N ASN A 184 -39.00 -7.63 -33.11
CA ASN A 184 -39.20 -8.56 -34.22
C ASN A 184 -37.97 -8.63 -35.15
N ILE A 185 -37.39 -7.49 -35.51
CA ILE A 185 -36.18 -7.42 -36.34
C ILE A 185 -34.99 -8.05 -35.60
N ARG A 186 -34.83 -7.75 -34.31
CA ARG A 186 -33.76 -8.31 -33.47
C ARG A 186 -33.86 -9.83 -33.35
N PHE A 187 -35.05 -10.41 -33.27
CA PHE A 187 -35.20 -11.87 -33.32
C PHE A 187 -34.78 -12.46 -34.67
N GLY A 188 -34.91 -11.69 -35.76
CA GLY A 188 -34.40 -12.08 -37.07
C GLY A 188 -32.87 -12.08 -37.14
N LEU A 189 -32.20 -11.23 -36.34
CA LEU A 189 -30.75 -11.26 -36.18
C LEU A 189 -30.31 -12.38 -35.23
N GLN A 190 -30.82 -12.38 -34.01
CA GLN A 190 -30.53 -13.37 -32.99
C GLN A 190 -31.84 -13.82 -32.36
N ASP A 191 -32.26 -15.02 -32.73
CA ASP A 191 -33.48 -15.59 -32.19
C ASP A 191 -33.24 -16.11 -30.77
N VAL A 192 -34.12 -15.75 -29.86
CA VAL A 192 -34.07 -16.15 -28.45
C VAL A 192 -35.14 -17.21 -28.23
N GLN A 193 -34.80 -18.28 -27.52
CA GLN A 193 -35.67 -19.44 -27.31
C GLN A 193 -35.97 -19.68 -25.83
N PRO A 194 -37.02 -20.47 -25.52
CA PRO A 194 -37.20 -21.01 -24.18
C PRO A 194 -35.94 -21.76 -23.71
N GLY A 195 -35.51 -21.45 -22.48
CA GLY A 195 -34.27 -21.97 -21.90
C GLY A 195 -33.06 -21.05 -22.06
N ASP A 196 -33.14 -20.05 -22.95
CA ASP A 196 -32.10 -19.02 -23.05
C ASP A 196 -32.15 -18.08 -21.85
N ARG A 197 -30.99 -17.52 -21.51
CA ARG A 197 -30.79 -16.71 -20.31
C ARG A 197 -30.11 -15.41 -20.71
N VAL A 198 -30.85 -14.33 -20.68
CA VAL A 198 -30.40 -13.00 -21.11
C VAL A 198 -30.09 -12.16 -19.89
N ALA A 199 -28.82 -11.78 -19.72
CA ALA A 199 -28.45 -10.83 -18.68
C ALA A 199 -28.83 -9.42 -19.15
N CYS A 200 -29.77 -8.81 -18.42
CA CYS A 200 -30.11 -7.40 -18.58
C CYS A 200 -29.05 -6.60 -17.82
N ASN A 201 -27.96 -6.23 -18.50
CA ASN A 201 -26.77 -5.68 -17.88
C ASN A 201 -26.75 -4.15 -17.91
N VAL A 202 -26.87 -3.54 -19.10
CA VAL A 202 -26.87 -2.07 -19.22
C VAL A 202 -28.25 -1.49 -18.91
N PHE A 203 -29.28 -2.35 -18.84
CA PHE A 203 -30.68 -1.99 -18.61
C PHE A 203 -31.29 -1.16 -19.75
N PHE A 204 -30.83 -1.39 -20.98
CA PHE A 204 -31.60 -0.94 -22.12
C PHE A 204 -32.95 -1.66 -22.13
N ILE A 205 -34.01 -0.92 -22.43
CA ILE A 205 -35.40 -1.41 -22.30
C ILE A 205 -35.62 -2.71 -23.09
N TRP A 206 -34.89 -2.90 -24.19
CA TRP A 206 -34.96 -4.12 -24.99
C TRP A 206 -34.19 -5.30 -24.39
N GLU A 207 -33.14 -5.10 -23.59
CA GLU A 207 -32.50 -6.18 -22.84
C GLU A 207 -33.50 -6.79 -21.84
N MET A 208 -34.35 -5.93 -21.27
CA MET A 208 -35.37 -6.30 -20.30
C MET A 208 -36.61 -6.94 -20.94
N LEU A 209 -37.23 -6.29 -21.95
CA LEU A 209 -38.56 -6.70 -22.42
C LEU A 209 -38.54 -7.75 -23.53
N ARG A 210 -37.59 -7.66 -24.47
CA ARG A 210 -37.52 -8.55 -25.65
C ARG A 210 -37.47 -10.05 -25.28
N PRO A 211 -36.55 -10.54 -24.44
CA PRO A 211 -36.49 -11.98 -24.10
C PRO A 211 -37.79 -12.53 -23.50
N LEU A 212 -38.54 -11.71 -22.76
CA LEU A 212 -39.82 -12.11 -22.16
C LEU A 212 -40.93 -12.37 -23.18
N LEU A 213 -40.75 -11.97 -24.44
CA LEU A 213 -41.71 -12.22 -25.52
C LEU A 213 -41.46 -13.55 -26.23
N ARG A 214 -40.38 -14.27 -25.88
CA ARG A 214 -39.97 -15.51 -26.54
C ARG A 214 -39.63 -16.66 -25.58
N GLY A 215 -39.99 -16.52 -24.31
CA GLY A 215 -39.91 -17.61 -23.32
C GLY A 215 -38.54 -17.76 -22.65
N ALA A 216 -37.60 -16.84 -22.91
CA ALA A 216 -36.31 -16.82 -22.23
C ALA A 216 -36.41 -16.25 -20.82
N THR A 217 -35.38 -16.51 -20.02
CA THR A 217 -35.21 -15.92 -18.70
C THR A 217 -34.45 -14.60 -18.81
N VAL A 218 -35.01 -13.53 -18.25
CA VAL A 218 -34.29 -12.28 -17.96
C VAL A 218 -33.57 -12.44 -16.62
N VAL A 219 -32.27 -12.18 -16.61
CA VAL A 219 -31.49 -12.07 -15.38
C VAL A 219 -31.20 -10.59 -15.15
N ALA A 220 -31.81 -10.00 -14.13
CA ALA A 220 -31.60 -8.59 -13.78
C ALA A 220 -30.25 -8.43 -13.08
N VAL A 221 -29.31 -7.73 -13.72
CA VAL A 221 -27.97 -7.50 -13.16
C VAL A 221 -27.99 -6.25 -12.26
N PRO A 222 -27.68 -6.37 -10.96
CA PRO A 222 -27.65 -5.21 -10.07
C PRO A 222 -26.61 -4.16 -10.50
N ASP A 223 -26.84 -2.89 -10.15
CA ASP A 223 -25.94 -1.78 -10.50
C ASP A 223 -24.49 -2.04 -10.07
N ASP A 224 -24.27 -2.48 -8.83
CA ASP A 224 -22.93 -2.74 -8.30
C ASP A 224 -22.20 -3.87 -9.03
N THR A 225 -22.92 -4.88 -9.50
CA THR A 225 -22.38 -5.98 -10.30
C THR A 225 -22.12 -5.56 -11.75
N SER A 226 -23.03 -4.79 -12.38
CA SER A 226 -22.85 -4.28 -13.74
C SER A 226 -21.57 -3.44 -13.88
N TYR A 227 -21.23 -2.71 -12.81
CA TYR A 227 -20.02 -1.91 -12.71
C TYR A 227 -18.81 -2.67 -12.16
N ASP A 228 -18.83 -4.00 -11.97
CA ASP A 228 -17.66 -4.81 -11.59
C ASP A 228 -17.42 -5.92 -12.63
N PRO A 229 -16.27 -6.00 -13.33
CA PRO A 229 -16.12 -6.96 -14.41
C PRO A 229 -15.92 -8.35 -13.89
N ALA A 230 -15.27 -8.48 -12.73
CA ALA A 230 -15.05 -9.76 -12.12
C ALA A 230 -16.41 -10.26 -11.62
N ALA A 231 -17.14 -9.45 -10.86
CA ALA A 231 -18.47 -9.86 -10.38
C ALA A 231 -19.47 -10.06 -11.53
N LEU A 232 -19.40 -9.25 -12.60
CA LEU A 232 -20.20 -9.42 -13.79
C LEU A 232 -19.88 -10.76 -14.47
N VAL A 233 -18.61 -11.06 -14.76
CA VAL A 233 -18.22 -12.33 -15.37
C VAL A 233 -18.59 -13.51 -14.48
N ASP A 234 -18.39 -13.40 -13.17
CA ASP A 234 -18.81 -14.41 -12.20
C ASP A 234 -20.33 -14.63 -12.22
N LEU A 235 -21.12 -13.55 -12.30
CA LEU A 235 -22.58 -13.64 -12.45
C LEU A 235 -22.95 -14.29 -13.78
N LEU A 236 -22.33 -13.86 -14.90
CA LEU A 236 -22.59 -14.41 -16.22
C LEU A 236 -22.29 -15.92 -16.28
N GLU A 237 -21.20 -16.35 -15.64
CA GLU A 237 -20.81 -17.77 -15.51
C GLU A 237 -21.79 -18.53 -14.61
N ASN A 238 -21.97 -18.08 -13.36
CA ASN A 238 -22.81 -18.75 -12.36
C ASN A 238 -24.27 -18.86 -12.79
N LYS A 239 -24.77 -17.85 -13.50
CA LYS A 239 -26.13 -17.83 -14.03
C LYS A 239 -26.22 -18.43 -15.42
N ASN A 240 -25.16 -19.04 -15.97
CA ASN A 240 -25.15 -19.69 -17.29
C ASN A 240 -25.75 -18.81 -18.40
N ILE A 241 -25.32 -17.56 -18.47
CA ILE A 241 -25.88 -16.57 -19.40
C ILE A 241 -25.55 -16.93 -20.84
N THR A 242 -26.56 -16.90 -21.70
CA THR A 242 -26.44 -17.18 -23.13
C THR A 242 -26.30 -15.92 -23.98
N GLU A 243 -26.80 -14.79 -23.47
CA GLU A 243 -26.78 -13.51 -24.19
C GLU A 243 -26.67 -12.33 -23.21
N THR A 244 -25.87 -11.32 -23.55
CA THR A 244 -25.74 -10.08 -22.78
C THR A 244 -25.39 -8.90 -23.68
N LEU A 245 -25.48 -7.68 -23.16
CA LEU A 245 -25.00 -6.46 -23.79
C LEU A 245 -23.90 -5.81 -22.96
N MET A 246 -22.92 -5.24 -23.65
CA MET A 246 -21.90 -4.39 -23.06
C MET A 246 -21.71 -3.13 -23.90
N THR A 247 -21.32 -2.02 -23.27
CA THR A 247 -20.73 -0.91 -24.05
C THR A 247 -19.32 -1.32 -24.51
N PRO A 248 -18.80 -0.75 -25.62
CA PRO A 248 -17.43 -1.00 -26.05
C PRO A 248 -16.39 -0.78 -24.93
N THR A 249 -16.53 0.27 -24.13
CA THR A 249 -15.66 0.52 -22.96
C THR A 249 -15.73 -0.58 -21.91
N LEU A 250 -16.94 -1.07 -21.60
CA LEU A 250 -17.15 -2.16 -20.65
C LEU A 250 -16.49 -3.45 -21.16
N LEU A 251 -16.70 -3.80 -22.43
CA LEU A 251 -16.09 -4.98 -23.05
C LEU A 251 -14.56 -4.90 -23.03
N ALA A 252 -13.98 -3.75 -23.41
CA ALA A 252 -12.52 -3.57 -23.42
C ALA A 252 -11.89 -3.90 -22.07
N THR A 253 -12.55 -3.48 -21.00
CA THR A 253 -12.12 -3.78 -19.64
C THR A 253 -12.25 -5.26 -19.32
N VAL A 254 -13.41 -5.88 -19.58
CA VAL A 254 -13.65 -7.30 -19.30
C VAL A 254 -12.57 -8.17 -19.96
N LEU A 255 -12.28 -7.90 -21.25
CA LEU A 255 -11.24 -8.61 -22.00
C LEU A 255 -9.81 -8.37 -21.47
N SER A 256 -9.56 -7.25 -20.79
CA SER A 256 -8.24 -6.93 -20.20
C SER A 256 -7.93 -7.68 -18.90
N ARG A 257 -8.96 -8.29 -18.30
CA ARG A 257 -8.90 -9.01 -17.01
C ARG A 257 -9.12 -10.50 -17.14
N HIS A 258 -9.92 -10.90 -18.12
CA HIS A 258 -10.28 -12.29 -18.37
C HIS A 258 -9.78 -12.69 -19.77
N HIS A 259 -8.50 -13.04 -19.86
CA HIS A 259 -7.90 -13.51 -21.11
C HIS A 259 -8.44 -14.89 -21.54
N ASP A 260 -9.06 -15.62 -20.62
CA ASP A 260 -9.71 -16.92 -20.76
C ASP A 260 -11.25 -16.82 -20.84
N ILE A 261 -11.80 -15.63 -21.09
CA ILE A 261 -13.25 -15.39 -21.00
C ILE A 261 -14.11 -16.35 -21.85
N GLY A 262 -13.62 -16.79 -23.01
CA GLY A 262 -14.32 -17.76 -23.84
C GLY A 262 -14.43 -19.15 -23.20
N GLU A 263 -13.51 -19.50 -22.30
CA GLU A 263 -13.56 -20.74 -21.51
C GLU A 263 -14.44 -20.57 -20.27
N ARG A 264 -14.37 -19.41 -19.61
CA ARG A 264 -15.21 -19.08 -18.44
C ARG A 264 -16.68 -18.89 -18.76
N LEU A 265 -17.00 -18.41 -19.95
CA LEU A 265 -18.38 -18.19 -20.41
C LEU A 265 -18.72 -19.16 -21.56
N PRO A 266 -18.67 -20.48 -21.34
CA PRO A 266 -18.83 -21.47 -22.41
C PRO A 266 -20.25 -21.45 -23.01
N ASN A 267 -21.22 -20.94 -22.25
CA ASN A 267 -22.62 -20.85 -22.63
C ASN A 267 -22.96 -19.54 -23.35
N LEU A 268 -22.07 -18.54 -23.35
CA LEU A 268 -22.34 -17.23 -23.96
C LEU A 268 -22.28 -17.33 -25.49
N ARG A 269 -23.45 -17.26 -26.13
CA ARG A 269 -23.60 -17.39 -27.58
C ARG A 269 -23.66 -16.04 -28.28
N THR A 270 -24.15 -14.99 -27.64
CA THR A 270 -24.28 -13.67 -28.26
C THR A 270 -23.89 -12.55 -27.30
N LEU A 271 -23.09 -11.61 -27.79
CA LEU A 271 -22.74 -10.38 -27.10
C LEU A 271 -23.07 -9.19 -28.00
N TRP A 272 -23.92 -8.30 -27.51
CA TRP A 272 -24.26 -7.04 -28.18
C TRP A 272 -23.35 -5.90 -27.71
N LEU A 273 -22.96 -5.05 -28.65
CA LEU A 273 -22.27 -3.79 -28.42
C LEU A 273 -23.15 -2.63 -28.86
N ASN A 274 -23.35 -1.66 -27.98
CA ASN A 274 -24.14 -0.46 -28.28
C ASN A 274 -23.68 0.72 -27.40
N GLY A 275 -24.06 1.93 -27.78
CA GLY A 275 -23.85 3.17 -27.02
C GLY A 275 -22.57 3.94 -27.35
N GLU A 276 -21.57 3.30 -27.96
CA GLU A 276 -20.31 3.93 -28.38
C GLU A 276 -19.82 3.36 -29.72
N VAL A 277 -18.90 4.07 -30.38
CA VAL A 277 -18.24 3.55 -31.58
C VAL A 277 -17.30 2.42 -31.17
N VAL A 278 -17.41 1.27 -31.83
CA VAL A 278 -16.50 0.14 -31.65
C VAL A 278 -15.23 0.39 -32.46
N THR A 279 -14.06 0.31 -31.83
CA THR A 279 -12.78 0.39 -32.54
C THR A 279 -12.44 -0.95 -33.19
N SER A 280 -11.77 -0.92 -34.35
CA SER A 280 -11.35 -2.14 -35.04
C SER A 280 -10.45 -3.02 -34.17
N ASP A 281 -9.60 -2.42 -33.33
CA ASP A 281 -8.74 -3.16 -32.39
C ASP A 281 -9.54 -3.91 -31.32
N LEU A 282 -10.51 -3.25 -30.68
CA LEU A 282 -11.38 -3.90 -29.68
C LEU A 282 -12.17 -5.04 -30.31
N ALA A 283 -12.75 -4.80 -31.48
CA ALA A 283 -13.48 -5.82 -32.24
C ALA A 283 -12.60 -7.06 -32.52
N ARG A 284 -11.37 -6.87 -33.02
CA ARG A 284 -10.42 -7.97 -33.28
C ARG A 284 -10.03 -8.73 -32.02
N ARG A 285 -9.78 -8.02 -30.91
CA ARG A 285 -9.51 -8.65 -29.61
C ARG A 285 -10.69 -9.49 -29.13
N ALA A 286 -11.91 -8.96 -29.20
CA ALA A 286 -13.12 -9.67 -28.83
C ALA A 286 -13.33 -10.92 -29.69
N MET A 287 -13.15 -10.84 -31.01
CA MET A 287 -13.30 -11.99 -31.92
C MET A 287 -12.35 -13.14 -31.56
N ARG A 288 -11.11 -12.83 -31.16
CA ARG A 288 -10.10 -13.82 -30.75
C ARG A 288 -10.42 -14.47 -29.41
N LEU A 289 -10.83 -13.68 -28.42
CA LEU A 289 -11.03 -14.17 -27.05
C LEU A 289 -12.40 -14.83 -26.84
N LEU A 290 -13.37 -14.51 -27.69
CA LEU A 290 -14.72 -15.09 -27.68
C LEU A 290 -15.03 -15.79 -29.01
N PRO A 291 -14.23 -16.79 -29.45
CA PRO A 291 -14.30 -17.33 -30.80
C PRO A 291 -15.63 -18.03 -31.12
N LYS A 292 -16.35 -18.48 -30.08
CA LYS A 292 -17.66 -19.15 -30.20
C LYS A 292 -18.86 -18.23 -30.00
N THR A 293 -18.63 -16.98 -29.59
CA THR A 293 -19.70 -16.02 -29.26
C THR A 293 -19.88 -15.05 -30.41
N ARG A 294 -21.11 -14.90 -30.91
CA ARG A 294 -21.48 -13.92 -31.92
C ARG A 294 -21.37 -12.49 -31.38
N LEU A 295 -20.72 -11.59 -32.12
CA LEU A 295 -20.49 -10.21 -31.68
C LEU A 295 -21.30 -9.26 -32.56
N LEU A 296 -22.33 -8.65 -32.00
CA LEU A 296 -23.26 -7.79 -32.74
C LEU A 296 -23.02 -6.32 -32.40
N ASN A 297 -22.58 -5.53 -33.37
CA ASN A 297 -22.44 -4.08 -33.20
C ASN A 297 -23.77 -3.40 -33.54
N CYS A 298 -24.25 -2.50 -32.69
CA CYS A 298 -25.57 -1.91 -32.79
C CYS A 298 -25.49 -0.40 -32.59
N TYR A 299 -26.27 0.35 -33.37
CA TYR A 299 -26.41 1.80 -33.23
C TYR A 299 -27.90 2.15 -33.12
N SER A 300 -28.20 2.87 -32.05
CA SER A 300 -29.54 3.31 -31.68
C SER A 300 -29.53 4.76 -31.22
N ALA A 301 -30.65 5.44 -31.44
CA ALA A 301 -30.99 6.69 -30.76
C ALA A 301 -32.34 6.51 -30.05
N SER A 302 -32.52 7.13 -28.89
CA SER A 302 -33.76 7.04 -28.12
C SER A 302 -34.97 7.56 -28.90
N GLU A 303 -34.77 8.46 -29.86
CA GLU A 303 -35.80 9.02 -30.74
C GLU A 303 -36.20 8.10 -31.92
N THR A 304 -35.42 7.04 -32.19
CA THR A 304 -35.64 6.14 -33.35
C THR A 304 -35.57 4.67 -32.97
N HIS A 305 -35.49 4.36 -31.68
CA HIS A 305 -35.28 3.05 -31.06
C HIS A 305 -34.05 2.26 -31.53
N GLU A 306 -33.95 1.90 -32.81
CA GLU A 306 -32.81 1.19 -33.42
C GLU A 306 -32.62 1.61 -34.87
N ILE A 307 -31.37 1.74 -35.30
CA ILE A 307 -31.04 2.25 -36.65
C ILE A 307 -30.33 1.17 -37.47
N ALA A 308 -29.24 0.59 -36.94
CA ALA A 308 -28.43 -0.36 -37.67
C ALA A 308 -27.78 -1.37 -36.73
N CYS A 309 -27.61 -2.61 -37.20
CA CYS A 309 -26.87 -3.64 -36.47
C CYS A 309 -26.39 -4.76 -37.39
N GLY A 310 -25.21 -5.30 -37.11
CA GLY A 310 -24.71 -6.51 -37.78
C GLY A 310 -23.60 -7.23 -37.02
N ASP A 311 -23.22 -8.39 -37.55
CA ASP A 311 -22.17 -9.22 -36.99
C ASP A 311 -20.78 -8.69 -37.36
N ILE A 312 -20.00 -8.35 -36.34
CA ILE A 312 -18.66 -7.79 -36.50
C ILE A 312 -17.78 -8.71 -37.36
N ARG A 313 -17.91 -10.04 -37.23
CA ARG A 313 -17.09 -11.00 -37.98
C ARG A 313 -17.40 -11.00 -39.47
N GLU A 314 -18.64 -10.70 -39.83
CA GLU A 314 -19.09 -10.67 -41.23
C GLU A 314 -18.78 -9.33 -41.89
N MET A 315 -18.59 -8.27 -41.09
CA MET A 315 -18.50 -6.89 -41.57
C MET A 315 -17.11 -6.29 -41.54
N LEU A 316 -16.30 -6.61 -40.52
CA LEU A 316 -14.99 -5.99 -40.31
C LEU A 316 -13.91 -6.64 -41.19
N ARG A 317 -13.18 -5.83 -41.95
CA ARG A 317 -12.03 -6.26 -42.77
C ARG A 317 -10.70 -5.90 -42.10
N ASP A 318 -9.61 -6.51 -42.55
CA ASP A 318 -8.29 -6.34 -41.95
C ASP A 318 -7.76 -4.89 -42.05
N ASP A 319 -8.10 -4.17 -43.12
CA ASP A 319 -7.62 -2.79 -43.36
C ASP A 319 -8.57 -1.70 -42.83
N ASP A 320 -9.71 -2.06 -42.23
CA ASP A 320 -10.71 -1.08 -41.80
C ASP A 320 -10.25 -0.28 -40.56
N ALA A 321 -10.27 1.05 -40.68
CA ALA A 321 -9.90 1.98 -39.61
C ALA A 321 -10.95 2.10 -38.49
N TYR A 322 -12.22 1.80 -38.79
CA TYR A 322 -13.34 1.82 -37.86
C TYR A 322 -14.19 0.57 -38.02
N CYS A 323 -14.81 0.10 -36.94
CA CYS A 323 -15.74 -1.02 -37.02
C CYS A 323 -17.09 -0.54 -37.56
N PRO A 324 -17.58 -1.09 -38.68
CA PRO A 324 -18.93 -0.81 -39.13
C PRO A 324 -19.96 -1.23 -38.08
N VAL A 325 -21.11 -0.55 -38.06
CA VAL A 325 -22.23 -0.92 -37.19
C VAL A 325 -23.06 -2.01 -37.85
N GLY A 326 -23.35 -1.86 -39.15
CA GLY A 326 -24.03 -2.87 -39.93
C GLY A 326 -25.15 -2.35 -40.82
N PRO A 327 -25.94 -3.25 -41.44
CA PRO A 327 -27.07 -2.86 -42.26
C PRO A 327 -28.09 -2.08 -41.44
N SER A 328 -28.72 -1.08 -42.07
CA SER A 328 -29.86 -0.40 -41.48
C SER A 328 -31.05 -1.34 -41.38
N PHE A 329 -31.80 -1.26 -40.29
CA PHE A 329 -33.07 -1.96 -40.10
C PHE A 329 -34.21 -1.41 -40.96
N VAL A 330 -34.10 -0.14 -41.36
CA VAL A 330 -35.07 0.57 -42.20
C VAL A 330 -34.31 1.30 -43.31
N PRO A 331 -33.70 0.56 -44.27
CA PRO A 331 -32.79 1.15 -45.25
C PRO A 331 -33.47 2.20 -46.13
N ASP A 332 -34.73 1.99 -46.50
CA ASP A 332 -35.54 2.93 -47.29
C ASP A 332 -35.84 4.25 -46.55
N TYR A 333 -35.69 4.23 -45.22
CA TYR A 333 -35.90 5.38 -44.33
C TYR A 333 -34.61 5.88 -43.69
N THR A 334 -33.43 5.43 -44.13
CA THR A 334 -32.14 5.86 -43.59
C THR A 334 -31.38 6.66 -44.62
N TYR A 335 -31.15 7.94 -44.34
CA TYR A 335 -30.59 8.90 -45.29
C TYR A 335 -29.29 9.51 -44.74
N ILE A 336 -28.31 9.69 -45.63
CA ILE A 336 -27.08 10.40 -45.34
C ILE A 336 -27.07 11.63 -46.25
N LEU A 337 -27.16 12.82 -45.66
CA LEU A 337 -27.42 14.06 -46.37
C LEU A 337 -26.24 15.03 -46.28
N ASN A 338 -26.02 15.79 -47.34
CA ASN A 338 -25.10 16.95 -47.34
C ASN A 338 -25.77 18.18 -46.69
N GLU A 339 -25.04 19.29 -46.59
CA GLU A 339 -25.54 20.54 -46.01
C GLU A 339 -26.73 21.15 -46.77
N GLN A 340 -26.91 20.78 -48.05
CA GLN A 340 -28.02 21.21 -48.91
C GLN A 340 -29.26 20.31 -48.75
N GLY A 341 -29.18 19.23 -47.97
CA GLY A 341 -30.27 18.28 -47.75
C GLY A 341 -30.40 17.21 -48.84
N GLU A 342 -29.39 17.04 -49.69
CA GLU A 342 -29.36 16.05 -50.77
C GLU A 342 -28.63 14.77 -50.33
N LYS A 343 -29.01 13.62 -50.88
CA LYS A 343 -28.35 12.34 -50.57
C LYS A 343 -26.92 12.34 -51.09
N VAL A 344 -25.96 11.94 -50.25
CA VAL A 344 -24.56 11.77 -50.67
C VAL A 344 -24.34 10.43 -51.39
N GLU A 345 -23.27 10.34 -52.18
CA GLU A 345 -22.82 9.09 -52.82
C GLU A 345 -22.30 8.07 -51.79
N GLU A 346 -22.25 6.79 -52.16
CA GLU A 346 -21.68 5.75 -51.30
C GLU A 346 -20.21 6.05 -50.96
N GLY A 347 -19.82 5.79 -49.71
CA GLY A 347 -18.49 6.09 -49.16
C GLY A 347 -18.29 7.54 -48.72
N VAL A 348 -19.16 8.48 -49.11
CA VAL A 348 -19.10 9.89 -48.70
C VAL A 348 -19.77 10.08 -47.34
N SER A 349 -19.13 10.85 -46.47
CA SER A 349 -19.67 11.18 -45.15
C SER A 349 -20.67 12.33 -45.25
N GLY A 350 -21.79 12.22 -44.53
CA GLY A 350 -22.80 13.27 -44.39
C GLY A 350 -23.54 13.15 -43.06
N GLU A 351 -24.55 13.99 -42.82
CA GLU A 351 -25.39 13.92 -41.62
C GLU A 351 -26.42 12.79 -41.74
N LEU A 352 -26.60 12.01 -40.67
CA LEU A 352 -27.51 10.88 -40.62
C LEU A 352 -28.94 11.32 -40.23
N PHE A 353 -29.91 10.95 -41.06
CA PHE A 353 -31.34 11.13 -40.81
C PHE A 353 -32.05 9.77 -40.89
N VAL A 354 -33.03 9.57 -40.02
CA VAL A 354 -33.78 8.31 -39.95
C VAL A 354 -35.27 8.60 -39.88
N GLY A 355 -36.08 7.99 -40.75
CA GLY A 355 -37.53 8.10 -40.76
C GLY A 355 -38.24 6.77 -40.50
N GLY A 356 -39.55 6.74 -40.79
CA GLY A 356 -40.32 5.51 -40.84
C GLY A 356 -40.83 4.99 -39.49
N PRO A 357 -41.22 3.70 -39.40
CA PRO A 357 -41.97 3.13 -38.30
C PRO A 357 -41.15 2.86 -37.02
N MET A 358 -39.90 3.33 -36.96
CA MET A 358 -39.04 3.23 -35.77
C MET A 358 -38.99 4.55 -34.98
N LEU A 359 -39.59 5.63 -35.49
CA LEU A 359 -39.62 6.93 -34.81
C LEU A 359 -40.47 6.90 -33.54
N ALA A 360 -39.93 7.56 -32.51
CA ALA A 360 -40.66 8.04 -31.34
C ALA A 360 -41.75 9.05 -31.76
N ARG A 361 -42.73 9.26 -30.88
CA ARG A 361 -43.81 10.25 -31.09
C ARG A 361 -43.23 11.66 -31.22
N GLY A 362 -42.28 11.99 -30.35
CA GLY A 362 -41.63 13.30 -30.22
C GLY A 362 -41.11 13.52 -28.81
N TYR A 363 -40.85 14.79 -28.46
CA TYR A 363 -40.51 15.18 -27.10
C TYR A 363 -41.75 15.56 -26.29
N LEU A 364 -41.85 15.04 -25.07
CA LEU A 364 -42.94 15.31 -24.13
C LEU A 364 -42.99 16.83 -23.85
N ASN A 365 -44.19 17.41 -23.94
CA ASN A 365 -44.47 18.83 -23.70
C ASN A 365 -43.61 19.86 -24.48
N LEU A 366 -42.89 19.44 -25.53
CA LEU A 366 -41.94 20.26 -26.28
C LEU A 366 -42.21 20.24 -27.80
N PRO A 367 -43.35 20.79 -28.27
CA PRO A 367 -43.76 20.72 -29.67
C PRO A 367 -42.78 21.44 -30.62
N GLU A 368 -42.25 22.60 -30.23
CA GLU A 368 -41.30 23.35 -31.07
C GLU A 368 -39.97 22.61 -31.26
N GLN A 369 -39.44 22.01 -30.19
CA GLN A 369 -38.22 21.20 -30.27
C GLN A 369 -38.46 19.92 -31.07
N THR A 370 -39.66 19.34 -30.93
CA THR A 370 -40.08 18.19 -31.74
C THR A 370 -40.07 18.56 -33.22
N ALA A 371 -40.63 19.70 -33.62
CA ALA A 371 -40.64 20.13 -35.02
C ALA A 371 -39.23 20.38 -35.60
N LYS A 372 -38.28 20.83 -34.76
CA LYS A 372 -36.88 21.04 -35.16
C LYS A 372 -36.10 19.74 -35.33
N ALA A 373 -36.39 18.72 -34.51
CA ALA A 373 -35.68 17.45 -34.52
C ALA A 373 -36.32 16.41 -35.46
N PHE A 374 -37.65 16.41 -35.57
CA PHE A 374 -38.45 15.52 -36.42
C PHE A 374 -38.99 16.32 -37.61
N VAL A 375 -38.14 16.49 -38.63
CA VAL A 375 -38.44 17.30 -39.82
C VAL A 375 -39.27 16.52 -40.84
N PRO A 376 -39.96 17.19 -41.79
CA PRO A 376 -40.62 16.51 -42.90
C PRO A 376 -39.65 15.62 -43.69
N ASN A 377 -40.07 14.42 -44.10
CA ASN A 377 -39.27 13.53 -44.92
C ASN A 377 -39.62 13.73 -46.42
N PRO A 378 -38.76 14.37 -47.23
CA PRO A 378 -39.04 14.63 -48.64
C PRO A 378 -38.82 13.40 -49.55
N PHE A 379 -38.28 12.30 -49.02
CA PHE A 379 -37.90 11.13 -49.81
C PHE A 379 -38.99 10.04 -49.88
N VAL A 380 -40.14 10.28 -49.27
CA VAL A 380 -41.30 9.37 -49.27
C VAL A 380 -42.50 10.10 -49.87
N ALA A 381 -43.21 9.46 -50.80
CA ALA A 381 -44.32 10.09 -51.53
C ALA A 381 -45.58 10.34 -50.68
N GLU A 382 -45.74 9.62 -49.57
CA GLU A 382 -46.86 9.78 -48.64
C GLU A 382 -46.73 11.09 -47.85
N SER A 383 -47.82 11.86 -47.76
CA SER A 383 -47.83 13.11 -46.99
C SER A 383 -47.79 12.84 -45.48
N GLY A 384 -47.16 13.74 -44.72
CA GLY A 384 -47.10 13.66 -43.25
C GLY A 384 -45.97 12.79 -42.69
N GLN A 385 -45.14 12.17 -43.53
CA GLN A 385 -43.97 11.40 -43.10
C GLN A 385 -42.88 12.32 -42.50
N ARG A 386 -42.26 11.88 -41.41
CA ARG A 386 -41.18 12.59 -40.70
C ARG A 386 -39.87 11.82 -40.75
N MET A 387 -38.76 12.53 -40.60
CA MET A 387 -37.44 11.97 -40.33
C MET A 387 -36.80 12.70 -39.16
N TYR A 388 -36.16 11.95 -38.27
CA TYR A 388 -35.37 12.44 -37.16
C TYR A 388 -33.97 12.81 -37.64
N ARG A 389 -33.54 14.01 -37.29
CA ARG A 389 -32.18 14.52 -37.48
C ARG A 389 -31.31 14.07 -36.32
N THR A 390 -30.41 13.11 -36.54
CA THR A 390 -29.63 12.50 -35.44
C THR A 390 -28.54 13.43 -34.88
N GLY A 391 -28.04 14.36 -35.70
CA GLY A 391 -26.86 15.15 -35.39
C GLY A 391 -25.55 14.37 -35.45
N ASP A 392 -25.58 13.10 -35.86
CA ASP A 392 -24.40 12.25 -36.08
C ASP A 392 -23.99 12.28 -37.57
N THR A 393 -22.69 12.22 -37.84
CA THR A 393 -22.17 12.03 -39.21
C THR A 393 -21.92 10.55 -39.46
N ALA A 394 -22.27 10.09 -40.65
CA ALA A 394 -22.13 8.70 -41.05
C ALA A 394 -21.80 8.60 -42.54
N ARG A 395 -21.33 7.43 -42.97
CA ARG A 395 -21.25 7.06 -44.39
C ARG A 395 -21.81 5.66 -44.60
N ARG A 396 -22.35 5.41 -45.79
CA ARG A 396 -22.75 4.07 -46.22
C ARG A 396 -21.61 3.49 -47.04
N LEU A 397 -21.08 2.34 -46.62
CA LEU A 397 -20.00 1.67 -47.35
C LEU A 397 -20.54 1.02 -48.64
N PRO A 398 -19.69 0.72 -49.63
CA PRO A 398 -20.10 0.00 -50.84
C PRO A 398 -20.72 -1.38 -50.57
N SER A 399 -20.46 -1.97 -49.40
CA SER A 399 -21.11 -3.20 -48.94
C SER A 399 -22.54 -2.98 -48.43
N GLY A 400 -23.04 -1.75 -48.41
CA GLY A 400 -24.38 -1.37 -47.95
C GLY A 400 -24.51 -1.13 -46.44
N VAL A 401 -23.48 -1.44 -45.66
CA VAL A 401 -23.46 -1.25 -44.19
C VAL A 401 -23.14 0.18 -43.78
N LEU A 402 -23.60 0.57 -42.59
CA LEU A 402 -23.41 1.90 -42.02
C LEU A 402 -22.16 1.98 -41.15
N GLU A 403 -21.41 3.07 -41.30
CA GLU A 403 -20.28 3.45 -40.44
C GLU A 403 -20.54 4.85 -39.87
N ILE A 404 -20.42 5.00 -38.55
CA ILE A 404 -20.59 6.28 -37.84
C ILE A 404 -19.24 6.98 -37.75
N THR A 405 -19.14 8.20 -38.29
CA THR A 405 -17.88 8.93 -38.48
C THR A 405 -17.70 10.13 -37.54
N GLY A 406 -18.75 10.57 -36.82
CA GLY A 406 -18.66 11.76 -35.96
C GLY A 406 -20.01 12.42 -35.60
N ARG A 407 -20.00 13.72 -35.25
CA ARG A 407 -21.18 14.57 -34.96
C ARG A 407 -21.10 15.93 -35.64
N VAL A 408 -22.27 16.48 -35.98
CA VAL A 408 -22.44 17.82 -36.58
C VAL A 408 -22.45 18.90 -35.47
N GLY A 409 -21.69 19.99 -35.66
CA GLY A 409 -21.83 21.24 -34.87
C GLY A 409 -21.22 21.27 -33.46
N GLU A 410 -19.98 20.78 -33.29
CA GLU A 410 -19.16 20.88 -32.05
C GLU A 410 -19.88 20.56 -30.74
N MET A 411 -20.84 19.63 -30.77
CA MET A 411 -21.26 18.95 -29.56
C MET A 411 -20.08 18.16 -29.01
N ILE A 412 -19.63 18.51 -27.80
CA ILE A 412 -18.51 17.84 -27.16
C ILE A 412 -19.03 16.52 -26.57
N LYS A 413 -18.65 15.41 -27.19
CA LYS A 413 -18.82 14.07 -26.62
C LYS A 413 -17.73 13.84 -25.57
N LEU A 414 -18.14 13.85 -24.31
CA LEU A 414 -17.31 13.58 -23.14
C LEU A 414 -17.79 12.26 -22.53
N ARG A 415 -17.04 11.17 -22.73
CA ARG A 415 -17.28 9.88 -22.04
C ARG A 415 -18.73 9.39 -22.17
N GLY A 416 -19.27 9.41 -23.39
CA GLY A 416 -20.66 9.04 -23.70
C GLY A 416 -21.69 10.17 -23.53
N TYR A 417 -21.39 11.21 -22.75
CA TYR A 417 -22.28 12.36 -22.54
C TYR A 417 -22.13 13.41 -23.65
N SER A 418 -23.27 13.92 -24.10
CA SER A 418 -23.35 15.02 -25.06
C SER A 418 -23.38 16.35 -24.32
N VAL A 419 -22.31 17.13 -24.40
CA VAL A 419 -22.21 18.50 -23.86
C VAL A 419 -22.37 19.52 -24.97
N VAL A 420 -23.23 20.51 -24.73
CA VAL A 420 -23.40 21.66 -25.62
C VAL A 420 -22.69 22.86 -24.99
N PRO A 421 -21.56 23.35 -25.57
CA PRO A 421 -20.76 24.43 -25.00
C PRO A 421 -21.56 25.67 -24.62
N GLY A 422 -22.46 26.11 -25.51
CA GLY A 422 -23.31 27.28 -25.27
C GLY A 422 -24.21 27.20 -24.02
N LYS A 423 -24.56 26.00 -23.55
CA LYS A 423 -25.30 25.84 -22.27
C LYS A 423 -24.40 26.21 -21.09
N VAL A 424 -23.17 25.74 -21.13
CA VAL A 424 -22.18 25.91 -20.07
C VAL A 424 -21.75 27.37 -19.99
N GLU A 425 -21.49 27.98 -21.14
CA GLU A 425 -21.14 29.41 -21.27
C GLU A 425 -22.22 30.31 -20.66
N ASN A 426 -23.49 30.06 -20.98
CA ASN A 426 -24.61 30.83 -20.44
C ASN A 426 -24.78 30.68 -18.93
N ALA A 427 -24.61 29.48 -18.39
CA ALA A 427 -24.68 29.25 -16.95
C ALA A 427 -23.54 29.98 -16.20
N ILE A 428 -22.34 30.03 -16.79
CA ILE A 428 -21.19 30.75 -16.24
C ILE A 428 -21.46 32.26 -16.20
N MET A 429 -21.90 32.85 -17.31
CA MET A 429 -22.17 34.29 -17.38
C MET A 429 -23.33 34.71 -16.46
N LYS A 430 -24.32 33.83 -16.25
CA LYS A 430 -25.49 34.11 -15.42
C LYS A 430 -25.22 34.03 -13.92
N HIS A 431 -24.39 33.08 -13.49
CA HIS A 431 -24.24 32.74 -12.06
C HIS A 431 -22.89 33.15 -11.46
N LEU A 432 -21.96 33.65 -12.26
CA LEU A 432 -20.64 34.12 -11.82
C LEU A 432 -20.40 35.53 -12.36
N ALA A 433 -19.51 36.30 -11.73
CA ALA A 433 -19.10 37.63 -12.18
C ALA A 433 -18.21 37.57 -13.44
N VAL A 434 -18.79 37.11 -14.55
CA VAL A 434 -18.16 36.88 -15.85
C VAL A 434 -18.96 37.60 -16.93
N SER A 435 -18.30 38.43 -17.73
CA SER A 435 -18.94 39.21 -18.80
C SER A 435 -18.99 38.45 -20.12
N HIS A 436 -17.97 37.63 -20.42
CA HIS A 436 -17.88 36.82 -21.63
C HIS A 436 -17.25 35.46 -21.32
N CYS A 437 -17.74 34.39 -21.96
CA CYS A 437 -17.23 33.03 -21.78
C CYS A 437 -17.22 32.26 -23.10
N ALA A 438 -16.17 31.46 -23.32
CA ALA A 438 -16.11 30.44 -24.36
C ALA A 438 -15.67 29.10 -23.76
N VAL A 439 -16.33 28.00 -24.14
CA VAL A 439 -16.05 26.66 -23.63
C VAL A 439 -15.61 25.75 -24.77
N ILE A 440 -14.44 25.13 -24.62
CA ILE A 440 -13.91 24.16 -25.60
C ILE A 440 -13.54 22.84 -24.93
N ALA A 441 -13.37 21.81 -25.75
CA ALA A 441 -12.72 20.58 -25.32
C ALA A 441 -11.20 20.71 -25.44
N HIS A 442 -10.47 20.25 -24.44
CA HIS A 442 -9.01 20.17 -24.43
C HIS A 442 -8.57 18.75 -24.06
N GLY A 443 -7.58 18.21 -24.77
CA GLY A 443 -7.13 16.81 -24.65
C GLY A 443 -7.85 15.82 -25.58
N ASP A 444 -7.38 14.57 -25.63
CA ASP A 444 -7.87 13.48 -26.49
C ASP A 444 -8.32 12.25 -25.65
N GLY A 445 -9.19 11.41 -26.22
CA GLY A 445 -9.61 10.14 -25.59
C GLY A 445 -10.31 10.31 -24.23
N LEU A 446 -9.88 9.57 -23.21
CA LEU A 446 -10.41 9.65 -21.84
C LEU A 446 -9.95 10.93 -21.09
N GLU A 447 -8.85 11.55 -21.53
CA GLU A 447 -8.28 12.79 -20.97
C GLU A 447 -8.96 14.06 -21.49
N ARG A 448 -9.90 13.94 -22.44
CA ARG A 448 -10.68 15.06 -22.96
C ARG A 448 -11.47 15.72 -21.82
N GLN A 449 -11.32 17.02 -21.62
CA GLN A 449 -11.98 17.82 -20.56
C GLN A 449 -12.52 19.15 -21.10
N LEU A 450 -13.44 19.80 -20.37
CA LEU A 450 -13.94 21.14 -20.69
C LEU A 450 -13.04 22.23 -20.07
N VAL A 451 -12.67 23.21 -20.89
CA VAL A 451 -11.95 24.43 -20.46
C VAL A 451 -12.84 25.64 -20.68
N ALA A 452 -13.02 26.46 -19.65
CA ALA A 452 -13.70 27.75 -19.74
C ALA A 452 -12.70 28.90 -19.83
N TYR A 453 -12.78 29.64 -20.92
CA TYR A 453 -12.09 30.92 -21.10
C TYR A 453 -13.05 32.02 -20.72
N ILE A 454 -12.68 32.83 -19.73
CA ILE A 454 -13.58 33.83 -19.16
C ILE A 454 -12.96 35.23 -19.18
N VAL A 455 -13.81 36.24 -19.33
CA VAL A 455 -13.49 37.65 -19.08
C VAL A 455 -14.24 38.07 -17.83
N ARG A 456 -13.53 38.52 -16.80
CA ARG A 456 -14.16 38.96 -15.55
C ARG A 456 -15.02 40.20 -15.78
N ASP A 457 -16.14 40.25 -15.06
CA ASP A 457 -17.00 41.43 -14.98
C ASP A 457 -16.46 42.35 -13.88
N ARG A 458 -15.64 43.36 -14.25
CA ARG A 458 -14.94 44.25 -13.30
C ARG A 458 -15.82 45.38 -12.74
N ASP A 459 -17.00 45.58 -13.31
CA ASP A 459 -17.98 46.59 -12.91
C ASP A 459 -19.04 46.03 -11.93
N ALA A 460 -18.96 44.73 -11.58
CA ALA A 460 -19.91 44.01 -10.74
C ALA A 460 -19.79 44.29 -9.23
N SER A 461 -19.18 45.40 -8.80
CA SER A 461 -19.02 45.76 -7.38
C SER A 461 -20.35 46.03 -6.63
N ASN A 462 -21.48 46.00 -7.33
CA ASN A 462 -22.85 46.13 -6.82
C ASN A 462 -23.77 44.92 -7.13
N ASP A 463 -23.23 43.77 -7.57
CA ASP A 463 -24.02 42.60 -7.98
C ASP A 463 -23.79 41.40 -7.03
N ASP A 464 -24.82 40.60 -6.77
CA ASP A 464 -24.78 39.42 -5.86
C ASP A 464 -24.06 38.20 -6.48
N ARG A 465 -23.56 38.32 -7.73
CA ARG A 465 -22.88 37.23 -8.45
C ARG A 465 -21.45 37.01 -7.90
N PRO A 466 -21.10 35.80 -7.44
CA PRO A 466 -19.78 35.54 -6.85
C PRO A 466 -18.64 35.64 -7.88
N VAL A 467 -17.52 36.19 -7.43
CA VAL A 467 -16.28 36.34 -8.21
C VAL A 467 -15.64 34.98 -8.46
N VAL A 468 -15.17 34.75 -9.69
CA VAL A 468 -14.47 33.51 -10.07
C VAL A 468 -13.04 33.55 -9.53
N ASP A 469 -12.80 32.86 -8.42
CA ASP A 469 -11.47 32.65 -7.87
C ASP A 469 -10.78 31.45 -8.55
N ILE A 470 -9.78 31.72 -9.39
CA ILE A 470 -9.02 30.70 -10.12
C ILE A 470 -7.68 30.51 -9.41
N ASN A 471 -7.43 29.31 -8.91
CA ASN A 471 -6.18 28.99 -8.24
C ASN A 471 -5.00 28.91 -9.24
N THR A 472 -3.79 28.81 -8.69
CA THR A 472 -2.54 28.74 -9.47
C THR A 472 -2.45 27.56 -10.44
N SER A 473 -3.32 26.55 -10.30
CA SER A 473 -3.40 25.35 -11.15
C SER A 473 -4.54 25.44 -12.19
N GLY A 474 -5.20 26.58 -12.34
CA GLY A 474 -6.27 26.78 -13.33
C GLY A 474 -7.63 26.21 -12.91
N TYR A 475 -7.84 25.86 -11.64
CA TYR A 475 -9.13 25.37 -11.13
C TYR A 475 -9.86 26.45 -10.34
N SER A 476 -11.19 26.41 -10.35
CA SER A 476 -12.02 27.26 -9.47
C SER A 476 -13.02 26.41 -8.67
N PRO A 477 -12.64 25.92 -7.47
CA PRO A 477 -13.53 25.16 -6.58
C PRO A 477 -14.77 25.94 -6.15
N ALA A 478 -14.65 27.27 -6.04
CA ALA A 478 -15.76 28.17 -5.73
C ALA A 478 -16.75 28.24 -6.90
N ALA A 479 -16.29 28.47 -8.13
CA ALA A 479 -17.15 28.47 -9.32
C ALA A 479 -17.83 27.11 -9.53
N ARG A 480 -17.12 26.01 -9.27
CA ARG A 480 -17.69 24.66 -9.33
C ARG A 480 -18.83 24.47 -8.33
N ARG A 481 -18.68 24.92 -7.09
CA ARG A 481 -19.75 24.88 -6.07
C ARG A 481 -20.95 25.73 -6.47
N THR A 482 -20.72 26.90 -7.03
CA THR A 482 -21.80 27.80 -7.51
C THR A 482 -22.57 27.22 -8.69
N LEU A 483 -21.90 26.50 -9.60
CA LEU A 483 -22.52 25.93 -10.80
C LEU A 483 -23.16 24.55 -10.60
N ALA A 484 -22.77 23.83 -9.53
CA ALA A 484 -23.26 22.48 -9.23
C ALA A 484 -24.79 22.33 -9.13
N PRO A 485 -25.55 23.34 -8.66
CA PRO A 485 -27.03 23.28 -8.69
C PRO A 485 -27.64 23.45 -10.09
N TYR A 486 -26.91 24.00 -11.07
CA TYR A 486 -27.46 24.43 -12.37
C TYR A 486 -26.98 23.60 -13.56
N LEU A 487 -25.87 22.88 -13.39
CA LEU A 487 -25.25 22.06 -14.42
C LEU A 487 -24.98 20.66 -13.84
N ALA A 488 -25.21 19.63 -14.65
CA ALA A 488 -24.77 18.29 -14.30
C ALA A 488 -23.24 18.26 -14.15
N HIS A 489 -22.72 17.40 -13.28
CA HIS A 489 -21.28 17.36 -12.94
C HIS A 489 -20.35 17.26 -14.16
N TYR A 490 -20.77 16.59 -15.24
CA TYR A 490 -20.01 16.43 -16.49
C TYR A 490 -20.05 17.67 -17.42
N MET A 491 -20.92 18.65 -17.14
CA MET A 491 -21.05 19.90 -17.91
C MET A 491 -20.25 21.05 -17.30
N ILE A 492 -19.70 20.91 -16.08
CA ILE A 492 -18.97 21.98 -15.39
C ILE A 492 -17.49 21.97 -15.83
N PRO A 493 -16.93 23.10 -16.30
CA PRO A 493 -15.54 23.17 -16.74
C PRO A 493 -14.55 22.82 -15.64
N ALA A 494 -13.58 21.96 -15.98
CA ALA A 494 -12.54 21.53 -15.07
C ALA A 494 -11.44 22.61 -14.94
N LEU A 495 -11.10 23.25 -16.06
CA LEU A 495 -10.07 24.27 -16.14
C LEU A 495 -10.66 25.63 -16.51
N TRP A 496 -10.06 26.67 -15.96
CA TRP A 496 -10.49 28.06 -16.06
C TRP A 496 -9.29 28.90 -16.45
N VAL A 497 -9.45 29.70 -17.50
CA VAL A 497 -8.44 30.64 -17.98
C VAL A 497 -9.08 32.03 -18.02
N GLU A 498 -8.59 32.92 -17.17
CA GLU A 498 -8.97 34.33 -17.22
C GLU A 498 -8.20 35.04 -18.32
N LEU A 499 -8.92 35.77 -19.16
CA LEU A 499 -8.40 36.62 -20.21
C LEU A 499 -8.89 38.06 -20.01
N ASP A 500 -8.10 39.02 -20.46
CA ASP A 500 -8.55 40.42 -20.51
C ASP A 500 -9.63 40.63 -21.59
N PHE A 501 -9.62 39.84 -22.67
CA PHE A 501 -10.64 39.79 -23.72
C PHE A 501 -10.66 38.43 -24.44
N LEU A 502 -11.80 38.03 -25.03
CA LEU A 502 -11.86 36.86 -25.92
C LEU A 502 -11.35 37.23 -27.33
N PRO A 503 -10.44 36.45 -27.93
CA PRO A 503 -10.03 36.67 -29.32
C PRO A 503 -11.24 36.51 -30.26
N THR A 504 -11.39 37.41 -31.22
CA THR A 504 -12.50 37.39 -32.21
C THR A 504 -11.97 37.49 -33.63
N HIS A 505 -12.69 36.92 -34.59
CA HIS A 505 -12.37 37.08 -36.01
C HIS A 505 -12.67 38.51 -36.48
N GLY A 506 -11.67 39.18 -37.06
CA GLY A 506 -11.73 40.60 -37.42
C GLY A 506 -12.81 41.04 -38.43
N VAL A 507 -13.54 40.10 -39.05
CA VAL A 507 -14.63 40.38 -40.02
C VAL A 507 -16.01 39.95 -39.49
N SER A 508 -16.10 38.85 -38.73
CA SER A 508 -17.40 38.26 -38.32
C SER A 508 -17.79 38.56 -36.87
N GLY A 509 -16.87 39.08 -36.05
CA GLY A 509 -17.10 39.34 -34.63
C GLY A 509 -17.31 38.09 -33.76
N LYS A 510 -17.22 36.89 -34.34
CA LYS A 510 -17.33 35.61 -33.63
C LYS A 510 -16.02 35.29 -32.91
N VAL A 511 -16.11 34.61 -31.76
CA VAL A 511 -14.96 34.14 -30.98
C VAL A 511 -14.08 33.23 -31.84
N ASP A 512 -12.79 33.52 -31.87
CA ASP A 512 -11.79 32.74 -32.59
C ASP A 512 -11.22 31.66 -31.66
N LEU A 513 -11.89 30.51 -31.61
CA LEU A 513 -11.55 29.39 -30.73
C LEU A 513 -10.14 28.83 -30.98
N LYS A 514 -9.56 29.04 -32.17
CA LYS A 514 -8.22 28.54 -32.54
C LYS A 514 -7.08 29.35 -31.92
N ASN A 515 -7.35 30.60 -31.53
CA ASN A 515 -6.36 31.53 -30.97
C ASN A 515 -6.45 31.64 -29.44
N LEU A 516 -7.19 30.75 -28.77
CA LEU A 516 -7.23 30.68 -27.31
C LEU A 516 -5.92 30.08 -26.75
N PRO A 517 -5.34 30.66 -25.67
CA PRO A 517 -4.07 30.19 -25.12
C PRO A 517 -4.24 28.85 -24.37
N PRO A 518 -3.22 27.97 -24.34
CA PRO A 518 -3.30 26.71 -23.60
C PRO A 518 -3.32 26.93 -22.06
N PRO A 519 -4.00 26.08 -21.27
CA PRO A 519 -4.00 26.16 -19.80
C PRO A 519 -2.61 25.84 -19.21
N ARG A 520 -2.26 26.43 -18.05
CA ARG A 520 -0.93 26.29 -17.40
C ARG A 520 -0.73 24.91 -16.75
N SER A 521 0.50 24.36 -16.81
CA SER A 521 0.89 23.08 -16.20
C SER A 521 1.67 23.22 -14.87
N ARG A 522 1.68 22.13 -14.09
CA ARG A 522 1.84 21.96 -12.62
C ARG A 522 3.26 22.16 -12.02
N SER A 523 3.32 22.42 -10.70
CA SER A 523 4.40 22.06 -9.76
C SER A 523 3.80 21.68 -8.38
N PRO A 524 4.49 20.91 -7.50
CA PRO A 524 3.83 20.00 -6.54
C PRO A 524 3.51 20.56 -5.14
N ILE A 525 2.25 20.31 -4.75
CA ILE A 525 1.60 19.94 -3.46
C ILE A 525 2.31 20.24 -2.12
N GLU A 526 1.64 21.00 -1.25
CA GLU A 526 1.83 21.03 0.22
C GLU A 526 0.87 20.05 0.94
N THR A 527 1.37 19.42 1.99
CA THR A 527 0.83 18.26 2.71
C THR A 527 -0.16 18.61 3.83
N GLU A 528 -1.34 17.98 3.81
CA GLU A 528 -2.24 17.79 4.96
C GLU A 528 -1.75 16.66 5.91
N GLU A 529 -2.24 16.70 7.15
CA GLU A 529 -1.97 15.77 8.26
C GLU A 529 -2.01 14.28 7.87
N LYS A 530 -1.05 13.51 8.39
CA LYS A 530 -0.82 12.10 8.05
C LYS A 530 -1.81 11.16 8.74
N ASP A 531 -2.93 10.95 8.10
CA ASP A 531 -3.86 9.83 8.33
C ASP A 531 -3.25 8.48 7.82
N PRO A 532 -3.62 7.32 8.43
CA PRO A 532 -3.21 5.95 8.05
C PRO A 532 -3.32 5.64 6.60
N ILE A 533 -4.44 6.07 6.04
CA ILE A 533 -4.80 5.88 4.68
C ILE A 533 -4.17 7.10 4.06
N SER A 534 -2.98 6.92 3.51
CA SER A 534 -2.27 7.99 2.85
C SER A 534 -2.66 8.04 1.39
N LEU A 535 -2.41 9.18 0.74
CA LEU A 535 -2.52 9.29 -0.71
C LEU A 535 -1.68 8.20 -1.41
N SER A 536 -0.52 7.87 -0.83
CA SER A 536 0.38 6.79 -1.28
C SER A 536 -0.28 5.41 -1.20
N ASP A 537 -1.18 5.18 -0.24
CA ASP A 537 -1.91 3.92 -0.13
C ASP A 537 -2.96 3.78 -1.20
N ILE A 538 -3.76 4.82 -1.42
CA ILE A 538 -4.72 4.88 -2.53
C ILE A 538 -3.98 4.78 -3.86
N ALA A 539 -2.81 5.45 -3.99
CA ALA A 539 -1.97 5.38 -5.18
C ALA A 539 -1.50 3.96 -5.44
N GLY A 540 -1.18 3.20 -4.40
CA GLY A 540 -0.84 1.78 -4.53
C GLY A 540 -2.00 0.94 -5.06
N VAL A 541 -3.23 1.21 -4.59
CA VAL A 541 -4.43 0.50 -5.09
C VAL A 541 -4.75 0.93 -6.52
N TRP A 542 -4.62 2.21 -6.84
CA TRP A 542 -4.76 2.73 -8.20
C TRP A 542 -3.72 2.15 -9.14
N ALA A 543 -2.45 2.10 -8.75
CA ALA A 543 -1.37 1.52 -9.53
C ALA A 543 -1.67 0.06 -9.91
N ALA A 544 -2.14 -0.73 -8.94
CA ALA A 544 -2.55 -2.12 -9.17
C ALA A 544 -3.80 -2.21 -10.08
N THR A 545 -4.79 -1.36 -9.84
CA THR A 545 -6.07 -1.35 -10.57
C THR A 545 -5.93 -0.85 -12.02
N LEU A 546 -5.06 0.13 -12.24
CA LEU A 546 -4.80 0.79 -13.51
C LEU A 546 -3.58 0.22 -14.24
N LYS A 547 -2.91 -0.78 -13.65
CA LYS A 547 -1.67 -1.41 -14.17
C LYS A 547 -0.59 -0.39 -14.54
N THR A 548 -0.41 0.63 -13.71
CA THR A 548 0.58 1.71 -13.92
C THR A 548 1.56 1.80 -12.76
N ALA A 549 2.69 2.46 -12.97
CA ALA A 549 3.67 2.65 -11.91
C ALA A 549 3.13 3.68 -10.89
N LYS A 550 3.23 3.35 -9.59
CA LYS A 550 2.79 4.25 -8.52
C LYS A 550 3.46 5.64 -8.58
N SER A 551 4.68 5.72 -9.09
CA SER A 551 5.46 6.96 -9.23
C SER A 551 4.89 7.95 -10.25
N VAL A 552 4.01 7.51 -11.15
CA VAL A 552 3.40 8.40 -12.16
C VAL A 552 2.08 9.01 -11.67
N LEU A 553 1.55 8.54 -10.53
CA LEU A 553 0.27 8.95 -9.95
C LEU A 553 0.43 10.16 -9.02
N LYS A 554 -0.42 11.17 -9.19
CA LYS A 554 -0.46 12.43 -8.41
C LYS A 554 -1.81 12.59 -7.72
N ALA A 555 -1.87 13.41 -6.67
CA ALA A 555 -3.03 13.49 -5.77
C ALA A 555 -4.34 13.89 -6.44
N GLU A 556 -4.24 14.75 -7.43
CA GLU A 556 -5.38 15.30 -8.14
C GLU A 556 -5.53 14.65 -9.53
N ASP A 557 -4.72 13.63 -9.83
CA ASP A 557 -4.99 12.76 -10.97
C ASP A 557 -6.34 12.09 -10.73
N ASN A 558 -7.15 12.03 -11.77
CA ASN A 558 -8.46 11.45 -11.73
C ASN A 558 -8.38 9.99 -12.20
N PHE A 559 -9.05 9.11 -11.46
CA PHE A 559 -9.01 7.66 -11.64
C PHE A 559 -9.43 7.30 -13.05
N PHE A 560 -10.41 8.03 -13.57
CA PHE A 560 -10.93 7.85 -14.90
C PHE A 560 -10.02 8.42 -15.99
N ASP A 561 -9.29 9.49 -15.69
CA ASP A 561 -8.36 10.13 -16.64
C ASP A 561 -7.12 9.24 -16.86
N LEU A 562 -6.73 8.46 -15.86
CA LEU A 562 -5.63 7.50 -15.92
C LEU A 562 -6.05 6.10 -16.44
N GLY A 563 -7.19 6.02 -17.15
CA GLY A 563 -7.68 4.79 -17.76
C GLY A 563 -8.61 3.95 -16.88
N GLY A 564 -9.02 4.47 -15.73
CA GLY A 564 -10.08 3.86 -14.93
C GLY A 564 -11.47 4.09 -15.55
N HIS A 565 -12.45 3.29 -15.16
CA HIS A 565 -13.85 3.35 -15.59
C HIS A 565 -14.69 2.70 -14.49
N SER A 566 -16.03 2.70 -14.59
CA SER A 566 -16.90 2.14 -13.54
C SER A 566 -16.49 0.72 -13.13
N LEU A 567 -16.08 -0.05 -14.13
CA LEU A 567 -15.57 -1.40 -14.04
C LEU A 567 -14.25 -1.54 -13.23
N SER A 568 -13.36 -0.56 -13.33
CA SER A 568 -12.17 -0.52 -12.48
C SER A 568 -12.43 0.20 -11.18
N LEU A 569 -13.52 0.96 -11.03
CA LEU A 569 -13.94 1.51 -9.75
C LEU A 569 -14.49 0.42 -8.83
N ALA A 570 -15.16 -0.59 -9.36
CA ALA A 570 -15.54 -1.74 -8.55
C ALA A 570 -14.34 -2.62 -8.21
N GLU A 571 -13.39 -2.81 -9.13
CA GLU A 571 -12.10 -3.41 -8.75
C GLU A 571 -11.38 -2.59 -7.70
N LEU A 572 -11.41 -1.27 -7.85
CA LEU A 572 -10.83 -0.35 -6.90
C LEU A 572 -11.57 -0.52 -5.58
N SER A 573 -12.89 -0.54 -5.54
CA SER A 573 -13.71 -0.77 -4.33
C SER A 573 -13.41 -2.12 -3.69
N SER A 574 -13.26 -3.17 -4.49
CA SER A 574 -12.91 -4.53 -4.07
C SER A 574 -11.47 -4.59 -3.52
N ARG A 575 -10.50 -3.96 -4.19
CA ARG A 575 -9.12 -3.84 -3.71
C ARG A 575 -8.99 -2.89 -2.52
N LEU A 576 -9.82 -1.85 -2.41
CA LEU A 576 -9.94 -0.95 -1.26
C LEU A 576 -10.57 -1.71 -0.09
N LEU A 577 -11.59 -2.55 -0.31
CA LEU A 577 -12.15 -3.46 0.67
C LEU A 577 -11.10 -4.49 1.11
N ASN A 578 -10.35 -5.09 0.19
CA ASN A 578 -9.28 -6.02 0.52
C ASN A 578 -8.11 -5.35 1.26
N LYS A 579 -7.82 -4.09 0.94
CA LYS A 579 -6.71 -3.34 1.56
C LYS A 579 -7.10 -2.72 2.91
N PHE A 580 -8.26 -2.10 3.00
CA PHE A 580 -8.72 -1.30 4.14
C PHE A 580 -9.84 -1.95 4.94
N GLN A 581 -10.40 -3.05 4.46
CA GLN A 581 -11.21 -3.99 5.23
C GLN A 581 -12.59 -3.49 5.66
N PHE A 582 -13.06 -2.38 5.10
CA PHE A 582 -14.45 -1.90 5.13
C PHE A 582 -14.93 -1.65 3.69
N ARG A 583 -16.24 -1.81 3.45
CA ARG A 583 -16.81 -1.64 2.11
C ARG A 583 -16.84 -0.16 1.77
N VAL A 584 -16.24 0.21 0.63
CA VAL A 584 -16.27 1.58 0.12
C VAL A 584 -17.29 1.63 -1.03
N PRO A 585 -18.53 2.08 -0.81
CA PRO A 585 -19.54 2.19 -1.85
C PRO A 585 -19.00 2.80 -3.14
N ILE A 586 -19.21 2.10 -4.25
CA ILE A 586 -18.76 2.52 -5.59
C ILE A 586 -19.30 3.91 -5.93
N ALA A 587 -20.56 4.20 -5.56
CA ALA A 587 -21.18 5.52 -5.73
C ALA A 587 -20.33 6.64 -5.10
N ARG A 588 -19.77 6.40 -3.91
CA ARG A 588 -18.96 7.39 -3.17
C ARG A 588 -17.56 7.56 -3.76
N LEU A 589 -17.02 6.51 -4.38
CA LEU A 589 -15.77 6.60 -5.14
C LEU A 589 -16.00 7.39 -6.44
N ALA A 590 -17.11 7.12 -7.12
CA ALA A 590 -17.51 7.84 -8.33
C ALA A 590 -17.78 9.35 -8.08
N ASP A 591 -18.23 9.73 -6.88
CA ASP A 591 -18.53 11.13 -6.51
C ASP A 591 -17.30 12.05 -6.55
N ASN A 592 -16.13 11.56 -6.09
CA ASN A 592 -14.89 12.32 -6.08
C ASN A 592 -13.71 11.45 -6.55
N PRO A 593 -13.60 11.21 -7.87
CA PRO A 593 -12.73 10.17 -8.42
C PRO A 593 -11.28 10.61 -8.58
N THR A 594 -10.84 11.67 -7.90
CA THR A 594 -9.42 12.03 -7.83
C THR A 594 -8.70 11.14 -6.83
N LEU A 595 -7.38 11.00 -6.92
CA LEU A 595 -6.62 10.17 -5.99
C LEU A 595 -6.78 10.65 -4.54
N ALA A 596 -6.82 11.97 -4.34
CA ALA A 596 -7.13 12.67 -3.10
C ALA A 596 -8.62 12.59 -2.75
N GLY A 597 -9.49 12.54 -3.75
CA GLY A 597 -10.93 12.36 -3.56
C GLY A 597 -11.30 10.97 -3.06
N HIS A 598 -10.72 9.92 -3.65
CA HIS A 598 -10.81 8.55 -3.18
C HIS A 598 -10.17 8.39 -1.80
N LEU A 599 -9.04 9.05 -1.55
CA LEU A 599 -8.47 9.14 -0.21
C LEU A 599 -9.48 9.70 0.79
N LYS A 600 -10.12 10.82 0.46
CA LYS A 600 -11.14 11.44 1.30
C LYS A 600 -12.36 10.54 1.48
N THR A 601 -12.92 9.99 0.40
CA THR A 601 -14.06 9.07 0.45
C THR A 601 -13.77 7.84 1.32
N VAL A 602 -12.59 7.24 1.17
CA VAL A 602 -12.16 6.08 1.94
C VAL A 602 -12.02 6.45 3.42
N ARG A 603 -11.50 7.65 3.73
CA ARG A 603 -11.46 8.18 5.11
C ARG A 603 -12.87 8.47 5.65
N ASP A 604 -13.75 9.14 4.91
CA ASP A 604 -15.12 9.46 5.33
C ASP A 604 -15.94 8.17 5.61
N ILE A 605 -15.78 7.13 4.80
CA ILE A 605 -16.47 5.85 4.99
C ILE A 605 -15.84 5.03 6.12
N ARG A 606 -14.51 5.06 6.25
CA ARG A 606 -13.85 4.55 7.44
C ARG A 606 -14.42 5.22 8.68
N ASP A 607 -14.52 6.55 8.69
CA ASP A 607 -14.95 7.32 9.85
C ASP A 607 -16.42 7.04 10.19
N GLY A 608 -17.28 6.82 9.18
CA GLY A 608 -18.66 6.33 9.36
C GLY A 608 -18.74 4.91 9.91
N HIS A 609 -17.96 3.96 9.38
CA HIS A 609 -17.89 2.58 9.87
C HIS A 609 -17.29 2.51 11.28
N VAL A 610 -16.27 3.33 11.56
CA VAL A 610 -15.67 3.51 12.87
C VAL A 610 -16.71 4.08 13.83
N ALA A 611 -17.50 5.08 13.45
CA ALA A 611 -18.55 5.64 14.28
C ALA A 611 -19.66 4.62 14.62
N GLU A 612 -20.03 3.75 13.68
CA GLU A 612 -21.00 2.67 13.89
C GLU A 612 -20.48 1.60 14.87
N VAL A 613 -19.24 1.14 14.69
CA VAL A 613 -18.59 0.17 15.62
C VAL A 613 -18.35 0.80 17.00
N GLN A 614 -18.06 2.10 17.06
CA GLN A 614 -17.82 2.82 18.31
C GLN A 614 -19.13 3.09 19.09
N ALA A 615 -20.28 3.14 18.41
CA ALA A 615 -21.58 3.41 19.03
C ALA A 615 -22.04 2.29 20.00
N ASP A 616 -21.53 1.06 19.85
CA ASP A 616 -21.73 -0.05 20.79
C ASP A 616 -20.42 -0.86 21.01
N LEU A 617 -19.31 -0.14 21.25
CA LEU A 617 -18.01 -0.75 21.49
C LEU A 617 -18.00 -1.83 22.61
N PRO A 618 -18.71 -1.68 23.75
CA PRO A 618 -18.76 -2.73 24.76
C PRO A 618 -19.30 -4.07 24.24
N ALA A 619 -20.36 -4.07 23.42
CA ALA A 619 -20.89 -5.32 22.85
C ALA A 619 -19.90 -5.97 21.87
N VAL A 620 -19.25 -5.15 21.03
CA VAL A 620 -18.23 -5.61 20.07
C VAL A 620 -17.04 -6.24 20.81
N LEU A 621 -16.51 -5.58 21.84
CA LEU A 621 -15.39 -6.11 22.65
C LEU A 621 -15.73 -7.46 23.28
N ARG A 622 -16.95 -7.64 23.79
CA ARG A 622 -17.40 -8.93 24.36
C ARG A 622 -17.50 -10.02 23.30
N ALA A 623 -18.06 -9.71 22.15
CA ALA A 623 -18.14 -10.66 21.03
C ALA A 623 -16.73 -11.05 20.54
N ASP A 624 -15.82 -10.08 20.48
CA ASP A 624 -14.47 -10.31 19.99
C ASP A 624 -13.52 -10.98 20.98
N ALA A 625 -13.76 -10.83 22.28
CA ALA A 625 -13.03 -11.54 23.32
C ALA A 625 -13.41 -13.03 23.42
N LYS A 626 -14.46 -13.48 22.70
CA LYS A 626 -14.84 -14.89 22.65
C LYS A 626 -14.01 -15.65 21.60
N LEU A 627 -13.35 -16.71 22.05
CA LEU A 627 -12.64 -17.65 21.17
C LEU A 627 -13.61 -18.76 20.70
N ASP A 628 -13.61 -19.05 19.39
CA ASP A 628 -14.47 -20.06 18.76
C ASP A 628 -14.34 -21.43 19.45
N GLU A 629 -15.44 -22.15 19.65
CA GLU A 629 -15.48 -23.43 20.36
C GLU A 629 -14.68 -24.53 19.67
N SER A 630 -14.45 -24.42 18.35
CA SER A 630 -13.61 -25.35 17.58
C SER A 630 -12.10 -25.15 17.81
N VAL A 631 -11.68 -24.01 18.36
CA VAL A 631 -10.26 -23.74 18.64
C VAL A 631 -9.89 -24.35 19.99
N VAL A 632 -9.50 -25.62 19.94
CA VAL A 632 -9.10 -26.43 21.10
C VAL A 632 -7.76 -27.11 20.76
N PRO A 633 -6.77 -27.09 21.65
CA PRO A 633 -5.49 -27.76 21.41
C PRO A 633 -5.67 -29.27 21.28
N ILE A 634 -4.79 -29.92 20.51
CA ILE A 634 -4.75 -31.37 20.40
C ILE A 634 -4.57 -31.98 21.80
N GLU A 635 -5.33 -33.04 22.10
CA GLU A 635 -5.25 -33.74 23.38
C GLU A 635 -3.81 -34.19 23.68
N GLY A 636 -3.32 -33.86 24.88
CA GLY A 636 -1.95 -34.17 25.29
C GLY A 636 -0.88 -33.18 24.80
N THR A 637 -1.25 -32.02 24.24
CA THR A 637 -0.32 -30.93 23.92
C THR A 637 0.56 -30.59 25.14
N LYS A 638 1.88 -30.59 24.96
CA LYS A 638 2.87 -30.28 26.01
C LYS A 638 3.60 -28.99 25.71
N TYR A 639 4.02 -28.29 26.75
CA TYR A 639 4.96 -27.19 26.64
C TYR A 639 6.27 -27.67 25.98
N LYS A 640 6.78 -26.87 25.05
CA LYS A 640 8.06 -27.07 24.37
C LYS A 640 8.90 -25.82 24.55
N SER A 641 10.09 -25.99 25.13
CA SER A 641 11.08 -24.92 25.24
C SER A 641 11.54 -24.51 23.85
N ILE A 642 11.84 -23.23 23.64
CA ILE A 642 12.36 -22.73 22.37
C ILE A 642 13.74 -23.33 22.03
N LYS A 643 14.48 -23.82 23.02
CA LYS A 643 15.75 -24.53 22.81
C LYS A 643 15.57 -25.91 22.16
N ASP A 644 14.40 -26.51 22.36
CA ASP A 644 14.06 -27.84 21.84
C ASP A 644 13.18 -27.75 20.58
N ALA A 645 12.76 -26.55 20.19
CA ALA A 645 11.96 -26.32 19.00
C ALA A 645 12.82 -26.41 17.73
N LYS A 646 12.37 -27.19 16.75
CA LYS A 646 13.03 -27.27 15.44
C LYS A 646 12.56 -26.16 14.52
N ASN A 647 11.25 -25.86 14.53
CA ASN A 647 10.67 -24.78 13.71
C ASN A 647 9.91 -23.77 14.58
N VAL A 648 10.32 -22.51 14.49
CA VAL A 648 9.69 -21.39 15.20
C VAL A 648 9.01 -20.48 14.19
N LEU A 649 7.70 -20.24 14.34
CA LEU A 649 7.01 -19.20 13.58
C LEU A 649 7.17 -17.85 14.30
N LEU A 650 7.84 -16.89 13.67
CA LEU A 650 7.97 -15.52 14.16
C LEU A 650 7.08 -14.59 13.32
N THR A 651 6.14 -13.92 13.97
CA THR A 651 5.35 -12.84 13.35
C THR A 651 5.88 -11.47 13.78
N GLY A 652 5.71 -10.45 12.94
CA GLY A 652 6.11 -9.08 13.28
C GLY A 652 7.61 -8.80 13.09
N VAL A 653 8.32 -9.67 12.37
CA VAL A 653 9.77 -9.59 12.08
C VAL A 653 10.18 -8.28 11.41
N THR A 654 9.27 -7.63 10.66
CA THR A 654 9.51 -6.32 10.02
C THR A 654 9.12 -5.12 10.89
N GLY A 655 8.67 -5.34 12.13
CA GLY A 655 8.40 -4.28 13.10
C GLY A 655 9.69 -3.81 13.80
N PHE A 656 9.54 -3.08 14.92
CA PHE A 656 10.70 -2.62 15.70
C PHE A 656 11.28 -3.72 16.61
N LEU A 657 10.45 -4.44 17.36
CA LEU A 657 10.90 -5.52 18.26
C LEU A 657 11.30 -6.80 17.51
N GLY A 658 10.60 -7.12 16.41
CA GLY A 658 10.75 -8.36 15.65
C GLY A 658 12.18 -8.68 15.17
N PRO A 659 12.94 -7.73 14.62
CA PRO A 659 14.34 -7.92 14.23
C PRO A 659 15.23 -8.42 15.37
N PHE A 660 15.02 -7.88 16.57
CA PHE A 660 15.80 -8.26 17.75
C PHE A 660 15.35 -9.62 18.30
N LEU A 661 14.05 -9.94 18.23
CA LEU A 661 13.56 -11.30 18.50
C LEU A 661 14.15 -12.32 17.53
N LEU A 662 14.18 -12.02 16.23
CA LEU A 662 14.79 -12.89 15.22
C LEU A 662 16.27 -13.11 15.51
N ASN A 663 17.02 -12.03 15.74
CA ASN A 663 18.44 -12.14 16.07
C ASN A 663 18.65 -12.99 17.32
N GLU A 664 17.88 -12.76 18.38
CA GLU A 664 18.00 -13.51 19.63
C GLU A 664 17.68 -14.99 19.47
N ILE A 665 16.65 -15.35 18.69
CA ILE A 665 16.33 -16.75 18.37
C ILE A 665 17.50 -17.39 17.62
N LEU A 666 18.05 -16.72 16.61
CA LEU A 666 19.14 -17.24 15.79
C LEU A 666 20.48 -17.33 16.54
N THR A 667 20.71 -16.51 17.56
CA THR A 667 21.95 -16.55 18.36
C THR A 667 21.90 -17.51 19.53
N THR A 668 20.70 -17.86 20.02
CA THR A 668 20.54 -18.65 21.25
C THR A 668 19.95 -20.05 21.05
N THR A 669 19.48 -20.35 19.84
CA THR A 669 18.86 -21.64 19.49
C THR A 669 19.39 -22.16 18.17
N ASP A 670 19.11 -23.43 17.86
CA ASP A 670 19.35 -24.05 16.55
C ASP A 670 18.07 -24.14 15.68
N ALA A 671 16.98 -23.51 16.12
CA ALA A 671 15.69 -23.54 15.42
C ALA A 671 15.75 -22.89 14.02
N HIS A 672 15.08 -23.50 13.06
CA HIS A 672 14.74 -22.87 11.80
C HIS A 672 13.55 -21.92 12.02
N VAL A 673 13.63 -20.68 11.52
CA VAL A 673 12.65 -19.63 11.81
C VAL A 673 11.81 -19.30 10.58
N ILE A 674 10.52 -19.60 10.64
CA ILE A 674 9.54 -19.21 9.62
C ILE A 674 9.11 -17.78 9.95
N CYS A 675 9.45 -16.84 9.08
CA CYS A 675 9.20 -15.42 9.23
C CYS A 675 7.95 -15.02 8.45
N LEU A 676 6.85 -14.73 9.15
CA LEU A 676 5.64 -14.21 8.51
C LEU A 676 5.84 -12.73 8.15
N VAL A 677 5.87 -12.44 6.84
CA VAL A 677 6.07 -11.08 6.31
C VAL A 677 4.77 -10.59 5.68
N ARG A 678 4.33 -9.39 6.08
CA ARG A 678 3.03 -8.85 5.65
C ARG A 678 3.01 -8.46 4.17
N PHE A 679 2.11 -9.04 3.38
CA PHE A 679 1.73 -8.59 2.04
C PHE A 679 0.23 -8.29 1.99
N ASN A 680 -0.22 -7.37 1.14
CA ASN A 680 -1.65 -7.02 1.10
C ASN A 680 -2.46 -8.17 0.49
N GLU A 681 -1.93 -8.76 -0.59
CA GLU A 681 -2.44 -9.95 -1.26
C GLU A 681 -1.25 -10.90 -1.37
N PRO A 682 -1.03 -11.79 -0.38
CA PRO A 682 0.15 -12.66 -0.38
C PRO A 682 0.03 -13.73 -1.47
N GLU A 683 1.03 -13.81 -2.33
CA GLU A 683 1.22 -14.88 -3.32
C GLU A 683 2.57 -15.57 -3.10
N ASP A 684 2.76 -16.78 -3.63
CA ASP A 684 4.01 -17.53 -3.45
C ASP A 684 5.24 -16.80 -4.04
N ASP A 685 5.03 -16.02 -5.11
CA ASP A 685 6.05 -15.22 -5.79
C ASP A 685 6.53 -13.99 -4.97
N ASP A 686 5.91 -13.68 -3.84
CA ASP A 686 6.28 -12.55 -2.97
C ASP A 686 7.52 -12.81 -2.09
N GLN A 687 7.99 -14.06 -1.98
CA GLN A 687 9.11 -14.43 -1.11
C GLN A 687 10.36 -13.54 -1.31
N PRO A 688 10.85 -13.24 -2.54
CA PRO A 688 11.99 -12.35 -2.73
C PRO A 688 11.76 -10.94 -2.19
N GLY A 689 10.53 -10.42 -2.31
CA GLY A 689 10.14 -9.15 -1.73
C GLY A 689 10.19 -9.17 -0.20
N GLY A 690 9.84 -10.31 0.41
CA GLY A 690 9.90 -10.52 1.85
C GLY A 690 11.33 -10.56 2.36
N VAL A 691 12.23 -11.26 1.65
CA VAL A 691 13.68 -11.25 1.91
C VAL A 691 14.23 -9.83 1.89
N ALA A 692 13.90 -9.04 0.85
CA ALA A 692 14.37 -7.67 0.72
C ALA A 692 13.92 -6.78 1.89
N ARG A 693 12.68 -6.94 2.38
CA ARG A 693 12.15 -6.19 3.53
C ARG A 693 12.83 -6.55 4.85
N ILE A 694 13.01 -7.84 5.12
CA ILE A 694 13.74 -8.30 6.32
C ILE A 694 15.18 -7.81 6.27
N ARG A 695 15.87 -7.99 5.13
CA ARG A 695 17.26 -7.56 4.94
C ARG A 695 17.41 -6.07 5.20
N ARG A 696 16.56 -5.23 4.59
CA ARG A 696 16.58 -3.78 4.81
C ARG A 696 16.36 -3.43 6.29
N ASN A 697 15.36 -4.03 6.93
CA ASN A 697 15.05 -3.74 8.33
C ASN A 697 16.21 -4.15 9.26
N LEU A 698 16.81 -5.31 9.05
CA LEU A 698 17.97 -5.76 9.81
C LEU A 698 19.22 -4.90 9.56
N LEU A 699 19.43 -4.42 8.33
CA LEU A 699 20.50 -3.47 8.00
C LEU A 699 20.30 -2.14 8.71
N ASP A 700 19.07 -1.60 8.68
CA ASP A 700 18.71 -0.35 9.37
C ASP A 700 18.94 -0.44 10.88
N MET A 701 18.69 -1.61 11.47
CA MET A 701 18.91 -1.90 12.89
C MET A 701 20.36 -2.32 13.22
N GLY A 702 21.23 -2.45 12.21
CA GLY A 702 22.64 -2.81 12.39
C GLY A 702 22.89 -4.25 12.84
N ILE A 703 22.02 -5.19 12.46
CA ILE A 703 22.07 -6.61 12.89
C ILE A 703 22.06 -7.62 11.73
N TRP A 704 22.11 -7.18 10.47
CA TRP A 704 22.19 -8.08 9.32
C TRP A 704 23.51 -8.85 9.25
N ARG A 705 23.43 -10.16 8.95
CA ARG A 705 24.53 -11.01 8.51
C ARG A 705 24.00 -12.03 7.50
N ASP A 706 24.78 -12.34 6.46
CA ASP A 706 24.28 -13.18 5.35
C ASP A 706 23.88 -14.60 5.81
N SER A 707 24.53 -15.12 6.86
CA SER A 707 24.22 -16.41 7.47
C SER A 707 22.82 -16.50 8.10
N ILE A 708 22.12 -15.37 8.31
CA ILE A 708 20.71 -15.39 8.74
C ILE A 708 19.85 -16.16 7.72
N MET A 709 20.16 -16.03 6.43
CA MET A 709 19.38 -16.66 5.35
C MET A 709 19.47 -18.19 5.36
N GLU A 710 20.47 -18.78 6.01
CA GLU A 710 20.63 -20.24 6.12
C GLU A 710 19.58 -20.87 7.06
N ARG A 711 18.95 -20.06 7.91
CA ARG A 711 18.07 -20.54 8.99
C ARG A 711 16.71 -19.87 9.03
N ILE A 712 16.36 -19.08 8.01
CA ILE A 712 15.03 -18.47 7.91
C ILE A 712 14.30 -18.89 6.64
N GLU A 713 12.99 -19.05 6.78
CA GLU A 713 12.04 -19.21 5.67
C GLU A 713 11.11 -18.00 5.65
N ILE A 714 10.84 -17.45 4.47
CA ILE A 714 9.90 -16.35 4.33
C ILE A 714 8.52 -16.91 4.04
N LEU A 715 7.56 -16.55 4.88
CA LEU A 715 6.14 -16.85 4.65
C LEU A 715 5.42 -15.52 4.33
N PRO A 716 5.14 -15.23 3.04
CA PRO A 716 4.23 -14.14 2.69
C PRO A 716 2.86 -14.39 3.30
N GLY A 717 2.32 -13.42 4.03
CA GLY A 717 1.02 -13.57 4.68
C GLY A 717 0.40 -12.24 5.09
N ASN A 718 -0.83 -12.27 5.57
CA ASN A 718 -1.54 -11.09 6.06
C ASN A 718 -2.46 -11.45 7.22
N LEU A 719 -2.10 -11.04 8.44
CA LEU A 719 -2.88 -11.31 9.65
C LEU A 719 -4.31 -10.73 9.62
N SER A 720 -4.59 -9.75 8.74
CA SER A 720 -5.95 -9.25 8.56
C SER A 720 -6.85 -10.18 7.74
N ARG A 721 -6.29 -11.25 7.13
CA ARG A 721 -7.01 -12.23 6.32
C ARG A 721 -7.14 -13.55 7.08
N PRO A 722 -8.26 -14.30 6.91
CA PRO A 722 -8.37 -15.67 7.41
C PRO A 722 -7.18 -16.51 6.94
N LYS A 723 -6.66 -17.38 7.80
CA LYS A 723 -5.49 -18.25 7.51
C LYS A 723 -4.28 -17.49 6.96
N PHE A 724 -4.11 -16.22 7.34
CA PHE A 724 -3.07 -15.32 6.83
C PHE A 724 -3.14 -15.06 5.31
N GLY A 725 -4.26 -15.36 4.64
CA GLY A 725 -4.37 -15.34 3.18
C GLY A 725 -3.85 -16.60 2.49
N LEU A 726 -3.45 -17.63 3.24
CA LEU A 726 -3.03 -18.91 2.70
C LEU A 726 -4.23 -19.78 2.31
N THR A 727 -4.00 -20.71 1.39
CA THR A 727 -4.97 -21.78 1.11
C THR A 727 -5.12 -22.69 2.33
N SER A 728 -6.24 -23.41 2.42
CA SER A 728 -6.47 -24.34 3.52
C SER A 728 -5.40 -25.43 3.61
N SER A 729 -4.89 -25.92 2.47
CA SER A 729 -3.81 -26.91 2.46
C SER A 729 -2.49 -26.33 2.96
N ALA A 730 -2.09 -25.14 2.50
CA ALA A 730 -0.86 -24.50 2.94
C ALA A 730 -0.88 -24.16 4.44
N PHE A 731 -2.02 -23.71 4.96
CA PHE A 731 -2.20 -23.49 6.40
C PHE A 731 -2.05 -24.79 7.21
N ASP A 732 -2.56 -25.90 6.69
CA ASP A 732 -2.50 -27.21 7.34
C ASP A 732 -1.08 -27.80 7.30
N GLU A 733 -0.37 -27.64 6.19
CA GLU A 733 1.05 -28.00 6.04
C GLU A 733 1.93 -27.19 6.98
N LEU A 734 1.64 -25.88 7.12
CA LEU A 734 2.31 -25.02 8.07
C LEU A 734 2.09 -25.52 9.51
N ALA A 735 0.86 -25.89 9.87
CA ALA A 735 0.53 -26.40 11.20
C ALA A 735 1.31 -27.69 11.54
N GLN A 736 1.56 -28.57 10.57
CA GLN A 736 2.28 -29.84 10.80
C GLN A 736 3.77 -29.65 11.13
N ARG A 737 4.36 -28.51 10.80
CA ARG A 737 5.81 -28.27 10.93
C ARG A 737 6.18 -27.43 12.14
N ILE A 738 5.25 -26.63 12.69
CA ILE A 738 5.55 -25.65 13.74
C ILE A 738 5.60 -26.29 15.13
N ASP A 739 6.66 -25.99 15.87
CA ASP A 739 6.83 -26.40 17.26
C ASP A 739 6.45 -25.30 18.26
N LEU A 740 6.74 -24.05 17.91
CA LEU A 740 6.56 -22.89 18.77
C LEU A 740 6.26 -21.63 17.93
N ILE A 741 5.41 -20.77 18.44
CA ILE A 741 5.03 -19.50 17.81
C ILE A 741 5.46 -18.34 18.72
N VAL A 742 6.22 -17.39 18.17
CA VAL A 742 6.47 -16.08 18.78
C VAL A 742 5.59 -15.06 18.05
N HIS A 743 4.46 -14.71 18.68
CA HIS A 743 3.49 -13.79 18.11
C HIS A 743 3.76 -12.35 18.56
N ALA A 744 4.57 -11.61 17.79
CA ALA A 744 4.91 -10.20 18.05
C ALA A 744 4.34 -9.22 17.01
N ALA A 745 3.54 -9.69 16.05
CA ALA A 745 2.89 -8.82 15.08
C ALA A 745 1.71 -8.05 15.70
N ALA A 746 1.70 -6.75 15.48
CA ALA A 746 0.53 -5.91 15.68
C ALA A 746 0.61 -4.69 14.74
N THR A 747 -0.55 -4.16 14.37
CA THR A 747 -0.64 -2.80 13.82
C THR A 747 -0.73 -1.84 15.01
N VAL A 748 0.28 -0.99 15.15
CA VAL A 748 0.40 -0.04 16.26
C VAL A 748 0.06 1.36 15.75
N ASN A 749 -1.06 1.91 16.20
CA ASN A 749 -1.38 3.32 16.02
C ASN A 749 -2.23 3.80 17.20
N LEU A 750 -1.69 4.71 18.00
CA LEU A 750 -2.32 5.18 19.25
C LEU A 750 -3.44 6.22 19.01
N VAL A 751 -3.72 6.56 17.75
CA VAL A 751 -4.80 7.49 17.37
C VAL A 751 -5.99 6.74 16.77
N TYR A 752 -5.79 5.50 16.32
CA TYR A 752 -6.86 4.77 15.64
C TYR A 752 -7.85 4.18 16.64
N SER A 753 -9.09 4.13 16.21
CA SER A 753 -10.15 3.44 16.92
C SER A 753 -9.93 1.92 16.94
N TYR A 754 -10.66 1.25 17.83
CA TYR A 754 -10.70 -0.21 17.90
C TYR A 754 -10.95 -0.85 16.53
N ALA A 755 -11.98 -0.37 15.81
CA ALA A 755 -12.42 -0.93 14.53
C ALA A 755 -11.31 -0.96 13.47
N ALA A 756 -10.50 0.10 13.39
CA ALA A 756 -9.42 0.21 12.41
C ALA A 756 -8.26 -0.77 12.66
N LEU A 757 -8.10 -1.23 13.91
CA LEU A 757 -7.03 -2.14 14.33
C LEU A 757 -7.50 -3.56 14.60
N GLN A 758 -8.81 -3.78 14.66
CA GLN A 758 -9.46 -5.04 15.04
C GLN A 758 -8.99 -6.22 14.19
N LYS A 759 -9.05 -6.13 12.86
CA LYS A 759 -8.68 -7.28 11.99
C LYS A 759 -7.24 -7.76 12.17
N PRO A 760 -6.20 -6.91 12.06
CA PRO A 760 -4.82 -7.38 12.22
C PRO A 760 -4.48 -7.81 13.65
N ASN A 761 -5.02 -7.13 14.67
CA ASN A 761 -4.62 -7.38 16.07
C ASN A 761 -5.47 -8.48 16.74
N VAL A 762 -6.78 -8.48 16.52
CA VAL A 762 -7.72 -9.45 17.11
C VAL A 762 -7.91 -10.63 16.17
N GLY A 763 -8.33 -10.37 14.92
CA GLY A 763 -8.52 -11.43 13.91
C GLY A 763 -7.24 -12.22 13.66
N GLY A 764 -6.12 -11.53 13.50
CA GLY A 764 -4.80 -12.15 13.37
C GLY A 764 -4.43 -13.05 14.55
N THR A 765 -4.70 -12.61 15.78
CA THR A 765 -4.47 -13.43 16.99
C THR A 765 -5.35 -14.68 17.00
N ARG A 766 -6.61 -14.59 16.56
CA ARG A 766 -7.50 -15.76 16.43
C ARG A 766 -6.92 -16.81 15.48
N GLU A 767 -6.45 -16.39 14.30
CA GLU A 767 -5.84 -17.30 13.32
C GLU A 767 -4.53 -17.92 13.84
N ILE A 768 -3.72 -17.16 14.60
CA ILE A 768 -2.52 -17.69 15.27
C ILE A 768 -2.88 -18.74 16.31
N LEU A 769 -3.91 -18.50 17.13
CA LEU A 769 -4.36 -19.48 18.13
C LEU A 769 -4.95 -20.73 17.48
N HIS A 770 -5.66 -20.57 16.36
CA HIS A 770 -6.15 -21.70 15.56
C HIS A 770 -4.99 -22.54 15.01
N LEU A 771 -3.97 -21.90 14.43
CA LEU A 771 -2.75 -22.58 13.98
C LEU A 771 -2.05 -23.29 15.14
N ALA A 772 -1.89 -22.61 16.28
CA ALA A 772 -1.20 -23.15 17.46
C ALA A 772 -1.90 -24.40 18.00
N CYS A 773 -3.24 -24.38 18.09
CA CYS A 773 -4.03 -25.51 18.54
C CYS A 773 -3.89 -26.70 17.59
N LYS A 774 -3.90 -26.45 16.27
CA LYS A 774 -3.73 -27.48 15.23
C LYS A 774 -2.31 -28.04 15.17
N ALA A 775 -1.30 -27.24 15.53
CA ALA A 775 0.10 -27.65 15.58
C ALA A 775 0.48 -28.33 16.91
N GLY A 776 -0.30 -28.14 17.98
CA GLY A 776 0.14 -28.45 19.34
C GLY A 776 1.34 -27.59 19.76
N ALA A 777 1.43 -26.36 19.26
CA ALA A 777 2.59 -25.48 19.43
C ALA A 777 2.51 -24.66 20.74
N THR A 778 3.68 -24.36 21.31
CA THR A 778 3.79 -23.38 22.40
C THR A 778 3.70 -21.96 21.88
N VAL A 779 2.98 -21.06 22.56
CA VAL A 779 2.79 -19.67 22.10
C VAL A 779 3.44 -18.67 23.06
N GLN A 780 4.37 -17.87 22.53
CA GLN A 780 4.91 -16.67 23.17
C GLN A 780 4.17 -15.47 22.59
N TYR A 781 3.16 -14.96 23.27
CA TYR A 781 2.37 -13.82 22.83
C TYR A 781 2.96 -12.52 23.38
N VAL A 782 3.34 -11.60 22.50
CA VAL A 782 3.85 -10.28 22.91
C VAL A 782 2.68 -9.31 23.00
N SER A 783 2.45 -8.79 24.20
CA SER A 783 1.47 -7.76 24.52
C SER A 783 2.15 -6.41 24.84
N THR A 784 1.39 -5.46 25.39
CA THR A 784 1.82 -4.09 25.66
C THR A 784 1.29 -3.63 27.02
N ASN A 785 1.96 -2.67 27.67
CA ASN A 785 1.43 -1.95 28.82
C ASN A 785 0.12 -1.21 28.51
N GLY A 786 -0.15 -0.83 27.26
CA GLY A 786 -1.38 -0.15 26.85
C GLY A 786 -2.68 -0.95 27.04
N VAL A 787 -2.63 -2.22 27.48
CA VAL A 787 -3.80 -3.00 27.91
C VAL A 787 -4.30 -2.61 29.31
N LEU A 788 -3.61 -1.68 29.96
CA LEU A 788 -3.91 -1.13 31.28
C LEU A 788 -3.99 0.40 31.20
N PRO A 789 -4.75 1.05 32.09
CA PRO A 789 -4.88 2.50 32.10
C PRO A 789 -3.65 3.14 32.76
N ALA A 790 -3.52 4.47 32.63
CA ALA A 790 -2.47 5.23 33.28
C ALA A 790 -2.42 4.94 34.78
N SER A 791 -1.22 4.81 35.34
CA SER A 791 -1.01 4.50 36.75
C SER A 791 -1.29 5.73 37.61
N THR A 792 -2.32 5.69 38.46
CA THR A 792 -2.60 6.74 39.46
C THR A 792 -1.68 6.57 40.67
N GLU A 793 -1.18 7.68 41.24
CA GLU A 793 -0.50 7.70 42.56
C GLU A 793 0.83 6.93 42.67
N GLN A 794 1.64 6.88 41.60
CA GLN A 794 3.00 6.30 41.58
C GLN A 794 3.10 4.77 41.76
N LYS A 795 1.99 4.03 41.87
CA LYS A 795 2.00 2.57 41.99
C LYS A 795 1.85 1.88 40.62
N GLY A 796 2.73 0.92 40.32
CA GLY A 796 2.62 0.08 39.11
C GLY A 796 1.49 -0.94 39.19
N TRP A 797 1.04 -1.44 38.04
CA TRP A 797 0.04 -2.50 37.94
C TRP A 797 0.68 -3.89 38.09
N ASP A 798 0.12 -4.72 38.96
CA ASP A 798 0.57 -6.10 39.18
C ASP A 798 0.34 -6.99 37.93
N GLU A 799 1.15 -8.04 37.75
CA GLU A 799 1.07 -8.95 36.59
C GLU A 799 -0.28 -9.63 36.38
N ASN A 800 -1.05 -9.82 37.45
CA ASN A 800 -2.33 -10.51 37.41
C ASN A 800 -3.51 -9.59 37.07
N VAL A 801 -3.28 -8.28 36.91
CA VAL A 801 -4.35 -7.34 36.63
C VAL A 801 -4.84 -7.48 35.19
N CYS A 802 -6.16 -7.58 35.06
CA CYS A 802 -6.87 -7.53 33.81
C CYS A 802 -8.12 -6.67 33.99
N LEU A 803 -8.32 -5.67 33.13
CA LEU A 803 -9.50 -4.80 33.20
C LEU A 803 -10.78 -5.59 32.87
N PRO A 804 -11.91 -5.32 33.55
CA PRO A 804 -13.22 -5.75 33.09
C PRO A 804 -13.54 -5.17 31.70
N VAL A 805 -14.24 -5.95 30.86
CA VAL A 805 -14.58 -5.53 29.47
C VAL A 805 -15.35 -4.21 29.42
N ASP A 806 -16.17 -3.93 30.43
CA ASP A 806 -17.01 -2.72 30.50
C ASP A 806 -16.19 -1.44 30.76
N ASP A 807 -15.00 -1.61 31.35
CA ASP A 807 -14.06 -0.52 31.63
C ASP A 807 -13.16 -0.19 30.43
N VAL A 808 -13.01 -1.13 29.48
CA VAL A 808 -12.06 -1.02 28.37
C VAL A 808 -12.34 0.18 27.45
N PRO A 809 -13.59 0.47 27.04
CA PRO A 809 -13.90 1.61 26.17
C PRO A 809 -13.54 2.98 26.76
N THR A 810 -13.60 3.10 28.09
CA THR A 810 -13.48 4.40 28.78
C THR A 810 -12.15 4.60 29.49
N LYS A 811 -11.50 3.51 29.95
CA LYS A 811 -10.24 3.57 30.69
C LYS A 811 -9.00 3.37 29.81
N LEU A 812 -9.10 2.64 28.69
CA LEU A 812 -7.96 2.52 27.78
C LEU A 812 -7.93 3.69 26.80
N ALA A 813 -6.75 4.29 26.68
CA ALA A 813 -6.54 5.57 26.01
C ALA A 813 -6.80 5.53 24.49
N ASP A 814 -6.65 4.37 23.86
CA ASP A 814 -6.68 4.24 22.40
C ASP A 814 -7.13 2.84 21.93
N GLY A 815 -7.46 2.73 20.63
CA GLY A 815 -7.88 1.48 20.01
C GLY A 815 -6.80 0.41 19.95
N TYR A 816 -5.52 0.78 20.03
CA TYR A 816 -4.43 -0.19 20.07
C TYR A 816 -4.42 -0.94 21.42
N GLY A 817 -4.52 -0.22 22.54
CA GLY A 817 -4.70 -0.80 23.87
C GLY A 817 -5.95 -1.68 23.94
N GLN A 818 -7.07 -1.21 23.41
CA GLN A 818 -8.34 -1.97 23.36
C GLN A 818 -8.21 -3.27 22.56
N THR A 819 -7.61 -3.24 21.37
CA THR A 819 -7.41 -4.46 20.55
C THR A 819 -6.41 -5.44 21.18
N LYS A 820 -5.36 -4.94 21.83
CA LYS A 820 -4.40 -5.80 22.55
C LYS A 820 -5.02 -6.42 23.81
N TRP A 821 -5.91 -5.72 24.51
CA TRP A 821 -6.68 -6.27 25.63
C TRP A 821 -7.57 -7.43 25.16
N VAL A 822 -8.29 -7.28 24.04
CA VAL A 822 -9.11 -8.35 23.47
C VAL A 822 -8.26 -9.55 23.06
N ALA A 823 -7.13 -9.31 22.40
CA ALA A 823 -6.21 -10.38 22.02
C ALA A 823 -5.61 -11.11 23.25
N GLU A 824 -5.35 -10.42 24.36
CA GLU A 824 -5.00 -11.08 25.64
C GLU A 824 -6.13 -11.99 26.14
N GLN A 825 -7.40 -11.58 26.05
CA GLN A 825 -8.53 -12.44 26.45
C GLN A 825 -8.58 -13.74 25.65
N LEU A 826 -8.35 -13.66 24.33
CA LEU A 826 -8.30 -14.82 23.46
C LEU A 826 -7.16 -15.78 23.83
N VAL A 827 -5.97 -15.23 24.10
CA VAL A 827 -4.79 -16.03 24.49
C VAL A 827 -4.98 -16.66 25.89
N LEU A 828 -5.56 -15.92 26.83
CA LEU A 828 -5.91 -16.44 28.16
C LEU A 828 -6.94 -17.56 28.06
N GLU A 829 -7.95 -17.42 27.20
CA GLU A 829 -8.95 -18.45 26.95
C GLU A 829 -8.33 -19.71 26.33
N ALA A 830 -7.43 -19.55 25.34
CA ALA A 830 -6.67 -20.69 24.80
C ALA A 830 -5.80 -21.38 25.88
N SER A 831 -5.20 -20.61 26.79
CA SER A 831 -4.47 -21.14 27.96
C SER A 831 -5.36 -22.00 28.85
N ARG A 832 -6.58 -21.52 29.16
CA ARG A 832 -7.57 -22.26 29.97
C ARG A 832 -7.98 -23.57 29.30
N ARG A 833 -8.01 -23.61 27.97
CA ARG A 833 -8.28 -24.82 27.17
C ARG A 833 -7.08 -25.78 27.06
N GLY A 834 -5.95 -25.47 27.69
CA GLY A 834 -4.78 -26.34 27.77
C GLY A 834 -3.65 -26.00 26.79
N LEU A 835 -3.75 -24.92 26.01
CA LEU A 835 -2.66 -24.51 25.12
C LEU A 835 -1.51 -23.91 25.96
N PRO A 836 -0.24 -24.34 25.76
CA PRO A 836 0.88 -23.78 26.50
C PRO A 836 1.22 -22.38 25.99
N VAL A 837 0.75 -21.35 26.71
CA VAL A 837 1.00 -19.94 26.35
C VAL A 837 1.72 -19.17 27.45
N MET A 838 2.49 -18.15 27.04
CA MET A 838 3.03 -17.09 27.89
C MET A 838 2.76 -15.73 27.24
N ILE A 839 2.26 -14.78 28.03
CA ILE A 839 1.92 -13.41 27.63
C ILE A 839 3.00 -12.47 28.15
N HIS A 840 3.65 -11.73 27.27
CA HIS A 840 4.75 -10.82 27.59
C HIS A 840 4.30 -9.38 27.41
N ARG A 841 3.93 -8.68 28.48
CA ARG A 841 3.57 -7.25 28.42
C ARG A 841 4.85 -6.42 28.41
N ALA A 842 5.21 -5.95 27.22
CA ALA A 842 6.31 -4.99 27.08
C ALA A 842 5.88 -3.59 27.54
N GLY A 843 6.79 -2.87 28.18
CA GLY A 843 6.65 -1.44 28.41
C GLY A 843 6.80 -0.61 27.12
N THR A 844 7.02 0.69 27.28
CA THR A 844 7.46 1.59 26.22
C THR A 844 8.90 1.26 25.83
N ILE A 845 9.04 0.60 24.69
CA ILE A 845 10.33 0.11 24.19
C ILE A 845 11.16 1.28 23.64
N SER A 846 12.38 1.43 24.16
CA SER A 846 13.39 2.41 23.72
C SER A 846 14.46 1.76 22.83
N GLY A 847 15.51 2.52 22.48
CA GLY A 847 16.58 2.05 21.60
C GLY A 847 17.38 0.87 22.14
N HIS A 848 18.11 0.19 21.25
CA HIS A 848 19.00 -0.91 21.60
C HIS A 848 20.19 -0.42 22.43
N SER A 849 20.45 -1.06 23.57
CA SER A 849 21.39 -0.57 24.58
C SER A 849 22.85 -0.54 24.13
N VAL A 850 23.23 -1.35 23.14
CA VAL A 850 24.60 -1.43 22.59
C VAL A 850 24.83 -0.57 21.35
N ASN A 851 24.02 -0.71 20.30
CA ASN A 851 24.23 -0.01 19.02
C ASN A 851 23.35 1.24 18.85
N GLY A 852 22.42 1.50 19.78
CA GLY A 852 21.55 2.66 19.79
C GLY A 852 20.40 2.63 18.79
N ALA A 853 20.23 1.53 18.03
CA ALA A 853 19.16 1.39 17.06
C ALA A 853 17.80 1.66 17.70
N ALA A 854 17.11 2.70 17.23
CA ALA A 854 15.88 3.20 17.82
C ALA A 854 14.76 3.25 16.79
N ASN A 855 13.51 3.16 17.26
CA ASN A 855 12.36 3.34 16.40
C ASN A 855 12.34 4.78 15.86
N ALA A 856 12.38 4.94 14.55
CA ALA A 856 12.33 6.25 13.91
C ALA A 856 10.98 6.97 14.12
N TRP A 857 9.91 6.25 14.44
CA TRP A 857 8.58 6.83 14.67
C TRP A 857 8.21 6.82 16.16
N ASP A 858 9.16 7.18 17.01
CA ASP A 858 8.97 7.28 18.46
C ASP A 858 8.73 8.74 18.91
N LEU A 859 7.60 8.98 19.56
CA LEU A 859 7.18 10.31 20.03
C LEU A 859 8.15 10.88 21.08
N LEU A 860 8.63 10.03 22.00
CA LEU A 860 9.52 10.48 23.06
C LEU A 860 10.88 10.91 22.49
N SER A 861 11.45 10.12 21.56
CA SER A 861 12.66 10.48 20.82
C SER A 861 12.48 11.76 20.02
N ALA A 862 11.31 11.96 19.39
CA ALA A 862 11.01 13.20 18.67
C ALA A 862 10.95 14.43 19.59
N LEU A 863 10.29 14.32 20.75
CA LEU A 863 10.26 15.39 21.76
C LEU A 863 11.66 15.73 22.26
N ILE A 864 12.49 14.73 22.54
CA ILE A 864 13.88 14.94 22.98
C ILE A 864 14.70 15.64 21.89
N VAL A 865 14.67 15.11 20.66
CA VAL A 865 15.45 15.64 19.54
C VAL A 865 15.03 17.07 19.18
N GLU A 866 13.73 17.36 19.11
CA GLU A 866 13.26 18.72 18.81
C GLU A 866 13.54 19.69 19.94
N SER A 867 13.50 19.24 21.20
CA SER A 867 13.94 20.05 22.36
C SER A 867 15.41 20.43 22.25
N ILE A 868 16.27 19.47 21.88
CA ILE A 868 17.70 19.73 21.65
C ILE A 868 17.90 20.76 20.52
N LYS A 869 17.14 20.65 19.43
CA LYS A 869 17.22 21.58 18.29
C LYS A 869 16.72 22.99 18.64
N LEU A 870 15.66 23.08 19.45
CA LEU A 870 15.15 24.36 19.95
C LEU A 870 16.05 24.98 21.03
N LYS A 871 16.89 24.17 21.68
CA LYS A 871 17.64 24.51 22.90
C LYS A 871 16.75 24.77 24.11
N TYR A 872 15.49 24.37 24.04
CA TYR A 872 14.54 24.43 25.14
C TYR A 872 13.89 23.07 25.35
N ALA A 873 13.80 22.62 26.60
CA ALA A 873 13.14 21.40 26.99
C ALA A 873 11.82 21.73 27.73
N PRO A 874 10.72 21.00 27.45
CA PRO A 874 9.48 21.24 28.15
C PRO A 874 9.62 20.96 29.64
N ASP A 875 9.26 21.95 30.46
CA ASP A 875 9.21 21.84 31.90
C ASP A 875 7.80 21.47 32.33
N VAL A 876 7.55 20.16 32.43
CA VAL A 876 6.27 19.58 32.83
C VAL A 876 6.45 18.91 34.19
N GLU A 877 5.64 19.32 35.16
CA GLU A 877 5.67 18.73 36.50
C GLU A 877 5.25 17.25 36.44
N ASN A 878 5.97 16.39 37.17
CA ASN A 878 5.73 14.94 37.23
C ASN A 878 5.86 14.15 35.91
N TRP A 879 6.47 14.73 34.87
CA TRP A 879 6.70 14.01 33.62
C TRP A 879 7.77 12.92 33.76
N ARG A 880 7.29 11.67 33.80
CA ARG A 880 8.10 10.45 33.80
C ARG A 880 8.00 9.75 32.45
N ALA A 881 9.05 9.01 32.08
CA ALA A 881 9.07 8.21 30.86
C ALA A 881 9.51 6.78 31.17
N GLU A 882 8.75 5.82 30.66
CA GLU A 882 9.18 4.43 30.58
C GLU A 882 10.00 4.29 29.27
N MET A 883 11.19 3.70 29.36
CA MET A 883 12.16 3.67 28.26
C MET A 883 12.95 2.35 28.28
N THR A 884 12.26 1.20 28.29
CA THR A 884 12.92 -0.11 28.38
C THR A 884 13.65 -0.47 27.08
N PRO A 885 14.96 -0.79 27.11
CA PRO A 885 15.73 -1.13 25.91
C PRO A 885 15.21 -2.37 25.17
N VAL A 886 15.11 -2.30 23.85
CA VAL A 886 14.57 -3.38 22.99
C VAL A 886 15.34 -4.71 23.08
N ASP A 887 16.65 -4.65 23.30
CA ASP A 887 17.51 -5.83 23.48
C ASP A 887 17.29 -6.53 24.83
N TYR A 888 16.87 -5.79 25.84
CA TYR A 888 16.41 -6.41 27.08
C TYR A 888 15.07 -7.11 26.87
N VAL A 889 14.10 -6.45 26.22
CA VAL A 889 12.77 -7.02 25.97
C VAL A 889 12.87 -8.32 25.16
N SER A 890 13.63 -8.31 24.06
CA SER A 890 13.83 -9.51 23.23
C SER A 890 14.54 -10.64 23.98
N ARG A 891 15.64 -10.35 24.69
CA ARG A 891 16.34 -11.34 25.54
C ARG A 891 15.44 -11.92 26.62
N ALA A 892 14.64 -11.10 27.29
CA ALA A 892 13.73 -11.54 28.34
C ALA A 892 12.68 -12.51 27.80
N ILE A 893 12.06 -12.20 26.64
CA ILE A 893 11.08 -13.08 25.99
C ILE A 893 11.70 -14.43 25.65
N ILE A 894 12.88 -14.44 24.99
CA ILE A 894 13.53 -15.68 24.58
C ILE A 894 14.08 -16.46 25.79
N HIS A 895 14.55 -15.78 26.83
CA HIS A 895 14.97 -16.42 28.08
C HIS A 895 13.81 -17.12 28.79
N LEU A 896 12.64 -16.48 28.88
CA LEU A 896 11.43 -17.09 29.43
C LEU A 896 10.97 -18.28 28.56
N ALA A 897 11.01 -18.13 27.24
CA ALA A 897 10.69 -19.20 26.31
C ALA A 897 11.69 -20.38 26.35
N SER A 898 12.89 -20.16 26.91
CA SER A 898 13.96 -21.16 27.03
C SER A 898 13.92 -21.98 28.32
N LYS A 899 13.00 -21.69 29.25
CA LYS A 899 12.89 -22.45 30.50
C LYS A 899 12.57 -23.92 30.17
N PRO A 900 13.13 -24.89 30.92
CA PRO A 900 12.91 -26.31 30.63
C PRO A 900 11.47 -26.75 30.89
N GLU A 901 10.76 -26.04 31.77
CA GLU A 901 9.36 -26.27 32.09
C GLU A 901 8.57 -24.96 32.03
N LYS A 902 7.27 -25.05 31.73
CA LYS A 902 6.38 -23.88 31.71
C LYS A 902 6.26 -23.31 33.13
N PRO A 903 6.58 -22.03 33.37
CA PRO A 903 6.29 -21.40 34.65
C PRO A 903 4.79 -21.45 34.96
N GLN A 904 4.43 -21.45 36.25
CA GLN A 904 3.03 -21.34 36.67
C GLN A 904 2.42 -19.98 36.26
N GLN A 905 3.24 -18.93 36.28
CA GLN A 905 2.89 -17.60 35.82
C GLN A 905 2.64 -17.58 34.30
N THR A 906 1.54 -16.95 33.88
CA THR A 906 1.17 -16.83 32.45
C THR A 906 1.49 -15.45 31.88
N ILE A 907 1.36 -14.38 32.67
CA ILE A 907 1.60 -12.99 32.24
C ILE A 907 2.91 -12.50 32.85
N PHE A 908 3.81 -11.95 32.04
CA PHE A 908 5.12 -11.43 32.44
C PHE A 908 5.23 -9.95 32.07
N HIS A 909 5.61 -9.11 33.01
CA HIS A 909 5.84 -7.68 32.81
C HIS A 909 7.31 -7.42 32.49
N LEU A 910 7.58 -6.81 31.33
CA LEU A 910 8.94 -6.59 30.83
C LEU A 910 9.34 -5.11 30.82
N GLY A 911 8.50 -4.21 31.34
CA GLY A 911 8.78 -2.78 31.45
C GLY A 911 9.50 -2.40 32.75
N ASP A 912 10.03 -1.18 32.81
CA ASP A 912 10.60 -0.63 34.05
C ASP A 912 9.50 -0.26 35.05
N SER A 913 9.52 -0.88 36.23
CA SER A 913 8.64 -0.54 37.35
C SER A 913 8.99 0.80 37.99
N ASN A 914 10.16 1.37 37.68
CA ASN A 914 10.59 2.68 38.13
C ASN A 914 10.98 3.63 36.96
N PRO A 915 9.99 4.11 36.18
CA PRO A 915 10.22 5.03 35.06
C PRO A 915 11.05 6.26 35.42
N VAL A 916 11.91 6.70 34.50
CA VAL A 916 12.85 7.82 34.68
C VAL A 916 12.15 9.17 34.64
N GLN A 917 12.65 10.15 35.40
CA GLN A 917 12.17 11.53 35.34
C GLN A 917 12.75 12.24 34.10
N MET A 918 11.90 12.89 33.30
CA MET A 918 12.37 13.55 32.07
C MET A 918 13.31 14.72 32.33
N ARG A 919 13.16 15.43 33.46
CA ARG A 919 14.15 16.43 33.91
C ARG A 919 15.56 15.83 34.07
N SER A 920 15.66 14.60 34.57
CA SER A 920 16.95 13.90 34.69
C SER A 920 17.51 13.48 33.34
N VAL A 921 16.66 13.06 32.39
CA VAL A 921 17.06 12.76 31.00
C VAL A 921 17.69 13.99 30.34
N PHE A 922 17.04 15.15 30.41
CA PHE A 922 17.60 16.40 29.86
C PHE A 922 18.87 16.86 30.61
N ALA A 923 18.96 16.62 31.92
CA ALA A 923 20.17 16.89 32.68
C ALA A 923 21.36 16.01 32.23
N ASP A 924 21.11 14.74 31.89
CA ASP A 924 22.13 13.84 31.35
C ASP A 924 22.50 14.20 29.90
N LEU A 925 21.52 14.56 29.05
CA LEU A 925 21.77 15.07 27.69
C LEU A 925 22.63 16.35 27.69
N LYS A 926 22.46 17.22 28.69
CA LYS A 926 23.33 18.39 28.90
C LYS A 926 24.79 17.97 29.12
N LYS A 927 25.06 16.92 29.90
CA LYS A 927 26.43 16.38 30.11
C LYS A 927 27.03 15.82 28.82
N LEU A 928 26.19 15.33 27.91
CA LEU A 928 26.58 14.84 26.57
C LEU A 928 26.75 15.97 25.54
N GLY A 929 26.67 17.23 25.97
CA GLY A 929 26.88 18.39 25.10
C GLY A 929 25.62 18.88 24.40
N TYR A 930 24.43 18.50 24.83
CA TYR A 930 23.15 18.99 24.33
C TYR A 930 22.41 19.83 25.39
N PRO A 931 22.88 21.05 25.69
CA PRO A 931 22.24 21.90 26.69
C PRO A 931 20.87 22.40 26.21
N THR A 932 19.89 22.32 27.09
CA THR A 932 18.54 22.89 26.91
C THR A 932 18.14 23.70 28.14
N GLU A 933 17.39 24.78 27.95
CA GLU A 933 16.76 25.56 29.02
C GLU A 933 15.32 25.09 29.27
N PRO A 934 14.82 25.09 30.51
CA PRO A 934 13.42 24.73 30.79
C PRO A 934 12.47 25.78 30.20
N LEU A 935 11.35 25.33 29.64
CA LEU A 935 10.30 26.19 29.08
C LEU A 935 8.92 25.57 29.33
N GLY A 936 7.92 26.36 29.72
CA GLY A 936 6.58 25.82 29.97
C GLY A 936 5.99 25.13 28.74
N TRP A 937 5.16 24.08 28.92
CA TRP A 937 4.64 23.27 27.80
C TRP A 937 4.04 24.10 26.66
N ASN A 938 3.12 25.02 26.98
CA ASN A 938 2.45 25.84 25.97
C ASN A 938 3.41 26.79 25.24
N GLU A 939 4.38 27.34 25.95
CA GLU A 939 5.42 28.20 25.38
C GLU A 939 6.35 27.40 24.47
N TRP A 940 6.70 26.18 24.87
CA TRP A 940 7.49 25.27 24.06
C TRP A 940 6.78 24.88 22.77
N VAL A 941 5.48 24.55 22.84
CA VAL A 941 4.66 24.22 21.65
C VAL A 941 4.56 25.43 20.71
N ALA A 942 4.34 26.63 21.24
CA ALA A 942 4.30 27.86 20.44
C ALA A 942 5.65 28.11 19.74
N LEU A 943 6.76 27.99 20.48
CA LEU A 943 8.11 28.16 19.95
C LEU A 943 8.44 27.10 18.88
N TRP A 944 8.05 25.85 19.12
CA TRP A 944 8.20 24.77 18.14
C TRP A 944 7.41 25.08 16.87
N THR A 945 6.14 25.50 17.00
CA THR A 945 5.26 25.82 15.86
C THR A 945 5.87 26.94 15.01
N GLU A 946 6.38 27.99 15.66
CA GLU A 946 7.00 29.14 14.98
C GLU A 946 8.32 28.75 14.28
N LYS A 947 9.24 28.06 14.98
CA LYS A 947 10.61 27.85 14.51
C LYS A 947 10.81 26.59 13.68
N ARG A 948 9.93 25.59 13.86
CA ARG A 948 10.12 24.22 13.35
C ARG A 948 8.89 23.71 12.60
N GLY A 949 7.69 24.16 12.96
CA GLY A 949 6.42 23.66 12.42
C GLY A 949 6.27 23.77 10.90
N SER A 950 6.89 24.79 10.28
CA SER A 950 6.82 25.07 8.82
C SER A 950 7.93 24.40 7.98
N VAL A 951 8.87 23.67 8.59
CA VAL A 951 9.97 23.00 7.87
C VAL A 951 9.39 21.91 6.94
N LYS A 952 9.62 22.04 5.62
CA LYS A 952 9.16 21.09 4.59
C LYS A 952 9.93 19.76 4.66
N GLY A 953 9.24 18.64 4.39
CA GLY A 953 9.76 17.28 4.56
C GLY A 953 10.89 16.89 3.58
N GLY A 954 11.80 16.04 4.07
CA GLY A 954 12.97 15.46 3.38
C GLY A 954 13.77 14.55 4.33
N ASP A 955 14.84 13.89 3.84
CA ASP A 955 15.71 13.02 4.66
C ASP A 955 16.37 13.85 5.78
N GLY A 956 15.74 13.85 6.97
CA GLY A 956 16.16 14.62 8.16
C GLY A 956 15.03 15.34 8.94
N ALA A 957 13.80 15.38 8.42
CA ALA A 957 12.67 16.11 9.04
C ALA A 957 11.60 15.22 9.74
N PHE A 958 11.83 13.92 9.89
CA PHE A 958 10.81 12.98 10.41
C PHE A 958 10.34 13.30 11.86
N THR A 959 11.20 13.83 12.74
CA THR A 959 10.79 14.25 14.10
C THR A 959 9.79 15.39 14.09
N VAL A 960 9.89 16.29 13.09
CA VAL A 960 8.94 17.38 12.89
C VAL A 960 7.60 16.82 12.40
N ASP A 961 7.64 15.84 11.49
CA ASP A 961 6.44 15.16 11.00
C ASP A 961 5.68 14.44 12.12
N ILE A 962 6.38 13.79 13.07
CA ILE A 962 5.77 13.13 14.23
C ILE A 962 4.98 14.14 15.07
N LEU A 963 5.61 15.23 15.49
CA LEU A 963 4.96 16.24 16.33
C LEU A 963 3.87 17.02 15.57
N ARG A 964 4.02 17.23 14.26
CA ARG A 964 2.98 17.84 13.42
C ARG A 964 1.77 16.93 13.28
N SER A 965 1.97 15.62 13.22
CA SER A 965 0.87 14.65 13.09
C SER A 965 0.04 14.48 14.38
N GLY A 966 0.57 14.92 15.53
CA GLY A 966 -0.14 14.84 16.80
C GLY A 966 0.73 15.32 17.96
N MET A 967 0.63 16.60 18.32
CA MET A 967 1.29 17.16 19.50
C MET A 967 0.58 16.64 20.77
N PRO A 968 1.30 16.03 21.74
CA PRO A 968 0.68 15.48 22.94
C PRO A 968 0.14 16.57 23.88
N THR A 969 -0.79 16.20 24.77
CA THR A 969 -1.18 17.05 25.91
C THR A 969 -0.29 16.79 27.12
N VAL A 970 -0.29 17.70 28.10
CA VAL A 970 0.39 17.48 29.39
C VAL A 970 -0.14 16.21 30.09
N ASP A 971 -1.46 16.01 30.07
CA ASP A 971 -2.09 14.82 30.66
C ASP A 971 -1.60 13.53 29.99
N PHE A 972 -1.41 13.54 28.67
CA PHE A 972 -0.83 12.40 27.95
C PHE A 972 0.61 12.12 28.38
N LEU A 973 1.44 13.17 28.51
CA LEU A 973 2.84 13.02 28.94
C LEU A 973 2.95 12.48 30.37
N CYS A 974 2.04 12.88 31.25
CA CYS A 974 2.01 12.43 32.65
C CYS A 974 1.27 11.09 32.82
N GLY A 975 0.39 10.72 31.90
CA GLY A 975 -0.45 9.53 31.92
C GLY A 975 0.27 8.22 31.53
N ILE A 976 1.46 7.98 32.08
CA ILE A 976 2.21 6.76 31.76
C ILE A 976 1.61 5.51 32.44
N VAL A 977 1.72 4.37 31.77
CA VAL A 977 1.36 3.06 32.33
C VAL A 977 2.62 2.39 32.89
N VAL A 978 2.66 2.22 34.21
CA VAL A 978 3.76 1.56 34.91
C VAL A 978 3.39 0.11 35.19
N LEU A 979 4.24 -0.81 34.75
CA LEU A 979 4.10 -2.23 35.03
C LEU A 979 4.93 -2.58 36.27
N ASP A 980 4.31 -3.16 37.29
CA ASP A 980 5.06 -3.80 38.37
C ASP A 980 5.56 -5.15 37.86
N ASP A 981 6.88 -5.38 37.92
CA ASP A 981 7.53 -6.60 37.43
C ASP A 981 8.03 -7.51 38.55
N THR A 982 7.54 -7.30 39.79
CA THR A 982 8.00 -8.02 40.98
C THR A 982 7.91 -9.54 40.84
N ALA A 983 6.82 -10.09 40.29
CA ALA A 983 6.71 -11.55 40.08
C ALA A 983 7.61 -12.02 38.92
N THR A 984 7.74 -11.19 37.89
CA THR A 984 8.53 -11.47 36.70
C THR A 984 10.05 -11.49 36.97
N ARG A 985 10.54 -10.64 37.88
CA ARG A 985 11.98 -10.55 38.23
C ARG A 985 12.58 -11.87 38.67
N GLU A 986 11.82 -12.70 39.40
CA GLU A 986 12.30 -14.00 39.86
C GLU A 986 12.66 -14.94 38.69
N HIS A 987 11.98 -14.78 37.55
CA HIS A 987 12.22 -15.56 36.34
C HIS A 987 13.32 -15.00 35.43
N LEU A 988 13.71 -13.73 35.63
CA LEU A 988 14.65 -12.97 34.79
C LEU A 988 15.97 -12.58 35.51
N LYS A 989 16.32 -13.22 36.63
CA LYS A 989 17.54 -12.89 37.40
C LYS A 989 18.83 -12.86 36.57
N ASP A 990 18.91 -13.69 35.53
CA ASP A 990 20.08 -13.79 34.64
C ASP A 990 20.03 -12.80 33.45
N VAL A 991 18.97 -12.00 33.33
CA VAL A 991 18.78 -11.03 32.25
C VAL A 991 18.78 -9.62 32.84
N ALA A 992 19.93 -8.95 32.79
CA ALA A 992 20.07 -7.60 33.32
C ALA A 992 19.38 -6.55 32.43
N ARG A 993 18.51 -5.72 33.03
CA ARG A 993 17.91 -4.55 32.39
C ARG A 993 18.88 -3.36 32.43
N PRO A 994 19.25 -2.75 31.30
CA PRO A 994 20.06 -1.54 31.30
C PRO A 994 19.30 -0.36 31.90
N SER A 995 19.94 0.42 32.77
CA SER A 995 19.35 1.62 33.36
C SER A 995 19.41 2.81 32.41
N VAL A 996 18.36 3.64 32.41
CA VAL A 996 18.33 4.89 31.64
C VAL A 996 19.19 5.93 32.34
N ASN A 997 20.42 6.09 31.84
CA ASN A 997 21.43 7.01 32.37
C ASN A 997 22.21 7.67 31.23
N ALA A 998 23.13 8.58 31.56
CA ALA A 998 23.95 9.27 30.57
C ALA A 998 24.72 8.34 29.62
N HIS A 999 25.11 7.13 30.04
CA HIS A 999 25.78 6.18 29.16
C HIS A 999 24.84 5.57 28.11
N LEU A 1000 23.64 5.15 28.52
CA LEU A 1000 22.63 4.67 27.57
C LEU A 1000 22.21 5.79 26.60
N LEU A 1001 22.02 7.00 27.11
CA LEU A 1001 21.70 8.18 26.30
C LEU A 1001 22.84 8.56 25.35
N GLU A 1002 24.10 8.33 25.73
CA GLU A 1002 25.25 8.48 24.83
C GLU A 1002 25.13 7.52 23.64
N THR A 1003 24.78 6.25 23.89
CA THR A 1003 24.55 5.26 22.83
C THR A 1003 23.41 5.69 21.90
N TYR A 1004 22.28 6.15 22.44
CA TYR A 1004 21.15 6.62 21.64
C TYR A 1004 21.49 7.86 20.83
N THR A 1005 22.10 8.87 21.45
CA THR A 1005 22.47 10.12 20.76
C THR A 1005 23.56 9.92 19.72
N ARG A 1006 24.47 8.95 19.87
CA ARG A 1006 25.40 8.52 18.81
C ARG A 1006 24.64 7.96 17.61
N HIS A 1007 23.66 7.09 17.83
CA HIS A 1007 22.82 6.57 16.76
C HIS A 1007 22.00 7.69 16.10
N TRP A 1008 21.36 8.56 16.89
CA TRP A 1008 20.61 9.71 16.38
C TRP A 1008 21.49 10.65 15.55
N PHE A 1009 22.74 10.90 15.97
CA PHE A 1009 23.71 11.65 15.17
C PHE A 1009 24.07 10.93 13.88
N ALA A 1010 24.36 9.62 13.92
CA ALA A 1010 24.68 8.83 12.73
C ALA A 1010 23.52 8.79 11.72
N ARG A 1011 22.27 8.89 12.20
CA ARG A 1011 21.07 9.00 11.37
C ARG A 1011 20.75 10.43 10.92
N GLY A 1012 21.57 11.42 11.29
CA GLY A 1012 21.39 12.83 10.93
C GLY A 1012 20.31 13.56 11.74
N TRP A 1013 19.82 12.98 12.83
CA TRP A 1013 18.77 13.58 13.67
C TRP A 1013 19.31 14.72 14.55
N LEU A 1014 20.60 14.65 14.87
CA LEU A 1014 21.35 15.66 15.62
C LEU A 1014 22.50 16.20 14.76
N ALA A 1015 22.84 17.48 14.95
CA ALA A 1015 23.88 18.15 14.16
C ALA A 1015 25.32 17.87 14.64
N LYS A 1016 25.49 17.30 15.83
CA LYS A 1016 26.79 16.95 16.40
C LYS A 1016 26.71 15.64 17.19
N ALA A 1017 27.81 14.90 17.21
CA ALA A 1017 27.97 13.72 18.06
C ALA A 1017 27.94 14.11 19.55
N PRO A 1018 27.51 13.21 20.44
CA PRO A 1018 27.59 13.46 21.88
C PRO A 1018 29.05 13.61 22.30
N LEU A 1019 29.29 14.43 23.32
CA LEU A 1019 30.57 14.43 24.04
C LEU A 1019 30.82 13.02 24.56
N ARG A 1020 31.97 12.46 24.19
CA ARG A 1020 32.37 11.15 24.70
C ARG A 1020 32.45 11.22 26.22
N GLN A 1021 31.55 10.51 26.89
CA GLN A 1021 31.86 10.05 28.23
C GLN A 1021 32.95 8.99 28.07
N ALA A 1022 33.87 8.88 29.03
CA ALA A 1022 34.83 7.79 29.03
C ALA A 1022 34.01 6.49 28.91
N PRO A 1023 34.13 5.73 27.80
CA PRO A 1023 33.20 4.64 27.53
C PRO A 1023 33.38 3.56 28.61
N PRO A 1024 32.31 2.99 29.18
CA PRO A 1024 32.41 1.70 29.81
C PRO A 1024 32.69 0.65 28.72
N PRO A 1025 33.47 -0.39 29.04
CA PRO A 1025 33.99 -1.30 28.04
C PRO A 1025 32.93 -2.31 27.57
N ALA A 1026 32.59 -2.30 26.28
CA ALA A 1026 31.95 -3.45 25.64
C ALA A 1026 33.00 -4.57 25.50
N LYS A 1027 32.68 -5.80 25.90
CA LYS A 1027 33.59 -6.95 25.74
C LYS A 1027 33.67 -7.33 24.25
N GLY A 1028 34.71 -6.85 23.56
CA GLY A 1028 35.00 -7.22 22.17
C GLY A 1028 35.32 -8.72 22.01
N ILE A 1029 35.38 -9.21 20.76
CA ILE A 1029 35.75 -10.62 20.42
C ILE A 1029 37.13 -11.03 21.00
N LEU A 1030 37.97 -10.02 21.23
CA LEU A 1030 39.29 -10.14 21.81
C LEU A 1030 39.28 -10.05 23.35
N SER A 1031 38.16 -9.67 23.95
CA SER A 1031 38.03 -9.52 25.40
C SER A 1031 38.28 -10.84 26.11
N GLY A 1032 39.18 -10.81 27.10
CA GLY A 1032 39.59 -11.99 27.86
C GLY A 1032 40.60 -12.90 27.16
N ARG A 1033 40.91 -12.69 25.88
CA ARG A 1033 42.00 -13.42 25.20
C ARG A 1033 43.36 -12.94 25.71
N VAL A 1034 44.35 -13.82 25.69
CA VAL A 1034 45.71 -13.49 26.10
C VAL A 1034 46.60 -13.25 24.89
N ALA A 1035 47.20 -12.06 24.79
CA ALA A 1035 48.10 -11.68 23.72
C ALA A 1035 49.51 -11.41 24.23
N VAL A 1036 50.51 -12.05 23.62
CA VAL A 1036 51.93 -11.74 23.83
C VAL A 1036 52.42 -10.84 22.71
N ILE A 1037 52.96 -9.66 23.05
CA ILE A 1037 53.50 -8.69 22.08
C ILE A 1037 55.00 -8.52 22.31
N THR A 1038 55.81 -8.94 21.35
CA THR A 1038 57.26 -8.71 21.37
C THR A 1038 57.61 -7.43 20.62
N GLY A 1039 58.64 -6.70 21.08
CA GLY A 1039 58.95 -5.37 20.54
C GLY A 1039 57.95 -4.30 20.99
N ALA A 1040 57.32 -4.49 22.16
CA ALA A 1040 56.24 -3.63 22.65
C ALA A 1040 56.69 -2.26 23.20
N SER A 1041 57.98 -1.91 23.12
CA SER A 1041 58.53 -0.70 23.75
C SER A 1041 58.24 0.62 23.01
N SER A 1042 57.97 0.57 21.71
CA SER A 1042 57.68 1.75 20.87
C SER A 1042 57.05 1.34 19.53
N GLY A 1043 56.69 2.31 18.69
CA GLY A 1043 56.21 2.10 17.31
C GLY A 1043 55.00 1.16 17.22
N ILE A 1044 55.04 0.23 16.25
CA ILE A 1044 53.94 -0.69 15.95
C ILE A 1044 53.60 -1.56 17.16
N GLY A 1045 54.59 -2.09 17.89
CA GLY A 1045 54.37 -2.95 19.05
C GLY A 1045 53.61 -2.25 20.18
N ALA A 1046 53.96 -1.00 20.48
CA ALA A 1046 53.26 -0.21 21.49
C ALA A 1046 51.82 0.17 21.04
N ALA A 1047 51.64 0.48 19.76
CA ALA A 1047 50.32 0.79 19.20
C ALA A 1047 49.39 -0.44 19.22
N VAL A 1048 49.89 -1.62 18.86
CA VAL A 1048 49.14 -2.89 18.95
C VAL A 1048 48.78 -3.23 20.38
N ALA A 1049 49.73 -3.10 21.32
CA ALA A 1049 49.46 -3.31 22.75
C ALA A 1049 48.33 -2.40 23.26
N THR A 1050 48.35 -1.13 22.82
CA THR A 1050 47.32 -0.13 23.18
C THR A 1050 45.94 -0.53 22.67
N LEU A 1051 45.83 -0.95 21.40
CA LEU A 1051 44.53 -1.34 20.85
C LEU A 1051 44.05 -2.68 21.42
N LEU A 1052 44.90 -3.70 21.56
CA LEU A 1052 44.50 -4.98 22.14
C LEU A 1052 44.04 -4.84 23.59
N ALA A 1053 44.75 -4.07 24.41
CA ALA A 1053 44.33 -3.78 25.78
C ALA A 1053 42.99 -3.04 25.80
N ARG A 1054 42.77 -2.09 24.88
CA ARG A 1054 41.49 -1.37 24.74
C ARG A 1054 40.32 -2.28 24.32
N GLU A 1055 40.59 -3.29 23.50
CA GLU A 1055 39.61 -4.33 23.11
C GLU A 1055 39.34 -5.37 24.22
N GLY A 1056 40.04 -5.26 25.36
CA GLY A 1056 39.88 -6.12 26.52
C GLY A 1056 40.75 -7.39 26.53
N CYS A 1057 41.76 -7.50 25.66
CA CYS A 1057 42.76 -8.57 25.77
C CYS A 1057 43.58 -8.39 27.03
N HIS A 1058 43.90 -9.48 27.71
CA HIS A 1058 45.04 -9.52 28.61
C HIS A 1058 46.32 -9.47 27.78
N VAL A 1059 47.22 -8.53 28.07
CA VAL A 1059 48.43 -8.31 27.25
C VAL A 1059 49.71 -8.54 28.05
N ALA A 1060 50.63 -9.31 27.47
CA ALA A 1060 52.00 -9.47 27.95
C ALA A 1060 52.96 -8.68 27.04
N LEU A 1061 53.55 -7.62 27.59
CA LEU A 1061 54.46 -6.72 26.88
C LEU A 1061 55.91 -7.17 27.08
N ALA A 1062 56.60 -7.41 25.97
CA ALA A 1062 57.97 -7.93 25.97
C ALA A 1062 58.93 -7.04 25.17
N ALA A 1063 59.97 -6.54 25.84
CA ALA A 1063 61.12 -5.85 25.25
C ALA A 1063 62.29 -5.83 26.26
N ARG A 1064 63.49 -5.45 25.80
CA ARG A 1064 64.68 -5.36 26.67
C ARG A 1064 64.61 -4.23 27.70
N ARG A 1065 63.95 -3.11 27.36
CA ARG A 1065 63.94 -1.88 28.16
C ARG A 1065 62.68 -1.81 29.03
N VAL A 1066 62.81 -2.18 30.31
CA VAL A 1066 61.69 -2.18 31.28
C VAL A 1066 61.07 -0.79 31.42
N ALA A 1067 61.87 0.27 31.52
CA ALA A 1067 61.36 1.65 31.62
C ALA A 1067 60.45 2.05 30.44
N SER A 1068 60.77 1.60 29.22
CA SER A 1068 59.94 1.83 28.04
C SER A 1068 58.64 1.03 28.09
N LEU A 1069 58.68 -0.22 28.61
CA LEU A 1069 57.48 -1.03 28.80
C LEU A 1069 56.55 -0.44 29.85
N GLU A 1070 57.09 0.10 30.95
CA GLU A 1070 56.30 0.82 31.96
C GLU A 1070 55.69 2.10 31.40
N ALA A 1071 56.42 2.81 30.54
CA ALA A 1071 55.89 3.97 29.83
C ALA A 1071 54.76 3.61 28.85
N VAL A 1072 54.78 2.41 28.26
CA VAL A 1072 53.68 1.92 27.42
C VAL A 1072 52.51 1.46 28.28
N LYS A 1073 52.75 0.67 29.33
CA LYS A 1073 51.73 0.20 30.29
C LYS A 1073 50.96 1.34 30.94
N SER A 1074 51.64 2.41 31.35
CA SER A 1074 51.00 3.60 31.93
C SER A 1074 50.10 4.35 30.95
N LYS A 1075 50.24 4.12 29.64
CA LYS A 1075 49.41 4.71 28.57
C LYS A 1075 48.30 3.77 28.08
N LEU A 1076 48.21 2.54 28.58
CA LEU A 1076 47.16 1.59 28.17
C LEU A 1076 45.83 1.97 28.81
N ASN A 1077 44.89 2.45 27.99
CA ASN A 1077 43.50 2.67 28.40
C ASN A 1077 42.72 1.35 28.31
N ALA A 1078 42.92 0.46 29.29
CA ALA A 1078 42.33 -0.88 29.31
C ALA A 1078 41.00 -0.93 30.10
N PRO A 1079 40.00 -1.71 29.65
CA PRO A 1079 38.80 -2.06 30.41
C PRO A 1079 39.06 -2.58 31.83
N GLU A 1080 38.13 -2.36 32.74
CA GLU A 1080 38.16 -2.95 34.09
C GLU A 1080 38.19 -4.49 34.01
N GLY A 1081 39.18 -5.10 34.68
CA GLY A 1081 39.44 -6.55 34.61
C GLY A 1081 40.52 -6.98 33.61
N THR A 1082 41.01 -6.09 32.74
CA THR A 1082 42.13 -6.39 31.82
C THR A 1082 43.47 -6.42 32.56
N LYS A 1083 44.16 -7.57 32.51
CA LYS A 1083 45.50 -7.73 33.09
C LYS A 1083 46.61 -7.37 32.09
N VAL A 1084 47.63 -6.67 32.58
CA VAL A 1084 48.84 -6.30 31.81
C VAL A 1084 50.08 -6.83 32.51
N LEU A 1085 50.78 -7.76 31.87
CA LEU A 1085 52.07 -8.28 32.30
C LEU A 1085 53.20 -7.55 31.56
N ILE A 1086 54.22 -7.10 32.27
CA ILE A 1086 55.48 -6.67 31.66
C ILE A 1086 56.52 -7.74 31.96
N LYS A 1087 57.27 -8.13 30.93
CA LYS A 1087 58.44 -8.99 31.10
C LYS A 1087 59.60 -8.41 30.30
N SER A 1088 60.72 -8.17 30.98
CA SER A 1088 61.97 -7.90 30.27
C SER A 1088 62.34 -9.14 29.46
N THR A 1089 62.49 -8.99 28.16
CA THR A 1089 62.76 -10.11 27.26
C THR A 1089 63.63 -9.65 26.11
N ASP A 1090 64.78 -10.30 25.98
CA ASP A 1090 65.58 -10.32 24.77
C ASP A 1090 65.14 -11.50 23.89
N VAL A 1091 64.51 -11.21 22.76
CA VAL A 1091 64.00 -12.25 21.84
C VAL A 1091 65.11 -13.15 21.28
N THR A 1092 66.37 -12.69 21.30
CA THR A 1092 67.52 -13.49 20.86
C THR A 1092 67.91 -14.58 21.86
N LYS A 1093 67.35 -14.59 23.07
CA LYS A 1093 67.62 -15.54 24.16
C LYS A 1093 66.40 -16.44 24.38
N LYS A 1094 66.51 -17.71 23.97
CA LYS A 1094 65.38 -18.67 24.02
C LYS A 1094 64.81 -18.85 25.42
N ASP A 1095 65.67 -18.95 26.42
CA ASP A 1095 65.31 -19.08 27.84
C ASP A 1095 64.45 -17.90 28.34
N GLN A 1096 64.72 -16.68 27.87
CA GLN A 1096 63.90 -15.51 28.21
C GLN A 1096 62.54 -15.52 27.51
N VAL A 1097 62.48 -15.96 26.25
CA VAL A 1097 61.21 -16.10 25.51
C VAL A 1097 60.35 -17.21 26.13
N ASP A 1098 60.92 -18.36 26.45
CA ASP A 1098 60.22 -19.44 27.13
C ASP A 1098 59.70 -18.98 28.52
N ALA A 1099 60.49 -18.18 29.26
CA ALA A 1099 60.07 -17.59 30.53
C ALA A 1099 58.94 -16.55 30.37
N LEU A 1100 58.92 -15.79 29.28
CA LEU A 1100 57.84 -14.86 28.94
C LEU A 1100 56.52 -15.62 28.73
N PHE A 1101 56.51 -16.65 27.90
CA PHE A 1101 55.28 -17.43 27.61
C PHE A 1101 54.79 -18.21 28.82
N LYS A 1102 55.69 -18.75 29.65
CA LYS A 1102 55.34 -19.37 30.94
C LYS A 1102 54.70 -18.36 31.90
N ALA A 1103 55.28 -17.17 32.04
CA ALA A 1103 54.74 -16.12 32.90
C ALA A 1103 53.37 -15.62 32.39
N ALA A 1104 53.24 -15.38 31.08
CA ALA A 1104 51.96 -15.01 30.46
C ALA A 1104 50.89 -16.08 30.71
N THR A 1105 51.23 -17.35 30.51
CA THR A 1105 50.30 -18.47 30.75
C THR A 1105 49.87 -18.58 32.21
N ALA A 1106 50.82 -18.43 33.13
CA ALA A 1106 50.56 -18.55 34.57
C ALA A 1106 49.73 -17.37 35.12
N GLU A 1107 49.99 -16.14 34.66
CA GLU A 1107 49.39 -14.93 35.25
C GLU A 1107 48.13 -14.45 34.51
N LEU A 1108 48.07 -14.69 33.19
CA LEU A 1108 47.02 -14.20 32.30
C LEU A 1108 46.12 -15.31 31.75
N GLY A 1109 46.63 -16.54 31.61
CA GLY A 1109 45.93 -17.68 30.99
C GLY A 1109 46.58 -18.12 29.65
N PRO A 1110 46.05 -19.18 28.99
CA PRO A 1110 46.62 -19.72 27.76
C PRO A 1110 46.80 -18.65 26.68
N VAL A 1111 47.97 -18.60 26.04
CA VAL A 1111 48.29 -17.55 25.06
C VAL A 1111 47.54 -17.81 23.75
N ASP A 1112 46.56 -16.97 23.44
CA ASP A 1112 45.73 -17.09 22.24
C ASP A 1112 46.34 -16.36 21.04
N ILE A 1113 47.12 -15.30 21.29
CA ILE A 1113 47.63 -14.40 20.26
C ILE A 1113 49.12 -14.15 20.49
N LEU A 1114 49.92 -14.29 19.43
CA LEU A 1114 51.30 -13.81 19.37
C LEU A 1114 51.36 -12.68 18.33
N VAL A 1115 51.78 -11.49 18.74
CA VAL A 1115 52.17 -10.42 17.80
C VAL A 1115 53.68 -10.16 17.92
N SER A 1116 54.42 -10.59 16.91
CA SER A 1116 55.87 -10.43 16.83
C SER A 1116 56.24 -9.15 16.09
N CYS A 1117 56.46 -8.06 16.83
CA CYS A 1117 56.94 -6.78 16.31
C CYS A 1117 58.41 -6.53 16.61
N ALA A 1118 59.10 -7.42 17.33
CA ALA A 1118 60.53 -7.28 17.59
C ALA A 1118 61.29 -7.26 16.27
N GLY A 1119 62.05 -6.19 16.06
CA GLY A 1119 62.90 -6.06 14.89
C GLY A 1119 63.93 -4.96 15.06
N VAL A 1120 65.03 -5.09 14.31
CA VAL A 1120 66.02 -4.03 14.10
C VAL A 1120 66.26 -3.86 12.61
N MET A 1121 66.63 -2.64 12.23
CA MET A 1121 66.91 -2.24 10.87
C MET A 1121 68.14 -1.33 10.88
N TYR A 1122 69.11 -1.64 10.03
CA TYR A 1122 70.31 -0.83 9.80
C TYR A 1122 70.42 -0.55 8.30
N TYR A 1123 70.68 0.72 7.95
CA TYR A 1123 71.06 1.10 6.59
C TYR A 1123 72.55 0.85 6.44
N THR A 1124 72.95 -0.24 5.81
CA THR A 1124 74.35 -0.60 5.61
C THR A 1124 74.57 -0.92 4.13
N LEU A 1125 75.38 -0.13 3.45
CA LEU A 1125 75.82 -0.48 2.10
C LEU A 1125 76.65 -1.77 2.14
N MET A 1126 76.46 -2.68 1.18
CA MET A 1126 77.24 -3.94 1.14
C MET A 1126 78.76 -3.67 1.08
N ALA A 1127 79.18 -2.58 0.44
CA ALA A 1127 80.57 -2.14 0.39
C ALA A 1127 81.14 -1.75 1.78
N ASN A 1128 80.28 -1.30 2.70
CA ASN A 1128 80.61 -0.90 4.07
C ASN A 1128 80.18 -2.00 5.07
N THR A 1129 80.55 -3.26 4.78
CA THR A 1129 80.12 -4.44 5.55
C THR A 1129 80.35 -4.25 7.06
N LYS A 1130 79.27 -4.35 7.85
CA LYS A 1130 79.28 -4.32 9.32
C LYS A 1130 78.65 -5.61 9.85
N MET A 1131 79.47 -6.65 9.98
CA MET A 1131 79.01 -8.00 10.33
C MET A 1131 78.19 -8.04 11.63
N ASP A 1132 78.58 -7.27 12.66
CA ASP A 1132 77.86 -7.23 13.94
C ASP A 1132 76.41 -6.72 13.78
N GLU A 1133 76.18 -5.71 12.94
CA GLU A 1133 74.83 -5.19 12.65
C GLU A 1133 74.00 -6.19 11.85
N TRP A 1134 74.65 -6.95 10.97
CA TRP A 1134 74.01 -8.00 10.19
C TRP A 1134 73.59 -9.18 11.05
N GLU A 1135 74.52 -9.67 11.89
CA GLU A 1135 74.25 -10.73 12.86
C GLU A 1135 73.14 -10.30 13.82
N GLN A 1136 73.18 -9.07 14.32
CA GLN A 1136 72.11 -8.55 15.18
C GLN A 1136 70.76 -8.46 14.45
N THR A 1137 70.73 -8.08 13.16
CA THR A 1137 69.51 -8.06 12.35
C THR A 1137 68.93 -9.45 12.17
N VAL A 1138 69.76 -10.45 11.87
CA VAL A 1138 69.34 -11.84 11.73
C VAL A 1138 68.89 -12.43 13.06
N ASP A 1139 69.65 -12.20 14.14
CA ASP A 1139 69.34 -12.73 15.47
C ASP A 1139 68.02 -12.16 16.00
N VAL A 1140 67.76 -10.87 15.82
CA VAL A 1140 66.50 -10.27 16.30
C VAL A 1140 65.33 -10.61 15.38
N ASN A 1141 65.46 -10.41 14.06
CA ASN A 1141 64.33 -10.53 13.14
C ASN A 1141 63.98 -12.00 12.84
N CYS A 1142 64.98 -12.86 12.66
CA CYS A 1142 64.79 -14.26 12.28
C CYS A 1142 64.76 -15.18 13.50
N LYS A 1143 65.86 -15.24 14.25
CA LYS A 1143 65.99 -16.15 15.41
C LYS A 1143 65.02 -15.75 16.53
N GLY A 1144 64.80 -14.46 16.74
CA GLY A 1144 63.79 -13.95 17.67
C GLY A 1144 62.38 -14.44 17.33
N LEU A 1145 61.98 -14.40 16.05
CA LEU A 1145 60.71 -14.97 15.61
C LEU A 1145 60.66 -16.48 15.86
N LEU A 1146 61.70 -17.23 15.47
CA LEU A 1146 61.75 -18.68 15.69
C LEU A 1146 61.62 -19.07 17.16
N HIS A 1147 62.25 -18.33 18.08
CA HIS A 1147 62.06 -18.56 19.51
C HIS A 1147 60.61 -18.35 19.92
N CYS A 1148 59.97 -17.27 19.47
CA CYS A 1148 58.56 -16.99 19.78
C CYS A 1148 57.62 -18.05 19.20
N LEU A 1149 57.86 -18.51 17.97
CA LEU A 1149 57.11 -19.60 17.35
C LEU A 1149 57.30 -20.90 18.14
N SER A 1150 58.54 -21.25 18.52
CA SER A 1150 58.82 -22.45 19.30
C SER A 1150 58.13 -22.48 20.67
N ALA A 1151 57.89 -21.31 21.26
CA ALA A 1151 57.26 -21.17 22.57
C ALA A 1151 55.71 -21.12 22.50
N SER A 1152 55.14 -20.77 21.34
CA SER A 1152 53.69 -20.54 21.18
C SER A 1152 52.98 -21.65 20.40
N VAL A 1153 53.55 -22.09 19.28
CA VAL A 1153 52.92 -23.01 18.33
C VAL A 1153 52.51 -24.34 18.97
N PRO A 1154 53.34 -25.03 19.79
CA PRO A 1154 52.96 -26.33 20.35
C PRO A 1154 51.67 -26.29 21.19
N ASP A 1155 51.51 -25.27 22.05
CA ASP A 1155 50.31 -25.10 22.87
C ASP A 1155 49.09 -24.72 22.02
N MET A 1156 49.24 -23.81 21.06
CA MET A 1156 48.16 -23.40 20.17
C MET A 1156 47.64 -24.56 19.30
N LEU A 1157 48.54 -25.41 18.79
CA LEU A 1157 48.18 -26.61 18.03
C LEU A 1157 47.45 -27.63 18.91
N ALA A 1158 47.92 -27.85 20.13
CA ALA A 1158 47.26 -28.77 21.08
C ALA A 1158 45.82 -28.33 21.41
N ARG A 1159 45.55 -27.02 21.39
CA ARG A 1159 44.21 -26.44 21.63
C ARG A 1159 43.38 -26.25 20.36
N HIS A 1160 43.92 -26.56 19.19
CA HIS A 1160 43.31 -26.24 17.88
C HIS A 1160 42.89 -24.77 17.74
N LYS A 1161 43.64 -23.87 18.40
CA LYS A 1161 43.27 -22.46 18.51
C LYS A 1161 44.50 -21.60 18.76
N GLY A 1162 44.68 -20.58 17.93
CA GLY A 1162 45.71 -19.58 18.10
C GLY A 1162 45.82 -18.64 16.90
N HIS A 1163 46.40 -17.47 17.11
CA HIS A 1163 46.67 -16.52 16.03
C HIS A 1163 48.07 -15.92 16.15
N ILE A 1164 48.90 -16.17 15.15
CA ILE A 1164 50.25 -15.63 15.04
C ILE A 1164 50.25 -14.49 14.04
N VAL A 1165 50.76 -13.34 14.45
CA VAL A 1165 50.95 -12.16 13.60
C VAL A 1165 52.41 -11.75 13.67
N ALA A 1166 53.06 -11.52 12.53
CA ALA A 1166 54.43 -11.03 12.51
C ALA A 1166 54.65 -10.00 11.40
N ILE A 1167 55.51 -9.01 11.71
CA ILE A 1167 55.81 -7.92 10.78
C ILE A 1167 56.89 -8.38 9.78
N SER A 1168 56.46 -8.72 8.57
CA SER A 1168 57.35 -9.11 7.47
C SER A 1168 57.82 -7.95 6.60
N SER A 1169 57.19 -6.76 6.64
CA SER A 1169 57.61 -5.55 5.89
C SER A 1169 57.62 -5.69 4.36
N ASP A 1170 57.30 -4.60 3.65
CA ASP A 1170 57.40 -4.54 2.19
C ASP A 1170 58.84 -4.76 1.66
N ALA A 1171 59.86 -4.44 2.46
CA ALA A 1171 61.27 -4.68 2.16
C ALA A 1171 61.60 -6.15 1.92
N GLY A 1172 60.81 -7.09 2.47
CA GLY A 1172 60.96 -8.51 2.20
C GLY A 1172 60.74 -8.91 0.73
N ARG A 1173 60.05 -8.06 -0.05
CA ARG A 1173 59.70 -8.36 -1.46
C ARG A 1173 60.43 -7.49 -2.49
N LYS A 1174 60.88 -6.28 -2.11
CA LYS A 1174 61.39 -5.27 -3.07
C LYS A 1174 62.90 -4.99 -2.98
N VAL A 1175 63.59 -5.44 -1.93
CA VAL A 1175 65.04 -5.25 -1.67
C VAL A 1175 65.54 -3.83 -1.93
N PHE A 1176 65.75 -3.04 -0.89
CA PHE A 1176 66.18 -1.65 -1.05
C PHE A 1176 67.71 -1.48 -0.93
N PRO A 1177 68.34 -0.57 -1.70
CA PRO A 1177 69.72 -0.18 -1.50
C PRO A 1177 70.00 0.22 -0.04
N GLY A 1178 71.07 -0.34 0.54
CA GLY A 1178 71.40 -0.12 1.95
C GLY A 1178 70.58 -0.94 2.95
N LEU A 1179 69.52 -1.66 2.55
CA LEU A 1179 68.71 -2.51 3.43
C LEU A 1179 68.81 -3.99 3.08
N GLY A 1180 69.90 -4.44 2.45
CA GLY A 1180 70.03 -5.81 1.94
C GLY A 1180 69.78 -6.90 2.99
N VAL A 1181 70.45 -6.81 4.14
CA VAL A 1181 70.27 -7.80 5.24
C VAL A 1181 68.91 -7.69 5.90
N TYR A 1182 68.39 -6.46 6.07
CA TYR A 1182 67.05 -6.25 6.59
C TYR A 1182 65.99 -6.88 5.66
N SER A 1183 66.07 -6.60 4.36
CA SER A 1183 65.20 -7.15 3.31
C SER A 1183 65.26 -8.68 3.31
N ALA A 1184 66.45 -9.28 3.37
CA ALA A 1184 66.62 -10.73 3.46
C ALA A 1184 66.01 -11.31 4.76
N SER A 1185 66.22 -10.65 5.90
CA SER A 1185 65.63 -11.09 7.17
C SER A 1185 64.09 -11.02 7.17
N LYS A 1186 63.54 -10.04 6.45
CA LYS A 1186 62.10 -9.82 6.31
C LYS A 1186 61.46 -10.79 5.31
N PHE A 1187 62.17 -11.13 4.24
CA PHE A 1187 61.83 -12.27 3.39
C PHE A 1187 61.83 -13.58 4.18
N PHE A 1188 62.85 -13.82 5.03
CA PHE A 1188 62.88 -15.00 5.89
C PHE A 1188 61.66 -15.08 6.81
N VAL A 1189 61.27 -13.97 7.45
CA VAL A 1189 60.05 -13.89 8.27
C VAL A 1189 58.82 -14.28 7.44
N GLU A 1190 58.66 -13.71 6.25
CA GLU A 1190 57.54 -14.01 5.36
C GLU A 1190 57.48 -15.49 4.96
N ALA A 1191 58.61 -16.02 4.48
CA ALA A 1191 58.74 -17.41 4.05
C ALA A 1191 58.47 -18.38 5.22
N THR A 1192 58.95 -18.06 6.43
CA THR A 1192 58.69 -18.85 7.64
C THR A 1192 57.20 -18.90 7.97
N LEU A 1193 56.49 -17.77 7.87
CA LEU A 1193 55.04 -17.72 8.12
C LEU A 1193 54.24 -18.44 7.04
N GLN A 1194 54.71 -18.40 5.77
CA GLN A 1194 54.12 -19.17 4.68
C GLN A 1194 54.30 -20.67 4.89
N ALA A 1195 55.50 -21.12 5.27
CA ALA A 1195 55.77 -22.52 5.60
C ALA A 1195 54.91 -22.98 6.79
N LEU A 1196 54.84 -22.17 7.86
CA LEU A 1196 54.01 -22.48 9.03
C LEU A 1196 52.52 -22.62 8.65
N ARG A 1197 52.00 -21.74 7.79
CA ARG A 1197 50.61 -21.86 7.27
C ARG A 1197 50.39 -23.18 6.55
N LEU A 1198 51.32 -23.56 5.68
CA LEU A 1198 51.23 -24.78 4.90
C LEU A 1198 51.28 -26.02 5.82
N GLU A 1199 52.23 -26.07 6.75
CA GLU A 1199 52.44 -27.19 7.66
C GLU A 1199 51.32 -27.37 8.70
N THR A 1200 50.61 -26.28 9.03
CA THR A 1200 49.55 -26.27 10.05
C THR A 1200 48.16 -26.10 9.46
N ALA A 1201 47.99 -26.25 8.15
CA ALA A 1201 46.70 -26.16 7.48
C ALA A 1201 45.68 -27.12 8.11
N GLY A 1202 44.47 -26.60 8.42
CA GLY A 1202 43.41 -27.38 9.05
C GLY A 1202 43.57 -27.63 10.56
N SER A 1203 44.65 -27.16 11.19
CA SER A 1203 44.87 -27.33 12.64
C SER A 1203 44.08 -26.36 13.53
N GLY A 1204 43.50 -25.30 12.95
CA GLY A 1204 42.88 -24.18 13.68
C GLY A 1204 43.86 -23.05 14.03
N LEU A 1205 45.16 -23.20 13.75
CA LEU A 1205 46.15 -22.14 13.87
C LEU A 1205 46.02 -21.13 12.72
N ARG A 1206 45.81 -19.85 13.05
CA ARG A 1206 45.81 -18.74 12.08
C ARG A 1206 47.15 -18.04 12.09
N VAL A 1207 47.67 -17.69 10.92
CA VAL A 1207 48.99 -17.05 10.77
C VAL A 1207 48.89 -15.91 9.77
N THR A 1208 49.28 -14.71 10.19
CA THR A 1208 49.17 -13.46 9.42
C THR A 1208 50.54 -12.80 9.29
N ALA A 1209 50.94 -12.54 8.04
CA ALA A 1209 52.09 -11.70 7.74
C ALA A 1209 51.65 -10.25 7.47
N VAL A 1210 52.32 -9.27 8.08
CA VAL A 1210 52.00 -7.84 7.92
C VAL A 1210 53.15 -7.11 7.26
N GLN A 1211 52.87 -6.47 6.13
CA GLN A 1211 53.82 -5.81 5.24
C GLN A 1211 53.48 -4.31 5.17
N PRO A 1212 53.82 -3.53 6.21
CA PRO A 1212 53.71 -2.08 6.13
C PRO A 1212 54.84 -1.49 5.28
N GLY A 1213 54.53 -0.40 4.60
CA GLY A 1213 55.52 0.54 4.06
C GLY A 1213 56.19 1.38 5.15
N ASN A 1214 56.64 2.59 4.81
CA ASN A 1214 57.30 3.48 5.77
C ASN A 1214 56.38 3.78 6.95
N THR A 1215 56.78 3.38 8.16
CA THR A 1215 56.02 3.62 9.38
C THR A 1215 56.83 4.50 10.32
N GLN A 1216 56.19 5.50 10.94
CA GLN A 1216 56.82 6.43 11.88
C GLN A 1216 57.35 5.67 13.11
N THR A 1217 58.59 5.19 13.03
CA THR A 1217 59.27 4.42 14.07
C THR A 1217 60.69 4.92 14.23
N ASP A 1218 61.26 4.71 15.41
CA ASP A 1218 62.64 5.07 15.71
C ASP A 1218 63.67 4.21 14.94
N LEU A 1219 63.23 3.22 14.15
CA LEU A 1219 64.12 2.34 13.39
C LEU A 1219 64.90 3.07 12.30
N LEU A 1220 64.33 4.16 11.74
CA LEU A 1220 64.97 4.97 10.69
C LEU A 1220 66.22 5.71 11.17
N THR A 1221 66.35 5.95 12.48
CA THR A 1221 67.46 6.73 13.07
C THR A 1221 68.57 5.87 13.67
N MET A 1222 68.48 4.53 13.53
CA MET A 1222 69.39 3.59 14.21
C MET A 1222 70.64 3.18 13.43
N SER A 1223 70.82 3.64 12.18
CA SER A 1223 71.98 3.25 11.39
C SER A 1223 73.26 3.99 11.80
N THR A 1224 74.38 3.27 11.81
CA THR A 1224 75.72 3.83 12.06
C THR A 1224 76.50 4.13 10.78
N ASP A 1225 75.95 3.84 9.59
CA ASP A 1225 76.54 4.19 8.28
C ASP A 1225 75.93 5.51 7.78
N GLN A 1226 76.59 6.63 8.13
CA GLN A 1226 76.09 7.97 7.81
C GLN A 1226 75.97 8.22 6.30
N GLU A 1227 76.85 7.61 5.49
CA GLU A 1227 76.80 7.73 4.03
C GLU A 1227 75.55 7.05 3.46
N ALA A 1228 75.20 5.86 3.97
CA ALA A 1228 73.98 5.17 3.57
C ALA A 1228 72.71 5.93 4.01
N VAL A 1229 72.73 6.56 5.19
CA VAL A 1229 71.63 7.38 5.71
C VAL A 1229 71.46 8.67 4.91
N GLU A 1230 72.54 9.37 4.57
CA GLU A 1230 72.48 10.57 3.73
C GLU A 1230 71.98 10.23 2.31
N LYS A 1231 72.40 9.09 1.76
CA LYS A 1231 72.09 8.71 0.39
C LYS A 1231 70.70 8.06 0.21
N TYR A 1232 70.23 7.29 1.19
CA TYR A 1232 68.99 6.50 1.07
C TYR A 1232 68.04 6.64 2.27
N GLY A 1233 68.43 7.36 3.32
CA GLY A 1233 67.59 7.66 4.48
C GLY A 1233 66.84 8.99 4.38
N GLY A 1234 66.99 9.72 3.27
CA GLY A 1234 66.21 10.92 2.96
C GLY A 1234 64.71 10.62 2.77
N PRO A 1235 63.84 11.63 2.91
CA PRO A 1235 62.39 11.43 2.78
C PRO A 1235 62.01 10.98 1.37
N SER A 1236 61.47 9.77 1.25
CA SER A 1236 60.77 9.32 0.04
C SER A 1236 59.45 10.08 -0.11
N GLU A 1237 58.95 10.29 -1.33
CA GLU A 1237 57.59 10.81 -1.58
C GLU A 1237 56.48 9.87 -1.06
N SER A 1238 56.83 8.65 -0.63
CA SER A 1238 55.90 7.69 -0.03
C SER A 1238 55.35 8.15 1.32
N GLN A 1239 54.06 7.91 1.55
CA GLN A 1239 53.36 8.22 2.80
C GLN A 1239 54.03 7.53 4.00
N ILE A 1240 54.27 8.32 5.07
CA ILE A 1240 54.70 7.78 6.36
C ILE A 1240 53.45 7.40 7.16
N LEU A 1241 53.28 6.11 7.43
CA LEU A 1241 52.19 5.54 8.21
C LEU A 1241 52.35 5.85 9.70
N ASP A 1242 51.24 6.20 10.35
CA ASP A 1242 51.15 6.19 11.81
C ASP A 1242 51.17 4.72 12.29
N PRO A 1243 52.00 4.35 13.29
CA PRO A 1243 51.98 3.01 13.90
C PRO A 1243 50.59 2.54 14.32
N MET A 1244 49.70 3.47 14.68
CA MET A 1244 48.31 3.21 15.02
C MET A 1244 47.50 2.69 13.83
N ASP A 1245 47.80 3.09 12.60
CA ASP A 1245 47.11 2.59 11.41
C ASP A 1245 47.52 1.15 11.08
N VAL A 1246 48.80 0.83 11.24
CA VAL A 1246 49.29 -0.56 11.15
C VAL A 1246 48.66 -1.42 12.24
N ALA A 1247 48.56 -0.89 13.46
CA ALA A 1247 47.94 -1.59 14.58
C ALA A 1247 46.44 -1.84 14.36
N LYS A 1248 45.69 -0.90 13.77
CA LYS A 1248 44.29 -1.10 13.41
C LYS A 1248 44.12 -2.25 12.41
N ALA A 1249 44.99 -2.35 11.40
CA ALA A 1249 44.95 -3.44 10.44
C ALA A 1249 45.23 -4.81 11.09
N ILE A 1250 46.18 -4.86 12.04
CA ILE A 1250 46.46 -6.06 12.84
C ILE A 1250 45.25 -6.46 13.68
N VAL A 1251 44.66 -5.51 14.42
CA VAL A 1251 43.49 -5.79 15.28
C VAL A 1251 42.28 -6.20 14.44
N TYR A 1252 42.08 -5.58 13.28
CA TYR A 1252 41.06 -5.99 12.33
C TYR A 1252 41.22 -7.46 11.89
N ALA A 1253 42.46 -7.88 11.57
CA ALA A 1253 42.74 -9.28 11.23
C ALA A 1253 42.50 -10.24 12.39
N LEU A 1254 42.82 -9.83 13.62
CA LEU A 1254 42.58 -10.61 14.84
C LEU A 1254 41.08 -10.75 15.17
N GLN A 1255 40.28 -9.74 14.84
CA GLN A 1255 38.83 -9.70 15.04
C GLN A 1255 38.03 -10.51 14.01
N GLN A 1256 38.66 -10.98 12.93
CA GLN A 1256 37.97 -11.79 11.94
C GLN A 1256 37.42 -13.09 12.57
N PRO A 1257 36.25 -13.59 12.11
CA PRO A 1257 35.68 -14.85 12.58
C PRO A 1257 36.68 -16.01 12.53
N GLU A 1258 36.52 -17.03 13.38
CA GLU A 1258 37.49 -18.13 13.48
C GLU A 1258 37.64 -18.94 12.17
N HIS A 1259 36.63 -18.94 11.30
CA HIS A 1259 36.67 -19.55 9.96
C HIS A 1259 37.34 -18.66 8.87
N VAL A 1260 37.70 -17.43 9.20
CA VAL A 1260 38.38 -16.48 8.30
C VAL A 1260 39.84 -16.35 8.71
N ALA A 1261 40.74 -16.63 7.77
CA ALA A 1261 42.17 -16.42 7.92
C ALA A 1261 42.65 -15.30 7.01
N MET A 1262 43.09 -14.18 7.60
CA MET A 1262 43.83 -13.15 6.87
C MET A 1262 45.30 -13.54 6.85
N ASN A 1263 45.73 -14.17 5.76
CA ASN A 1263 47.09 -14.69 5.66
C ASN A 1263 48.15 -13.58 5.50
N GLU A 1264 47.80 -12.51 4.78
CA GLU A 1264 48.73 -11.41 4.44
C GLU A 1264 48.00 -10.07 4.46
N ILE A 1265 48.67 -9.03 4.95
CA ILE A 1265 48.18 -7.64 4.97
C ILE A 1265 49.27 -6.74 4.39
N LEU A 1266 48.95 -6.02 3.31
CA LEU A 1266 49.81 -4.99 2.74
C LEU A 1266 49.23 -3.62 3.06
N ILE A 1267 50.07 -2.69 3.55
CA ILE A 1267 49.63 -1.35 3.97
C ILE A 1267 50.56 -0.33 3.33
N GLU A 1268 50.04 0.46 2.38
CA GLU A 1268 50.79 1.46 1.59
C GLU A 1268 52.17 0.94 1.14
N PRO A 1269 52.25 -0.18 0.38
CA PRO A 1269 53.53 -0.72 -0.07
C PRO A 1269 54.20 0.29 -1.02
N ARG A 1270 55.47 0.64 -0.79
CA ARG A 1270 56.19 1.64 -1.59
C ARG A 1270 56.26 1.24 -3.06
N ASP A 1271 55.99 2.16 -3.99
CA ASP A 1271 55.97 1.90 -5.45
C ASP A 1271 57.36 1.78 -6.10
N GLU A 1272 58.44 1.95 -5.36
CA GLU A 1272 59.81 1.81 -5.87
C GLU A 1272 60.32 0.36 -5.69
N PRO A 1273 60.37 -0.46 -6.75
CA PRO A 1273 61.33 -1.54 -6.86
C PRO A 1273 62.67 -1.01 -7.39
N ILE A 1274 63.71 -1.83 -7.23
CA ILE A 1274 65.01 -1.73 -7.93
C ILE A 1274 64.82 -1.45 -9.43
#